data_AF-A0A102KH31-F1
#
_entry.id   AF-A0A102KH31-F1
#
_cell.length_a   1.000
_cell.length_b   1.000
_cell.length_c   1.000
_cell.angle_alpha   90.00
_cell.angle_beta   90.00
_cell.angle_gamma   90.00
#
_symmetry.space_group_name_H-M   'P 1'
#
loop_
_entity.id
_entity.type
_entity.pdbx_description
1 polymer ?
#
loop_
_entity_poly.entity_id
_entity_poly.type
_entity_poly.pdbx_seq_one_letter_code
_entity_poly.pdbx_strand_id
1 'polypeptide(L)'
;MTTATLPTTLSELLQTRAATLGDKTAYVFLSGPPEQEQADSMTFAELDARARRIAALLQQNAVAIGDRVLLLCRPGLDYVSAFMGCLYAGAVAVPAYPPRNKQHMVRIAGIVRNAGANTILCSPEDLERCTTWIADTEAFGSTLLDVGAAEAIAFLHAPAGVPPSHVAFLQYTSGTTGTPKGVMVSHGNLMHNLGMLREWFAYDERSTMVSWLPPYHDMGLIGVILTSLYGGFRSVLMAPERFIQHPYLWLRAISQYRADLTGAPDFAYRMACRRISDEQLATLDLSCIRTAYNGAESVRAGTLSDFAKRFAAAGFAAGSFRPCYGLAEGTLFVAGRRAQQPIRTVCVDQAALQRQSVVIRGEFSGVSPASLDRPGERVLVSVGRPAGDQRVIVRDLQTNEHCVDGAIGEICVAGPSVAAGYWQLDEQTQSTFRHTLAGDRDQAFMRTGDLGFMLDGELYVTGRLKDMVILAGRNYYSEDIEYALIVGVPELVPNGCAAFMDDQVDAERLIVVAEVERTQRKGNLDGFIDAIRQAIWNRLDIGPSAIVLVSPGSVPKTSSGKVRRSTCRTQLRDGELTILAQWDVETGAHTPTPERRQPASPVAGIDKPATNDHRRHDSATVDALNDWLRHYARTRIDSRTIDERRTIPPHVVLDFGNQGLLGMPIDRSYGGLGLTHRDMLRVISQLAAIDSTLAFFVGLNNTLGILPIMQHAQPALRDELLPSLASGRMLAAFAITEPAAGSHPRAITSRAQRIDTGDWLVSGTKSWSGSSAWAGIINVFAKQADGAGMVGLAVRPGTPGVRIGAEELTMGVRGMIQNSLHLDRARIDDAYRLGDIGQGMSVAQQAMNIARLAIAAVCLGGMKRCAQLMHRYGARRRIGTGLLLDNPLSRLRLGELRHRIDGLNALVEHLAAELDLGVAVPEDCLLVSKILGSELLSQSADEMMQFLGGRGYIETNLAPQIFRDARLTRIFEGPTETLLVHLGSRLLNGGDDLLRYLETALGAGVLARELRQLGEQLAQDGLANASKLDGAAHAAVWVNYWLGTVAQWGVLLAVIERAAAQQRIDDGALRWAQSQYELAIEAAQRQVGLRSALSTSAELSDWAERNAFEIGSIEQTIPGASQHIDPLLDVAAGAPSVTREPDERHEPAGEDAGSAAAPIVTEPASLIDRQQVHALEQWLIAWLGERLKHRKLRLTRESTFAEIGFDSILAVEMTMVFSETFSVAVDPSAVWDYPSIHALAAHLAPRIQGAAPAAAVAHADHDTDSPIAAQPSTL
;
A
#
# COMPACT_ATOMS: atom_id res chain seq x y z
N MET A 1 -26.07 34.03 41.11
CA MET A 1 -26.91 33.79 39.91
C MET A 1 -27.99 32.80 40.30
N THR A 2 -29.26 33.22 40.24
CA THR A 2 -30.41 32.31 40.24
C THR A 2 -30.37 31.47 38.96
N THR A 3 -30.82 30.23 39.02
CA THR A 3 -30.60 29.13 38.05
C THR A 3 -31.24 29.31 36.66
N ALA A 4 -31.70 30.51 36.28
CA ALA A 4 -32.54 30.72 35.09
C ALA A 4 -31.86 31.34 33.85
N THR A 5 -30.59 31.78 33.89
CA THR A 5 -29.93 32.41 32.71
C THR A 5 -28.41 32.22 32.69
N LEU A 6 -27.91 30.98 32.72
CA LEU A 6 -26.49 30.71 32.44
C LEU A 6 -26.26 30.67 30.91
N PRO A 7 -25.25 31.37 30.38
CA PRO A 7 -24.90 31.29 28.96
C PRO A 7 -24.67 29.85 28.52
N THR A 8 -25.28 29.45 27.40
CA THR A 8 -25.20 28.10 26.85
C THR A 8 -24.28 28.01 25.64
N THR A 9 -23.91 29.16 25.07
CA THR A 9 -22.92 29.29 24.00
C THR A 9 -21.82 30.28 24.38
N LEU A 10 -20.66 30.16 23.71
CA LEU A 10 -19.56 31.10 23.91
C LEU A 10 -19.92 32.51 23.43
N SER A 11 -20.83 32.63 22.45
CA SER A 11 -21.30 33.91 21.93
C SER A 11 -22.09 34.69 22.99
N GLU A 12 -23.04 34.02 23.66
CA GLU A 12 -23.80 34.58 24.80
C GLU A 12 -22.88 34.95 25.97
N LEU A 13 -21.85 34.12 26.20
CA LEU A 13 -20.89 34.35 27.27
C LEU A 13 -20.10 35.64 27.04
N LEU A 14 -19.56 35.87 25.83
CA LEU A 14 -18.85 37.11 25.53
C LEU A 14 -19.75 38.34 25.65
N GLN A 15 -21.01 38.27 25.19
CA GLN A 15 -21.97 39.38 25.36
C GLN A 15 -22.20 39.70 26.84
N THR A 16 -22.35 38.66 27.67
CA THR A 16 -22.48 38.80 29.12
C THR A 16 -21.23 39.42 29.74
N ARG A 17 -20.03 39.00 29.32
CA ARG A 17 -18.75 39.55 29.80
C ARG A 17 -18.56 41.01 29.39
N ALA A 18 -18.92 41.38 28.18
CA ALA A 18 -18.89 42.78 27.74
C ALA A 18 -19.87 43.66 28.54
N ALA A 19 -21.08 43.15 28.83
CA ALA A 19 -22.08 43.90 29.59
C ALA A 19 -21.72 44.04 31.09
N THR A 20 -21.06 43.05 31.69
CA THR A 20 -20.81 43.01 33.14
C THR A 20 -19.38 43.36 33.55
N LEU A 21 -18.41 43.14 32.66
CA LEU A 21 -16.97 43.34 32.89
C LEU A 21 -16.33 44.13 31.74
N GLY A 22 -17.09 45.01 31.06
CA GLY A 22 -16.69 45.67 29.81
C GLY A 22 -15.32 46.35 29.85
N ASP A 23 -15.05 47.17 30.87
CA ASP A 23 -13.80 47.93 31.01
C ASP A 23 -12.59 47.09 31.45
N LYS A 24 -12.82 45.82 31.79
CA LYS A 24 -11.75 44.95 32.29
C LYS A 24 -10.94 44.41 31.13
N THR A 25 -9.61 44.47 31.25
CA THR A 25 -8.69 43.86 30.28
C THR A 25 -8.90 42.35 30.20
N ALA A 26 -9.29 41.88 29.01
CA ALA A 26 -9.46 40.47 28.71
C ALA A 26 -8.12 39.84 28.29
N TYR A 27 -7.45 40.46 27.32
CA TYR A 27 -6.20 39.94 26.75
C TYR A 27 -5.11 41.00 26.71
N VAL A 28 -3.88 40.58 26.96
CA VAL A 28 -2.65 41.34 26.70
C VAL A 28 -1.79 40.49 25.78
N PHE A 29 -1.25 41.05 24.71
CA PHE A 29 -0.31 40.36 23.83
C PHE A 29 1.05 41.03 23.90
N LEU A 30 2.08 40.24 24.24
CA LEU A 30 3.46 40.71 24.38
C LEU A 30 4.22 40.47 23.07
N SER A 31 4.76 41.55 22.51
CA SER A 31 5.58 41.58 21.29
C SER A 31 6.90 42.35 21.49
N GLY A 32 7.69 42.55 20.42
CA GLY A 32 8.96 43.28 20.45
C GLY A 32 10.20 42.46 20.87
N PRO A 33 11.41 43.04 20.76
CA PRO A 33 12.66 42.39 21.16
C PRO A 33 12.73 42.17 22.69
N PRO A 34 13.52 41.20 23.20
CA PRO A 34 13.55 40.86 24.63
C PRO A 34 13.91 42.03 25.57
N GLU A 35 14.76 42.95 25.10
CA GLU A 35 15.23 44.15 25.79
C GLU A 35 14.17 45.27 25.87
N GLN A 36 13.20 45.28 24.93
CA GLN A 36 12.17 46.31 24.81
C GLN A 36 10.82 45.64 24.53
N GLU A 37 10.14 45.23 25.59
CA GLU A 37 8.85 44.54 25.48
C GLU A 37 7.72 45.53 25.15
N GLN A 38 6.96 45.19 24.11
CA GLN A 38 5.73 45.89 23.73
C GLN A 38 4.53 45.08 24.23
N ALA A 39 3.51 45.77 24.72
CA ALA A 39 2.31 45.14 25.28
C ALA A 39 1.05 45.82 24.73
N ASP A 40 0.32 45.11 23.88
CA ASP A 40 -0.99 45.54 23.39
C ASP A 40 -2.07 44.89 24.23
N SER A 41 -3.16 45.60 24.52
CA SER A 41 -4.24 45.08 25.36
C SER A 41 -5.61 45.28 24.73
N MET A 42 -6.55 44.41 25.10
CA MET A 42 -7.95 44.46 24.69
C MET A 42 -8.86 44.15 25.86
N THR A 43 -9.87 44.99 26.10
CA THR A 43 -10.93 44.79 27.10
C THR A 43 -12.03 43.86 26.61
N PHE A 44 -12.92 43.39 27.51
CA PHE A 44 -14.06 42.58 27.09
C PHE A 44 -15.03 43.35 26.18
N ALA A 45 -15.24 44.64 26.42
CA ALA A 45 -16.07 45.48 25.55
C ALA A 45 -15.43 45.66 24.16
N GLU A 46 -14.12 45.87 24.10
CA GLU A 46 -13.40 45.99 22.82
C GLU A 46 -13.41 44.68 22.03
N LEU A 47 -13.28 43.53 22.70
CA LEU A 47 -13.40 42.22 22.06
C LEU A 47 -14.80 41.98 21.49
N ASP A 48 -15.87 42.25 22.24
CA ASP A 48 -17.26 42.14 21.74
C ASP A 48 -17.48 43.05 20.53
N ALA A 49 -17.02 44.31 20.60
CA ALA A 49 -17.10 45.23 19.47
C ALA A 49 -16.35 44.70 18.23
N ARG A 50 -15.08 44.30 18.37
CA ARG A 50 -14.30 43.74 17.25
C ARG A 50 -14.94 42.47 16.68
N ALA A 51 -15.43 41.56 17.52
CA ALA A 51 -16.12 40.36 17.08
C ALA A 51 -17.40 40.68 16.28
N ARG A 52 -18.19 41.69 16.70
CA ARG A 52 -19.38 42.14 15.94
C ARG A 52 -19.02 42.70 14.57
N ARG A 53 -17.95 43.49 14.48
CA ARG A 53 -17.46 44.02 13.19
C ARG A 53 -17.03 42.92 12.26
N ILE A 54 -16.27 41.95 12.76
CA ILE A 54 -15.81 40.80 11.97
C ILE A 54 -16.99 39.94 11.56
N ALA A 55 -17.98 39.72 12.43
CA ALA A 55 -19.21 39.01 12.07
C ALA A 55 -19.98 39.74 10.95
N ALA A 56 -20.08 41.07 11.02
CA ALA A 56 -20.67 41.87 9.96
C ALA A 56 -19.87 41.80 8.64
N LEU A 57 -18.54 41.79 8.71
CA LEU A 57 -17.66 41.56 7.55
C LEU A 57 -17.96 40.21 6.89
N LEU A 58 -18.04 39.13 7.67
CA LEU A 58 -18.34 37.79 7.17
C LEU A 58 -19.73 37.73 6.53
N GLN A 59 -20.75 38.31 7.17
CA GLN A 59 -22.11 38.36 6.65
C GLN A 59 -22.22 39.16 5.33
N GLN A 60 -21.52 40.30 5.23
CA GLN A 60 -21.45 41.09 3.99
C GLN A 60 -20.80 40.32 2.83
N ASN A 61 -19.95 39.35 3.14
CA ASN A 61 -19.29 38.46 2.17
C ASN A 61 -19.99 37.10 2.04
N ALA A 62 -21.30 37.07 2.31
CA ALA A 62 -22.18 35.91 2.10
C ALA A 62 -21.83 34.64 2.90
N VAL A 63 -21.14 34.78 4.05
CA VAL A 63 -20.92 33.67 4.97
C VAL A 63 -22.20 33.43 5.77
N ALA A 64 -22.77 32.23 5.64
CA ALA A 64 -23.98 31.80 6.32
C ALA A 64 -23.68 31.03 7.63
N ILE A 65 -24.71 30.81 8.44
CA ILE A 65 -24.63 29.97 9.63
C ILE A 65 -24.21 28.55 9.21
N GLY A 66 -23.16 28.01 9.84
CA GLY A 66 -22.62 26.67 9.55
C GLY A 66 -21.52 26.62 8.48
N ASP A 67 -21.25 27.73 7.77
CA ASP A 67 -20.13 27.80 6.85
C ASP A 67 -18.79 27.74 7.57
N ARG A 68 -17.79 27.13 6.93
CA ARG A 68 -16.45 26.99 7.52
C ARG A 68 -15.57 28.17 7.11
N VAL A 69 -15.00 28.84 8.10
CA VAL A 69 -14.08 29.97 7.89
C VAL A 69 -12.70 29.60 8.40
N LEU A 70 -11.73 29.52 7.50
CA LEU A 70 -10.34 29.23 7.86
C LEU A 70 -9.70 30.44 8.51
N LEU A 71 -9.04 30.24 9.65
CA LEU A 71 -8.29 31.27 10.36
C LEU A 71 -6.80 31.09 10.07
N LEU A 72 -6.22 31.97 9.25
CA LEU A 72 -4.79 32.08 8.98
C LEU A 72 -4.19 33.35 9.61
N CYS A 73 -4.58 33.63 10.85
CA CYS A 73 -4.07 34.77 11.61
C CYS A 73 -2.82 34.36 12.41
N ARG A 74 -1.88 35.29 12.60
CA ARG A 74 -0.78 35.10 13.55
C ARG A 74 -1.31 35.08 14.99
N PRO A 75 -0.62 34.43 15.94
CA PRO A 75 -0.97 34.58 17.35
C PRO A 75 -0.98 36.06 17.74
N GLY A 76 -2.10 36.53 18.31
CA GLY A 76 -2.32 37.94 18.60
C GLY A 76 -3.78 38.24 18.93
N LEU A 77 -4.08 39.51 19.22
CA LEU A 77 -5.44 39.97 19.56
C LEU A 77 -6.42 39.84 18.37
N ASP A 78 -5.92 39.99 17.15
CA ASP A 78 -6.71 39.81 15.94
C ASP A 78 -7.16 38.36 15.75
N TYR A 79 -6.32 37.38 16.14
CA TYR A 79 -6.71 35.97 16.11
C TYR A 79 -7.90 35.71 17.04
N VAL A 80 -7.83 36.24 18.27
CA VAL A 80 -8.91 36.08 19.26
C VAL A 80 -10.20 36.74 18.75
N SER A 81 -10.07 37.95 18.19
CA SER A 81 -11.19 38.70 17.63
C SER A 81 -11.81 37.98 16.42
N ALA A 82 -10.98 37.43 15.52
CA ALA A 82 -11.41 36.68 14.35
C ALA A 82 -12.14 35.38 14.73
N PHE A 83 -11.60 34.64 15.69
CA PHE A 83 -12.25 33.43 16.21
C PHE A 83 -13.63 33.75 16.79
N MET A 84 -13.74 34.77 17.63
CA MET A 84 -15.04 35.19 18.19
C MET A 84 -15.99 35.77 17.12
N GLY A 85 -15.46 36.46 16.11
CA GLY A 85 -16.22 36.98 14.97
C GLY A 85 -16.87 35.88 14.14
N CYS A 86 -16.16 34.77 13.88
CA CYS A 86 -16.76 33.58 13.25
C CYS A 86 -17.95 33.07 14.05
N LEU A 87 -17.79 32.92 15.38
CA LEU A 87 -18.86 32.43 16.24
C LEU A 87 -20.05 33.41 16.33
N TYR A 88 -19.80 34.72 16.27
CA TYR A 88 -20.86 35.74 16.22
C TYR A 88 -21.61 35.73 14.89
N ALA A 89 -20.97 35.33 13.79
CA ALA A 89 -21.63 35.09 12.51
C ALA A 89 -22.39 33.76 12.45
N GLY A 90 -22.21 32.87 13.44
CA GLY A 90 -22.73 31.49 13.42
C GLY A 90 -21.92 30.55 12.51
N ALA A 91 -20.77 31.00 12.03
CA ALA A 91 -19.84 30.22 11.21
C ALA A 91 -19.01 29.26 12.07
N VAL A 92 -18.59 28.15 11.46
CA VAL A 92 -17.67 27.17 12.06
C VAL A 92 -16.23 27.65 11.85
N ALA A 93 -15.55 28.06 12.91
CA ALA A 93 -14.16 28.47 12.81
C ALA A 93 -13.25 27.27 12.49
N VAL A 94 -12.24 27.47 11.64
CA VAL A 94 -11.22 26.45 11.35
C VAL A 94 -9.82 27.03 11.66
N PRO A 95 -9.36 26.92 12.92
CA PRO A 95 -8.02 27.28 13.35
C PRO A 95 -6.92 26.60 12.52
N ALA A 96 -6.08 27.39 11.86
CA ALA A 96 -4.86 26.92 11.21
C ALA A 96 -3.69 27.86 11.51
N TYR A 97 -2.48 27.43 11.18
CA TYR A 97 -1.27 28.24 11.35
C TYR A 97 -0.91 28.89 10.00
N PRO A 98 -0.35 30.11 10.00
CA PRO A 98 0.06 30.77 8.76
C PRO A 98 1.14 29.96 8.02
N PRO A 99 1.10 29.88 6.67
CA PRO A 99 2.11 29.16 5.91
C PRO A 99 3.48 29.85 6.08
N ARG A 100 4.52 29.04 6.36
CA ARG A 100 5.92 29.50 6.49
C ARG A 100 6.85 28.93 5.43
N ASN A 101 6.46 27.83 4.80
CA ASN A 101 7.20 27.12 3.76
C ASN A 101 6.22 26.33 2.87
N LYS A 102 6.72 25.74 1.78
CA LYS A 102 5.91 24.97 0.84
C LYS A 102 5.20 23.76 1.47
N GLN A 103 5.82 23.08 2.43
CA GLN A 103 5.20 21.93 3.12
C GLN A 103 4.00 22.35 3.98
N HIS A 104 4.09 23.50 4.67
CA HIS A 104 2.98 24.11 5.39
C HIS A 104 1.83 24.49 4.45
N MET A 105 2.17 25.04 3.28
CA MET A 105 1.19 25.42 2.24
C MET A 105 0.36 24.22 1.76
N VAL A 106 1.01 23.09 1.44
CA VAL A 106 0.32 21.84 1.03
C VAL A 106 -0.61 21.32 2.13
N ARG A 107 -0.16 21.37 3.39
CA ARG A 107 -0.97 20.91 4.53
C ARG A 107 -2.19 21.79 4.77
N ILE A 108 -2.06 23.11 4.62
CA ILE A 108 -3.19 24.03 4.76
C ILE A 108 -4.19 23.82 3.62
N ALA A 109 -3.72 23.59 2.38
CA ALA A 109 -4.61 23.25 1.27
C ALA A 109 -5.43 21.97 1.54
N GLY A 110 -4.81 20.95 2.15
CA GLY A 110 -5.53 19.76 2.61
C GLY A 110 -6.59 20.04 3.69
N ILE A 111 -6.33 20.97 4.60
CA ILE A 111 -7.30 21.43 5.61
C ILE A 111 -8.47 22.18 4.94
N VAL A 112 -8.18 23.09 4.00
CA VAL A 112 -9.20 23.84 3.24
C VAL A 112 -10.14 22.87 2.52
N ARG A 113 -9.56 21.89 1.82
CA ARG A 113 -10.30 20.87 1.06
C ARG A 113 -11.18 20.02 1.97
N ASN A 114 -10.63 19.50 3.07
CA ASN A 114 -11.40 18.66 4.00
C ASN A 114 -12.48 19.45 4.73
N ALA A 115 -12.20 20.68 5.17
CA ALA A 115 -13.20 21.53 5.81
C ALA A 115 -14.27 22.00 4.81
N GLY A 116 -13.96 22.03 3.51
CA GLY A 116 -14.77 22.72 2.51
C GLY A 116 -14.94 24.20 2.87
N ALA A 117 -13.85 24.86 3.28
CA ALA A 117 -13.86 26.25 3.69
C ALA A 117 -13.73 27.16 2.46
N ASN A 118 -14.74 27.98 2.19
CA ASN A 118 -14.76 28.90 1.04
C ASN A 118 -14.35 30.33 1.41
N THR A 119 -14.07 30.59 2.70
CA THR A 119 -13.65 31.90 3.19
C THR A 119 -12.47 31.75 4.14
N ILE A 120 -11.50 32.65 4.00
CA ILE A 120 -10.26 32.67 4.76
C ILE A 120 -10.11 34.05 5.41
N LEU A 121 -9.96 34.08 6.73
CA LEU A 121 -9.56 35.27 7.48
C LEU A 121 -8.06 35.27 7.70
N CYS A 122 -7.40 36.39 7.44
CA CYS A 122 -5.98 36.58 7.70
C CYS A 122 -5.72 37.91 8.43
N SER A 123 -4.57 37.98 9.09
CA SER A 123 -4.08 39.24 9.66
C SER A 123 -3.65 40.20 8.54
N PRO A 124 -3.73 41.53 8.72
CA PRO A 124 -3.37 42.51 7.69
C PRO A 124 -1.96 42.28 7.11
N GLU A 125 -1.00 41.97 7.98
CA GLU A 125 0.40 41.71 7.63
C GLU A 125 0.63 40.46 6.76
N ASP A 126 -0.35 39.57 6.71
CA ASP A 126 -0.26 38.28 6.01
C ASP A 126 -1.11 38.24 4.74
N LEU A 127 -1.86 39.31 4.45
CA LEU A 127 -2.77 39.40 3.31
C LEU A 127 -2.07 39.06 1.99
N GLU A 128 -0.98 39.78 1.67
CA GLU A 128 -0.21 39.56 0.44
C GLU A 128 0.30 38.12 0.32
N ARG A 129 0.88 37.59 1.41
CA ARG A 129 1.40 36.21 1.45
C ARG A 129 0.30 35.17 1.27
N CYS A 130 -0.87 35.39 1.87
CA CYS A 130 -2.03 34.53 1.73
C CYS A 130 -2.61 34.60 0.32
N THR A 131 -2.66 35.78 -0.31
CA THR A 131 -3.09 35.95 -1.70
C THR A 131 -2.23 35.14 -2.66
N THR A 132 -0.90 35.23 -2.54
CA THR A 132 0.02 34.44 -3.38
C THR A 132 -0.17 32.94 -3.14
N TRP A 133 -0.29 32.50 -1.89
CA TRP A 133 -0.50 31.08 -1.58
C TRP A 133 -1.81 30.51 -2.14
N ILE A 134 -2.90 31.27 -2.09
CA ILE A 134 -4.20 30.85 -2.64
C ILE A 134 -4.12 30.69 -4.16
N ALA A 135 -3.41 31.59 -4.85
CA ALA A 135 -3.22 31.52 -6.30
C ALA A 135 -2.39 30.30 -6.73
N ASP A 136 -1.38 29.92 -5.94
CA ASP A 136 -0.45 28.83 -6.23
C ASP A 136 -0.95 27.44 -5.77
N THR A 137 -2.17 27.34 -5.23
CA THR A 137 -2.71 26.08 -4.69
C THR A 137 -4.15 25.83 -5.11
N GLU A 138 -4.63 24.61 -4.91
CA GLU A 138 -6.04 24.22 -5.13
C GLU A 138 -7.04 24.92 -4.18
N ALA A 139 -6.60 25.88 -3.35
CA ALA A 139 -7.49 26.79 -2.62
C ALA A 139 -8.08 27.91 -3.52
N PHE A 140 -7.71 27.92 -4.81
CA PHE A 140 -8.23 28.82 -5.85
C PHE A 140 -9.76 28.88 -5.82
N GLY A 141 -10.31 30.08 -5.55
CA GLY A 141 -11.75 30.33 -5.42
C GLY A 141 -12.22 30.63 -4.00
N SER A 142 -11.37 30.51 -2.98
CA SER A 142 -11.70 30.95 -1.61
C SER A 142 -11.67 32.48 -1.50
N THR A 143 -12.67 33.08 -0.86
CA THR A 143 -12.68 34.51 -0.53
C THR A 143 -11.70 34.80 0.60
N LEU A 144 -10.63 35.56 0.31
CA LEU A 144 -9.69 36.03 1.32
C LEU A 144 -10.14 37.38 1.88
N LEU A 145 -10.28 37.46 3.20
CA LEU A 145 -10.71 38.64 3.92
C LEU A 145 -9.64 39.06 4.95
N ASP A 146 -9.37 40.36 4.97
CA ASP A 146 -8.54 41.00 5.98
C ASP A 146 -9.37 41.29 7.24
N VAL A 147 -8.90 40.82 8.39
CA VAL A 147 -9.52 41.12 9.70
C VAL A 147 -9.50 42.64 9.99
N GLY A 148 -8.47 43.36 9.53
CA GLY A 148 -8.36 44.81 9.70
C GLY A 148 -9.45 45.60 8.97
N ALA A 149 -9.97 45.08 7.85
CA ALA A 149 -11.07 45.72 7.10
C ALA A 149 -12.37 45.84 7.92
N ALA A 150 -12.51 45.03 8.98
CA ALA A 150 -13.66 45.07 9.87
C ALA A 150 -13.76 46.39 10.66
N GLU A 151 -12.65 47.11 10.87
CA GLU A 151 -12.65 48.38 11.64
C GLU A 151 -13.54 49.46 11.01
N ALA A 152 -13.64 49.47 9.67
CA ALA A 152 -14.45 50.42 8.91
C ALA A 152 -15.94 50.05 8.83
N ILE A 153 -16.34 48.88 9.35
CA ILE A 153 -17.71 48.37 9.24
C ILE A 153 -18.54 48.81 10.46
N ALA A 154 -19.75 49.30 10.20
CA ALA A 154 -20.69 49.66 11.26
C ALA A 154 -21.27 48.41 11.95
N PHE A 155 -21.46 48.47 13.27
CA PHE A 155 -22.08 47.40 14.06
C PHE A 155 -23.59 47.33 13.75
N LEU A 156 -23.99 46.61 12.70
CA LEU A 156 -25.38 46.65 12.22
C LEU A 156 -26.23 45.45 12.61
N HIS A 157 -25.63 44.33 13.02
CA HIS A 157 -26.36 43.08 13.25
C HIS A 157 -26.12 42.48 14.64
N ALA A 158 -27.19 41.93 15.22
CA ALA A 158 -27.08 41.11 16.42
C ALA A 158 -26.30 39.81 16.11
N PRO A 159 -25.53 39.26 17.07
CA PRO A 159 -24.87 37.98 16.90
C PRO A 159 -25.88 36.88 16.56
N ALA A 160 -25.47 35.91 15.75
CA ALA A 160 -26.32 34.79 15.37
C ALA A 160 -26.73 33.94 16.60
N GLY A 161 -28.03 33.64 16.71
CA GLY A 161 -28.55 32.71 17.71
C GLY A 161 -28.44 31.27 17.21
N VAL A 162 -27.51 30.50 17.76
CA VAL A 162 -27.30 29.08 17.44
C VAL A 162 -27.52 28.19 18.67
N PRO A 163 -28.02 26.96 18.51
CA PRO A 163 -28.19 26.05 19.64
C PRO A 163 -26.83 25.55 20.18
N PRO A 164 -26.75 25.07 21.44
CA PRO A 164 -25.52 24.50 21.98
C PRO A 164 -24.97 23.31 21.18
N SER A 165 -25.81 22.56 20.48
CA SER A 165 -25.38 21.45 19.61
C SER A 165 -24.66 21.90 18.34
N HIS A 166 -24.71 23.20 17.98
CA HIS A 166 -24.06 23.74 16.79
C HIS A 166 -22.53 23.63 16.91
N VAL A 167 -21.88 23.21 15.83
CA VAL A 167 -20.41 23.11 15.77
C VAL A 167 -19.82 24.52 15.84
N ALA A 168 -18.99 24.77 16.86
CA ALA A 168 -18.34 26.06 17.03
C ALA A 168 -17.06 26.13 16.17
N PHE A 169 -16.25 25.07 16.19
CA PHE A 169 -15.01 25.04 15.42
C PHE A 169 -14.54 23.61 15.11
N LEU A 170 -13.67 23.51 14.09
CA LEU A 170 -12.96 22.28 13.75
C LEU A 170 -11.54 22.32 14.29
N GLN A 171 -11.25 21.50 15.30
CA GLN A 171 -9.89 21.36 15.82
C GLN A 171 -9.13 20.32 15.00
N TYR A 172 -8.25 20.77 14.10
CA TYR A 172 -7.44 19.85 13.32
C TYR A 172 -6.35 19.20 14.15
N THR A 173 -6.32 17.87 14.18
CA THR A 173 -5.25 17.10 14.80
C THR A 173 -4.20 16.72 13.76
N SER A 174 -2.93 16.72 14.16
CA SER A 174 -1.78 16.44 13.29
C SER A 174 -1.58 14.94 13.01
N GLY A 175 -2.68 14.20 12.78
CA GLY A 175 -2.76 12.74 12.78
C GLY A 175 -1.46 12.00 12.45
N THR A 176 -1.09 11.03 13.28
CA THR A 176 0.12 10.20 13.12
C THR A 176 0.18 9.47 11.77
N THR A 177 -0.95 9.39 11.07
CA THR A 177 -1.19 8.73 9.76
C THR A 177 -1.12 9.66 8.54
N GLY A 178 -0.73 10.93 8.68
CA GLY A 178 -0.45 11.82 7.54
C GLY A 178 -1.59 12.75 7.09
N THR A 179 -2.86 12.31 7.12
CA THR A 179 -4.02 13.15 6.74
C THR A 179 -4.57 13.94 7.94
N PRO A 180 -4.72 15.28 7.87
CA PRO A 180 -5.32 16.08 8.94
C PRO A 180 -6.78 15.68 9.21
N LYS A 181 -7.17 15.57 10.48
CA LYS A 181 -8.56 15.25 10.89
C LYS A 181 -9.17 16.42 11.64
N GLY A 182 -10.28 16.98 11.14
CA GLY A 182 -11.00 18.07 11.80
C GLY A 182 -11.98 17.54 12.85
N VAL A 183 -11.65 17.67 14.15
CA VAL A 183 -12.56 17.28 15.24
C VAL A 183 -13.67 18.31 15.37
N MET A 184 -14.93 17.86 15.33
CA MET A 184 -16.12 18.70 15.39
C MET A 184 -16.48 19.07 16.84
N VAL A 185 -16.06 20.25 17.30
CA VAL A 185 -16.33 20.73 18.66
C VAL A 185 -17.56 21.64 18.67
N SER A 186 -18.64 21.22 19.33
CA SER A 186 -19.85 22.05 19.49
C SER A 186 -19.71 23.09 20.61
N HIS A 187 -20.59 24.10 20.59
CA HIS A 187 -20.70 25.06 21.70
C HIS A 187 -20.96 24.35 23.04
N GLY A 188 -21.80 23.32 23.06
CA GLY A 188 -22.11 22.51 24.23
C GLY A 188 -20.90 21.73 24.74
N ASN A 189 -20.15 21.08 23.84
CA ASN A 189 -18.90 20.40 24.21
C ASN A 189 -17.91 21.37 24.86
N LEU A 190 -17.76 22.55 24.24
CA LEU A 190 -16.85 23.59 24.68
C LEU A 190 -17.24 24.19 26.03
N MET A 191 -18.50 24.61 26.19
CA MET A 191 -19.00 25.20 27.44
C MET A 191 -18.92 24.21 28.60
N HIS A 192 -19.17 22.93 28.34
CA HIS A 192 -19.00 21.86 29.31
C HIS A 192 -17.52 21.71 29.74
N ASN A 193 -16.59 21.58 28.78
CA ASN A 193 -15.18 21.42 29.09
C ASN A 193 -14.57 22.63 29.81
N LEU A 194 -15.00 23.85 29.46
CA LEU A 194 -14.61 25.08 30.15
C LEU A 194 -15.13 25.13 31.60
N GLY A 195 -16.34 24.62 31.85
CA GLY A 195 -16.87 24.42 33.20
C GLY A 195 -16.00 23.46 34.03
N MET A 196 -15.61 22.32 33.46
CA MET A 196 -14.69 21.39 34.10
C MET A 196 -13.33 22.03 34.42
N LEU A 197 -12.77 22.81 33.49
CA LEU A 197 -11.52 23.54 33.70
C LEU A 197 -11.63 24.58 34.81
N ARG A 198 -12.77 25.28 34.92
CA ARG A 198 -13.04 26.20 36.04
C ARG A 198 -12.93 25.51 37.38
N GLU A 199 -13.59 24.37 37.54
CA GLU A 199 -13.55 23.60 38.77
C GLU A 199 -12.14 23.09 39.08
N TRP A 200 -11.43 22.61 38.06
CA TRP A 200 -10.13 21.99 38.23
C TRP A 200 -9.00 22.99 38.54
N PHE A 201 -8.96 24.11 37.80
CA PHE A 201 -8.02 25.20 38.06
C PHE A 201 -8.37 25.99 39.32
N ALA A 202 -9.64 26.01 39.72
CA ALA A 202 -10.15 26.79 40.85
C ALA A 202 -9.79 28.28 40.75
N TYR A 203 -9.93 28.83 39.54
CA TYR A 203 -9.73 30.25 39.27
C TYR A 203 -10.98 31.07 39.59
N ASP A 204 -10.79 32.39 39.65
CA ASP A 204 -11.87 33.36 39.70
C ASP A 204 -11.57 34.54 38.76
N GLU A 205 -12.44 35.54 38.77
CA GLU A 205 -12.32 36.71 37.91
C GLU A 205 -11.01 37.51 38.18
N ARG A 206 -10.39 37.39 39.34
CA ARG A 206 -9.14 38.10 39.68
C ARG A 206 -7.88 37.38 39.22
N SER A 207 -8.00 36.13 38.76
CA SER A 207 -6.86 35.37 38.25
C SER A 207 -6.19 36.06 37.06
N THR A 208 -4.93 35.73 36.83
CA THR A 208 -4.18 36.13 35.63
C THR A 208 -3.47 34.90 35.10
N MET A 209 -3.67 34.63 33.82
CA MET A 209 -2.98 33.55 33.14
C MET A 209 -1.90 34.10 32.23
N VAL A 210 -0.72 33.45 32.20
CA VAL A 210 0.32 33.73 31.20
C VAL A 210 0.53 32.49 30.34
N SER A 211 0.55 32.67 29.02
CA SER A 211 0.86 31.57 28.11
C SER A 211 1.51 32.03 26.82
N TRP A 212 2.29 31.13 26.22
CA TRP A 212 2.83 31.25 24.87
C TRP A 212 2.27 30.15 23.95
N LEU A 213 1.33 29.34 24.46
CA LEU A 213 0.84 28.18 23.73
C LEU A 213 0.14 28.60 22.43
N PRO A 214 0.35 27.85 21.34
CA PRO A 214 -0.20 28.20 20.05
C PRO A 214 -1.74 28.21 20.06
N PRO A 215 -2.38 29.25 19.51
CA PRO A 215 -3.83 29.41 19.55
C PRO A 215 -4.59 28.50 18.57
N TYR A 216 -3.88 27.79 17.69
CA TYR A 216 -4.41 26.77 16.78
C TYR A 216 -4.27 25.34 17.34
N HIS A 217 -3.75 25.18 18.56
CA HIS A 217 -3.71 23.91 19.29
C HIS A 217 -4.74 23.94 20.42
N ASP A 218 -5.37 22.81 20.72
CA ASP A 218 -6.44 22.69 21.73
C ASP A 218 -6.06 23.32 23.09
N MET A 219 -4.87 23.04 23.60
CA MET A 219 -4.37 23.53 24.89
C MET A 219 -4.16 25.04 24.93
N GLY A 220 -3.81 25.67 23.80
CA GLY A 220 -3.67 27.13 23.70
C GLY A 220 -5.01 27.82 23.47
N LEU A 221 -5.83 27.28 22.56
CA LEU A 221 -7.15 27.81 22.28
C LEU A 221 -8.09 27.66 23.50
N ILE A 222 -8.40 26.42 23.86
CA ILE A 222 -9.38 26.12 24.91
C ILE A 222 -8.78 26.39 26.29
N GLY A 223 -7.59 25.84 26.54
CA GLY A 223 -6.94 25.85 27.86
C GLY A 223 -6.49 27.24 28.33
N VAL A 224 -6.29 28.19 27.41
CA VAL A 224 -5.84 29.55 27.73
C VAL A 224 -6.86 30.59 27.30
N ILE A 225 -7.08 30.73 25.99
CA ILE A 225 -7.86 31.84 25.43
C ILE A 225 -9.31 31.71 25.87
N LEU A 226 -9.95 30.57 25.63
CA LEU A 226 -11.37 30.39 25.94
C LEU A 226 -11.62 30.22 27.44
N THR A 227 -10.67 29.64 28.17
CA THR A 227 -10.74 29.52 29.64
C THR A 227 -10.73 30.89 30.32
N SER A 228 -9.89 31.83 29.88
CA SER A 228 -9.87 33.20 30.41
C SER A 228 -11.12 34.00 30.07
N LEU A 229 -11.66 33.83 28.85
CA LEU A 229 -12.96 34.39 28.48
C LEU A 229 -14.09 33.85 29.36
N TYR A 230 -14.12 32.54 29.57
CA TYR A 230 -15.12 31.89 30.41
C TYR A 230 -15.04 32.36 31.85
N GLY A 231 -13.82 32.44 32.40
CA GLY A 231 -13.58 32.89 33.76
C GLY A 231 -13.69 34.41 33.97
N GLY A 232 -13.75 35.21 32.89
CA GLY A 232 -13.82 36.66 32.99
C GLY A 232 -12.55 37.29 33.56
N PHE A 233 -11.39 36.69 33.31
CA PHE A 233 -10.10 37.12 33.88
C PHE A 233 -9.06 37.39 32.79
N ARG A 234 -7.96 38.06 33.17
CA ARG A 234 -6.95 38.52 32.21
C ARG A 234 -6.03 37.40 31.74
N SER A 235 -5.80 37.31 30.44
CA SER A 235 -4.79 36.43 29.85
C SER A 235 -3.69 37.21 29.15
N VAL A 236 -2.44 36.93 29.50
CA VAL A 236 -1.23 37.53 28.94
C VAL A 236 -0.59 36.51 28.01
N LEU A 237 -0.56 36.85 26.73
CA LEU A 237 -0.20 35.96 25.63
C LEU A 237 1.09 36.43 24.96
N MET A 238 1.84 35.49 24.40
CA MET A 238 2.94 35.79 23.47
C MET A 238 3.02 34.72 22.39
N ALA A 239 3.71 35.02 21.29
CA ALA A 239 3.89 34.03 20.23
C ALA A 239 4.77 32.84 20.69
N PRO A 240 4.47 31.59 20.26
CA PRO A 240 5.26 30.41 20.61
C PRO A 240 6.75 30.54 20.25
N GLU A 241 7.05 31.18 19.13
CA GLU A 241 8.43 31.38 18.66
C GLU A 241 9.25 32.21 19.65
N ARG A 242 8.59 33.16 20.32
CA ARG A 242 9.22 34.03 21.31
C ARG A 242 9.69 33.22 22.53
N PHE A 243 8.87 32.28 23.00
CA PHE A 243 9.26 31.34 24.06
C PHE A 243 10.38 30.41 23.63
N ILE A 244 10.30 29.82 22.43
CA ILE A 244 11.34 28.90 21.92
C ILE A 244 12.70 29.60 21.82
N GLN A 245 12.73 30.87 21.39
CA GLN A 245 13.95 31.67 21.31
C GLN A 245 14.43 32.14 22.68
N HIS A 246 13.52 32.55 23.56
CA HIS A 246 13.84 33.14 24.86
C HIS A 246 12.92 32.60 25.98
N PRO A 247 13.19 31.39 26.53
CA PRO A 247 12.32 30.76 27.53
C PRO A 247 12.11 31.58 28.80
N TYR A 248 13.09 32.43 29.14
CA TYR A 248 13.02 33.38 30.25
C TYR A 248 11.81 34.32 30.17
N LEU A 249 11.37 34.72 28.96
CA LEU A 249 10.27 35.65 28.79
C LEU A 249 8.94 35.13 29.34
N TRP A 250 8.73 33.82 29.32
CA TRP A 250 7.55 33.20 29.92
C TRP A 250 7.50 33.41 31.43
N LEU A 251 8.61 33.11 32.13
CA LEU A 251 8.69 33.26 33.59
C LEU A 251 8.77 34.74 34.00
N ARG A 252 9.42 35.59 33.19
CA ARG A 252 9.42 37.04 33.38
C ARG A 252 8.01 37.61 33.33
N ALA A 253 7.23 37.24 32.32
CA ALA A 253 5.83 37.67 32.20
C ALA A 253 4.98 37.18 33.38
N ILE A 254 5.19 35.94 33.85
CA ILE A 254 4.51 35.45 35.06
C ILE A 254 4.84 36.35 36.26
N SER A 255 6.12 36.66 36.47
CA SER A 255 6.55 37.49 37.59
C SER A 255 6.00 38.92 37.51
N GLN A 256 6.13 39.56 36.34
CA GLN A 256 5.69 40.94 36.08
C GLN A 256 4.18 41.10 36.20
N TYR A 257 3.41 40.18 35.63
CA TYR A 257 1.95 40.23 35.65
C TYR A 257 1.32 39.51 36.85
N ARG A 258 2.16 38.95 37.74
CA ARG A 258 1.77 38.19 38.94
C ARG A 258 0.77 37.07 38.61
N ALA A 259 1.05 36.32 37.55
CA ALA A 259 0.14 35.31 37.02
C ALA A 259 0.03 34.10 37.97
N ASP A 260 -1.19 33.79 38.41
CA ASP A 260 -1.47 32.66 39.29
C ASP A 260 -1.75 31.36 38.54
N LEU A 261 -1.98 31.46 37.23
CA LEU A 261 -2.23 30.33 36.33
C LEU A 261 -1.23 30.31 35.17
N THR A 262 -0.70 29.13 34.88
CA THR A 262 0.12 28.88 33.70
C THR A 262 0.07 27.40 33.35
N GLY A 263 0.55 27.04 32.17
CA GLY A 263 0.80 25.66 31.84
C GLY A 263 1.47 25.49 30.49
N ALA A 264 2.08 24.33 30.34
CA ALA A 264 2.89 23.98 29.19
C ALA A 264 3.08 22.47 29.10
N PRO A 265 3.52 21.93 27.95
CA PRO A 265 4.02 20.56 27.86
C PRO A 265 5.30 20.37 28.70
N ASP A 266 5.62 19.12 29.03
CA ASP A 266 6.76 18.74 29.86
C ASP A 266 8.09 19.31 29.33
N PHE A 267 8.31 19.31 28.01
CA PHE A 267 9.55 19.81 27.39
C PHE A 267 9.81 21.29 27.71
N ALA A 268 8.77 22.09 27.90
CA ALA A 268 8.91 23.52 28.14
C ALA A 268 9.49 23.82 29.52
N TYR A 269 9.05 23.09 30.54
CA TYR A 269 9.62 23.15 31.89
C TYR A 269 11.10 22.75 31.86
N ARG A 270 11.44 21.66 31.15
CA ARG A 270 12.83 21.22 30.98
C ARG A 270 13.68 22.25 30.25
N MET A 271 13.15 22.90 29.21
CA MET A 271 13.86 23.93 28.47
C MET A 271 14.12 25.17 29.34
N ALA A 272 13.16 25.58 30.16
CA ALA A 272 13.33 26.66 31.13
C ALA A 272 14.45 26.33 32.14
N CYS A 273 14.51 25.09 32.63
CA CYS A 273 15.58 24.64 33.53
C CYS A 273 16.98 24.73 32.91
N ARG A 274 17.11 24.56 31.59
CA ARG A 274 18.40 24.53 30.89
C ARG A 274 18.86 25.91 30.44
N ARG A 275 17.94 26.74 29.92
CA ARG A 275 18.30 27.96 29.19
C ARG A 275 18.19 29.24 30.00
N ILE A 276 17.54 29.21 31.16
CA ILE A 276 17.44 30.37 32.03
C ILE A 276 18.69 30.39 32.93
N SER A 277 19.54 31.40 32.72
CA SER A 277 20.75 31.63 33.52
C SER A 277 20.44 31.93 34.99
N ASP A 278 21.43 31.80 35.87
CA ASP A 278 21.26 32.08 37.30
C ASP A 278 21.03 33.59 37.54
N GLU A 279 21.64 34.45 36.72
CA GLU A 279 21.40 35.91 36.74
C GLU A 279 19.96 36.23 36.37
N GLN A 280 19.41 35.59 35.33
CA GLN A 280 18.01 35.74 34.96
C GLN A 280 17.08 35.19 36.04
N LEU A 281 17.41 34.03 36.62
CA LEU A 281 16.61 33.40 37.67
C LEU A 281 16.48 34.31 38.90
N ALA A 282 17.56 35.00 39.27
CA ALA A 282 17.56 35.95 40.40
C ALA A 282 16.60 37.14 40.21
N THR A 283 16.15 37.42 38.98
CA THR A 283 15.18 38.49 38.70
C THR A 283 13.72 38.04 38.80
N LEU A 284 13.45 36.75 39.00
CA LEU A 284 12.11 36.18 38.94
C LEU A 284 11.47 36.07 40.33
N ASP A 285 10.18 36.36 40.40
CA ASP A 285 9.27 36.01 41.50
C ASP A 285 8.09 35.20 40.96
N LEU A 286 8.08 33.91 41.30
CA LEU A 286 7.11 32.89 40.90
C LEU A 286 6.22 32.45 42.07
N SER A 287 6.27 33.15 43.20
CA SER A 287 5.40 32.89 44.38
C SER A 287 3.91 33.05 44.10
N CYS A 288 3.57 33.77 43.03
CA CYS A 288 2.20 33.98 42.58
C CYS A 288 1.56 32.71 41.99
N ILE A 289 2.34 31.76 41.49
CA ILE A 289 1.82 30.61 40.75
C ILE A 289 1.08 29.64 41.68
N ARG A 290 -0.25 29.59 41.53
CA ARG A 290 -1.12 28.63 42.23
C ARG A 290 -1.30 27.34 41.43
N THR A 291 -1.35 27.46 40.11
CA THR A 291 -1.54 26.32 39.21
C THR A 291 -0.61 26.41 38.01
N ALA A 292 0.26 25.41 37.87
CA ALA A 292 1.12 25.17 36.73
C ALA A 292 0.79 23.81 36.12
N TYR A 293 -0.09 23.74 35.11
CA TYR A 293 -0.47 22.45 34.54
C TYR A 293 0.58 21.92 33.56
N ASN A 294 0.69 20.58 33.52
CA ASN A 294 1.60 19.86 32.64
C ASN A 294 0.82 18.72 31.95
N GLY A 295 0.81 18.72 30.63
CA GLY A 295 0.03 17.77 29.83
C GLY A 295 0.37 17.85 28.35
N ALA A 296 -0.46 17.24 27.50
CA ALA A 296 -0.25 17.05 26.06
C ALA A 296 0.87 16.05 25.69
N GLU A 297 1.77 15.70 26.60
CA GLU A 297 2.76 14.62 26.45
C GLU A 297 2.95 13.90 27.80
N SER A 298 3.77 12.85 27.83
CA SER A 298 4.09 12.13 29.07
C SER A 298 4.72 13.06 30.10
N VAL A 299 4.06 13.22 31.24
CA VAL A 299 4.54 14.01 32.39
C VAL A 299 5.67 13.26 33.10
N ARG A 300 6.85 13.89 33.23
CA ARG A 300 8.04 13.26 33.79
C ARG A 300 8.31 13.71 35.23
N ALA A 301 8.43 12.76 36.15
CA ALA A 301 8.76 13.04 37.54
C ALA A 301 10.08 13.82 37.68
N GLY A 302 11.10 13.48 36.86
CA GLY A 302 12.37 14.20 36.81
C GLY A 302 12.21 15.67 36.43
N THR A 303 11.47 15.97 35.36
CA THR A 303 11.18 17.34 34.93
C THR A 303 10.51 18.16 36.04
N LEU A 304 9.50 17.59 36.71
CA LEU A 304 8.81 18.27 37.82
C LEU A 304 9.78 18.56 38.98
N SER A 305 10.64 17.60 39.31
CA SER A 305 11.61 17.69 40.40
C SER A 305 12.68 18.74 40.10
N ASP A 306 13.25 18.72 38.89
CA ASP A 306 14.29 19.67 38.47
C ASP A 306 13.77 21.10 38.42
N PHE A 307 12.56 21.31 37.88
CA PHE A 307 11.94 22.63 37.83
C PHE A 307 11.60 23.14 39.23
N ALA A 308 10.96 22.30 40.06
CA ALA A 308 10.66 22.67 41.43
C ALA A 308 11.92 23.05 42.21
N LYS A 309 13.00 22.27 42.06
CA LYS A 309 14.27 22.52 42.73
C LYS A 309 14.95 23.80 42.22
N ARG A 310 15.08 23.97 40.90
CA ARG A 310 15.77 25.12 40.30
C ARG A 310 15.05 26.43 40.63
N PHE A 311 13.73 26.45 40.50
CA PHE A 311 12.93 27.67 40.65
C PHE A 311 12.36 27.89 42.06
N ALA A 312 12.69 27.02 43.02
CA ALA A 312 12.33 27.22 44.44
C ALA A 312 12.88 28.56 44.98
N ALA A 313 14.09 28.96 44.58
CA ALA A 313 14.70 30.23 44.98
C ALA A 313 13.93 31.46 44.46
N ALA A 314 13.22 31.31 43.34
CA ALA A 314 12.30 32.31 42.81
C ALA A 314 10.89 32.19 43.41
N GLY A 315 10.65 31.33 44.41
CA GLY A 315 9.37 31.18 45.09
C GLY A 315 8.39 30.18 44.45
N PHE A 316 8.80 29.39 43.45
CA PHE A 316 7.92 28.38 42.87
C PHE A 316 7.63 27.25 43.88
N ALA A 317 6.35 26.95 44.11
CA ALA A 317 5.93 25.86 44.99
C ALA A 317 5.67 24.57 44.20
N ALA A 318 6.34 23.48 44.57
CA ALA A 318 6.17 22.16 43.93
C ALA A 318 4.71 21.66 43.91
N GLY A 319 3.93 22.02 44.94
CA GLY A 319 2.50 21.69 45.03
C GLY A 319 1.62 22.39 43.98
N SER A 320 2.13 23.42 43.30
CA SER A 320 1.41 24.14 42.25
C SER A 320 1.30 23.34 40.94
N PHE A 321 2.12 22.29 40.75
CA PHE A 321 2.07 21.46 39.55
C PHE A 321 0.75 20.70 39.42
N ARG A 322 0.14 20.75 38.22
CA ARG A 322 -1.09 20.01 37.90
C ARG A 322 -0.89 19.10 36.69
N PRO A 323 -0.37 17.88 36.88
CA PRO A 323 -0.40 16.86 35.84
C PRO A 323 -1.84 16.65 35.34
N CYS A 324 -2.00 16.52 34.03
CA CYS A 324 -3.30 16.31 33.39
C CYS A 324 -3.19 15.54 32.08
N TYR A 325 -4.32 14.97 31.67
CA TYR A 325 -4.49 14.25 30.42
C TYR A 325 -5.65 14.83 29.62
N GLY A 326 -5.45 14.87 28.30
CA GLY A 326 -6.35 15.54 27.39
C GLY A 326 -5.99 15.38 25.92
N LEU A 327 -6.97 15.55 25.05
CA LEU A 327 -6.91 15.41 23.60
C LEU A 327 -8.07 16.15 22.94
N ALA A 328 -7.89 16.53 21.67
CA ALA A 328 -8.87 17.30 20.90
C ALA A 328 -10.23 16.60 20.78
N GLU A 329 -10.25 15.27 20.62
CA GLU A 329 -11.46 14.46 20.53
C GLU A 329 -12.30 14.50 21.82
N GLY A 330 -11.66 14.76 22.98
CA GLY A 330 -12.29 15.07 24.26
C GLY A 330 -12.51 16.57 24.49
N THR A 331 -12.51 17.37 23.42
CA THR A 331 -12.41 18.84 23.41
C THR A 331 -11.05 19.33 23.90
N LEU A 332 -10.68 19.07 25.15
CA LEU A 332 -9.32 19.26 25.67
C LEU A 332 -9.13 18.42 26.94
N PHE A 333 -9.76 18.81 28.04
CA PHE A 333 -9.46 18.27 29.37
C PHE A 333 -10.28 17.02 29.70
N VAL A 334 -9.62 15.95 30.17
CA VAL A 334 -10.25 14.67 30.52
C VAL A 334 -10.03 14.30 31.99
N ALA A 335 -8.77 14.31 32.43
CA ALA A 335 -8.39 13.94 33.78
C ALA A 335 -7.27 14.85 34.30
N GLY A 336 -7.26 15.10 35.62
CA GLY A 336 -6.33 16.03 36.23
C GLY A 336 -6.12 15.81 37.73
N ARG A 337 -4.93 16.14 38.23
CA ARG A 337 -4.66 16.18 39.68
C ARG A 337 -5.48 17.27 40.36
N ARG A 338 -6.16 16.96 41.47
CA ARG A 338 -6.81 17.96 42.34
C ARG A 338 -5.81 18.65 43.27
N ALA A 339 -6.03 19.93 43.56
CA ALA A 339 -5.08 20.79 44.30
C ALA A 339 -4.72 20.23 45.67
N GLN A 340 -5.74 19.69 46.34
CA GLN A 340 -5.70 19.22 47.72
C GLN A 340 -5.01 17.87 47.86
N GLN A 341 -4.77 17.16 46.76
CA GLN A 341 -4.14 15.85 46.76
C GLN A 341 -2.67 15.99 46.36
N PRO A 342 -1.74 15.24 46.95
CA PRO A 342 -0.35 15.24 46.48
C PRO A 342 -0.24 14.68 45.06
N ILE A 343 0.86 14.97 44.36
CA ILE A 343 1.18 14.29 43.10
C ILE A 343 1.52 12.85 43.43
N ARG A 344 0.78 11.87 42.91
CA ARG A 344 1.12 10.46 43.07
C ARG A 344 2.07 10.01 41.98
N THR A 345 3.06 9.24 42.39
CA THR A 345 4.06 8.66 41.51
C THR A 345 4.24 7.20 41.88
N VAL A 346 4.30 6.33 40.87
CA VAL A 346 4.58 4.90 41.07
C VAL A 346 5.90 4.54 40.38
N CYS A 347 6.77 3.84 41.09
CA CYS A 347 7.94 3.19 40.53
C CYS A 347 7.54 1.78 40.14
N VAL A 348 7.55 1.48 38.85
CA VAL A 348 7.18 0.18 38.30
C VAL A 348 8.40 -0.56 37.76
N ASP A 349 8.39 -1.89 37.86
CA ASP A 349 9.41 -2.74 37.26
C ASP A 349 9.42 -2.54 35.73
N GLN A 350 10.57 -2.15 35.19
CA GLN A 350 10.69 -1.83 33.76
C GLN A 350 10.51 -3.08 32.89
N ALA A 351 10.99 -4.24 33.35
CA ALA A 351 10.85 -5.49 32.61
C ALA A 351 9.40 -6.00 32.60
N ALA A 352 8.63 -5.77 33.67
CA ALA A 352 7.20 -6.04 33.71
C ALA A 352 6.43 -5.12 32.74
N LEU A 353 6.73 -3.82 32.76
CA LEU A 353 6.09 -2.85 31.86
C LEU A 353 6.31 -3.22 30.38
N GLN A 354 7.52 -3.67 30.04
CA GLN A 354 7.85 -4.19 28.70
C GLN A 354 7.01 -5.39 28.27
N ARG A 355 6.46 -6.16 29.21
CA ARG A 355 5.55 -7.30 28.98
C ARG A 355 4.07 -6.92 29.12
N GLN A 356 3.75 -5.62 29.06
CA GLN A 356 2.40 -5.09 29.24
C GLN A 356 1.78 -5.44 30.60
N SER A 357 2.58 -5.48 31.67
CA SER A 357 2.10 -5.66 33.03
C SER A 357 2.69 -4.64 34.01
N VAL A 358 1.94 -4.33 35.07
CA VAL A 358 2.38 -3.39 36.11
C VAL A 358 2.80 -4.17 37.35
N VAL A 359 4.06 -4.00 37.75
CA VAL A 359 4.57 -4.47 39.04
C VAL A 359 5.13 -3.28 39.78
N ILE A 360 4.41 -2.82 40.81
CA ILE A 360 4.80 -1.66 41.60
C ILE A 360 5.91 -2.06 42.58
N ARG A 361 7.05 -1.36 42.50
CA ARG A 361 8.21 -1.51 43.38
C ARG A 361 8.21 -0.50 44.53
N GLY A 362 7.55 0.62 44.33
CA GLY A 362 7.39 1.66 45.35
C GLY A 362 6.44 2.75 44.88
N GLU A 363 5.96 3.52 45.84
CA GLU A 363 5.08 4.66 45.59
C GLU A 363 5.63 5.89 46.29
N PHE A 364 5.47 7.04 45.66
CA PHE A 364 5.88 8.31 46.22
C PHE A 364 4.75 9.34 46.10
N SER A 365 4.63 10.13 47.16
CA SER A 365 3.61 11.17 47.28
C SER A 365 4.28 12.54 47.36
N GLY A 366 3.99 13.38 46.38
CA GLY A 366 4.61 14.70 46.18
C GLY A 366 5.59 14.72 45.01
N VAL A 367 6.36 15.82 44.92
CA VAL A 367 7.50 15.94 44.00
C VAL A 367 8.77 15.63 44.77
N SER A 368 9.51 14.61 44.37
CA SER A 368 10.70 14.17 45.11
C SER A 368 11.85 15.15 44.89
N PRO A 369 12.58 15.59 45.94
CA PRO A 369 13.77 16.43 45.78
C PRO A 369 15.00 15.65 45.29
N ALA A 370 14.94 14.31 45.36
CA ALA A 370 15.96 13.39 44.88
C ALA A 370 15.45 12.59 43.68
N SER A 371 16.37 12.13 42.82
CA SER A 371 16.02 11.29 41.67
C SER A 371 15.33 10.01 42.14
N LEU A 372 14.13 9.77 41.62
CA LEU A 372 13.41 8.50 41.78
C LEU A 372 13.82 7.48 40.71
N ASP A 373 14.59 7.90 39.70
CA ASP A 373 15.06 7.00 38.64
C ASP A 373 16.10 6.04 39.22
N ARG A 374 15.75 4.75 39.27
CA ARG A 374 16.65 3.66 39.63
C ARG A 374 16.87 2.75 38.41
N PRO A 375 18.05 2.15 38.25
CA PRO A 375 18.29 1.19 37.18
C PRO A 375 17.25 0.06 37.21
N GLY A 376 16.61 -0.22 36.07
CA GLY A 376 15.58 -1.26 35.94
C GLY A 376 14.18 -0.88 36.45
N GLU A 377 13.98 0.34 36.93
CA GLU A 377 12.67 0.86 37.34
C GLU A 377 12.23 2.01 36.44
N ARG A 378 10.91 2.11 36.26
CA ARG A 378 10.26 3.18 35.53
C ARG A 378 9.34 3.98 36.46
N VAL A 379 9.56 5.29 36.53
CA VAL A 379 8.73 6.21 37.31
C VAL A 379 7.58 6.74 36.45
N LEU A 380 6.33 6.47 36.85
CA LEU A 380 5.11 6.97 36.20
C LEU A 380 4.40 7.98 37.10
N VAL A 381 4.03 9.11 36.52
CA VAL A 381 3.28 10.18 37.22
C VAL A 381 1.79 9.99 36.96
N SER A 382 1.00 10.01 38.01
CA SER A 382 -0.46 10.07 37.90
C SER A 382 -0.87 11.38 37.22
N VAL A 383 -1.73 11.30 36.21
CA VAL A 383 -2.40 12.48 35.65
C VAL A 383 -3.63 12.87 36.47
N GLY A 384 -3.91 12.16 37.55
CA GLY A 384 -5.02 12.40 38.47
C GLY A 384 -6.29 11.66 38.10
N ARG A 385 -7.43 12.21 38.52
CA ARG A 385 -8.74 11.55 38.41
C ARG A 385 -9.55 12.11 37.24
N PRO A 386 -10.50 11.34 36.70
CA PRO A 386 -11.52 11.88 35.80
C PRO A 386 -12.24 13.07 36.45
N ALA A 387 -12.59 14.06 35.63
CA ALA A 387 -13.21 15.30 36.09
C ALA A 387 -14.67 15.41 35.65
N GLY A 388 -15.46 16.17 36.42
CA GLY A 388 -16.88 16.40 36.13
C GLY A 388 -17.69 15.11 36.06
N ASP A 389 -18.56 15.04 35.07
CA ASP A 389 -19.41 13.89 34.73
C ASP A 389 -18.79 12.99 33.62
N GLN A 390 -17.53 13.23 33.25
CA GLN A 390 -16.85 12.38 32.28
C GLN A 390 -16.49 11.03 32.90
N ARG A 391 -16.80 9.97 32.15
CA ARG A 391 -16.45 8.59 32.48
C ARG A 391 -15.19 8.21 31.70
N VAL A 392 -14.11 7.90 32.42
CA VAL A 392 -12.86 7.40 31.84
C VAL A 392 -12.67 5.97 32.33
N ILE A 393 -12.43 5.06 31.39
CA ILE A 393 -12.20 3.65 31.68
C ILE A 393 -11.01 3.16 30.87
N VAL A 394 -10.39 2.08 31.33
CA VAL A 394 -9.33 1.39 30.60
C VAL A 394 -9.89 0.06 30.13
N ARG A 395 -9.82 -0.21 28.82
CA ARG A 395 -10.32 -1.45 28.23
C ARG A 395 -9.21 -2.42 27.87
N ASP A 396 -9.49 -3.70 28.00
CA ASP A 396 -8.60 -4.74 27.52
C ASP A 396 -8.62 -4.77 25.98
N LEU A 397 -7.44 -4.87 25.37
CA LEU A 397 -7.30 -4.85 23.92
C LEU A 397 -7.83 -6.12 23.24
N GLN A 398 -7.86 -7.25 23.94
CA GLN A 398 -8.29 -8.55 23.45
C GLN A 398 -9.77 -8.83 23.75
N THR A 399 -10.20 -8.61 24.99
CA THR A 399 -11.57 -8.96 25.40
C THR A 399 -12.58 -7.85 25.15
N ASN A 400 -12.13 -6.60 24.98
CA ASN A 400 -12.96 -5.40 24.91
C ASN A 400 -13.81 -5.16 26.18
N GLU A 401 -13.42 -5.74 27.30
CA GLU A 401 -14.03 -5.55 28.62
C GLU A 401 -13.26 -4.48 29.43
N HIS A 402 -13.81 -4.10 30.58
CA HIS A 402 -13.13 -3.21 31.54
C HIS A 402 -11.91 -3.92 32.13
N CYS A 403 -10.77 -3.23 32.14
CA CYS A 403 -9.60 -3.67 32.89
C CYS A 403 -9.85 -3.53 34.40
N VAL A 404 -9.32 -4.47 35.17
CA VAL A 404 -9.17 -4.31 36.63
C VAL A 404 -8.09 -3.27 36.95
N ASP A 405 -8.14 -2.70 38.16
CA ASP A 405 -7.09 -1.78 38.63
C ASP A 405 -5.69 -2.40 38.50
N GLY A 406 -4.75 -1.62 38.00
CA GLY A 406 -3.36 -2.02 37.74
C GLY A 406 -3.14 -2.74 36.39
N ALA A 407 -4.18 -3.07 35.63
CA ALA A 407 -4.02 -3.69 34.32
C ALA A 407 -3.93 -2.64 33.19
N ILE A 408 -2.99 -2.85 32.25
CA ILE A 408 -2.75 -1.95 31.12
C ILE A 408 -3.77 -2.25 30.01
N GLY A 409 -4.36 -1.19 29.46
CA GLY A 409 -5.29 -1.27 28.34
C GLY A 409 -5.43 0.06 27.60
N GLU A 410 -6.36 0.15 26.65
CA GLU A 410 -6.67 1.39 25.93
C GLU A 410 -7.58 2.30 26.78
N ILE A 411 -7.22 3.58 26.87
CA ILE A 411 -8.03 4.58 27.57
C ILE A 411 -9.22 4.95 26.69
N CYS A 412 -10.42 4.85 27.25
CA CYS A 412 -11.69 5.19 26.62
C CYS A 412 -12.44 6.24 27.44
N VAL A 413 -13.08 7.20 26.78
CA VAL A 413 -13.74 8.35 27.42
C VAL A 413 -15.17 8.49 26.93
N ALA A 414 -16.11 8.72 27.84
CA ALA A 414 -17.49 9.09 27.52
C ALA A 414 -17.91 10.32 28.35
N GLY A 415 -18.74 11.19 27.78
CA GLY A 415 -19.29 12.35 28.50
C GLY A 415 -19.49 13.57 27.59
N PRO A 416 -20.06 14.67 28.10
CA PRO A 416 -20.50 15.80 27.27
C PRO A 416 -19.38 16.60 26.62
N SER A 417 -18.12 16.51 27.07
CA SER A 417 -16.98 17.13 26.34
C SER A 417 -16.48 16.28 25.17
N VAL A 418 -16.95 15.05 24.98
CA VAL A 418 -16.58 14.24 23.82
C VAL A 418 -17.17 14.89 22.57
N ALA A 419 -16.31 15.20 21.60
CA ALA A 419 -16.69 15.86 20.36
C ALA A 419 -17.66 15.01 19.52
N ALA A 420 -18.34 15.65 18.57
CA ALA A 420 -19.38 14.98 17.78
C ALA A 420 -18.82 13.93 16.81
N GLY A 421 -17.55 14.08 16.40
CA GLY A 421 -16.90 13.22 15.42
C GLY A 421 -15.78 13.94 14.68
N TYR A 422 -15.35 13.34 13.57
CA TYR A 422 -14.46 13.95 12.58
C TYR A 422 -15.26 14.46 11.37
N TRP A 423 -14.96 15.67 10.91
CA TRP A 423 -15.64 16.32 9.79
C TRP A 423 -15.46 15.53 8.49
N GLN A 424 -16.58 15.15 7.86
CA GLN A 424 -16.64 14.37 6.61
C GLN A 424 -15.86 13.04 6.64
N LEU A 425 -15.78 12.42 7.82
CA LEU A 425 -15.05 11.17 8.04
C LEU A 425 -15.92 10.23 8.88
N ASP A 426 -17.04 9.79 8.29
CA ASP A 426 -18.10 9.05 8.98
C ASP A 426 -17.62 7.69 9.51
N GLU A 427 -16.85 6.95 8.72
CA GLU A 427 -16.29 5.66 9.16
C GLU A 427 -15.34 5.83 10.35
N GLN A 428 -14.42 6.80 10.30
CA GLN A 428 -13.51 7.06 11.41
C GLN A 428 -14.24 7.65 12.62
N THR A 429 -15.32 8.41 12.38
CA THR A 429 -16.21 8.91 13.43
C THR A 429 -16.87 7.75 14.16
N GLN A 430 -17.45 6.82 13.40
CA GLN A 430 -18.09 5.63 13.95
C GLN A 430 -17.09 4.77 14.73
N SER A 431 -15.91 4.49 14.15
CA SER A 431 -14.90 3.64 14.80
C SER A 431 -14.27 4.26 16.06
N THR A 432 -14.23 5.60 16.14
CA THR A 432 -13.54 6.32 17.21
C THR A 432 -14.49 6.74 18.31
N PHE A 433 -15.63 7.36 17.97
CA PHE A 433 -16.54 8.01 18.93
C PHE A 433 -17.76 7.16 19.31
N ARG A 434 -18.06 6.11 18.55
CA ARG A 434 -19.24 5.24 18.76
C ARG A 434 -18.86 3.82 19.17
N HIS A 435 -17.77 3.69 19.93
CA HIS A 435 -17.29 2.37 20.39
C HIS A 435 -18.09 1.87 21.58
N THR A 436 -18.44 0.60 21.59
CA THR A 436 -19.19 -0.05 22.68
C THR A 436 -18.32 -1.11 23.35
N LEU A 437 -18.34 -1.15 24.69
CA LEU A 437 -17.59 -2.12 25.48
C LEU A 437 -18.40 -3.39 25.71
N ALA A 438 -17.71 -4.52 25.88
CA ALA A 438 -18.32 -5.77 26.33
C ALA A 438 -18.79 -5.59 27.79
N GLY A 439 -20.10 -5.36 27.97
CA GLY A 439 -20.75 -5.16 29.27
C GLY A 439 -21.52 -3.83 29.42
N ASP A 440 -21.16 -2.81 28.64
CA ASP A 440 -21.82 -1.48 28.64
C ASP A 440 -22.44 -1.20 27.25
N ARG A 441 -23.48 -1.96 26.87
CA ARG A 441 -24.06 -1.89 25.51
C ARG A 441 -24.80 -0.59 25.21
N ASP A 442 -25.29 0.10 26.23
CA ASP A 442 -26.12 1.30 26.09
C ASP A 442 -25.29 2.60 26.10
N GLN A 443 -23.97 2.52 26.28
CA GLN A 443 -23.09 3.69 26.34
C GLN A 443 -22.01 3.63 25.25
N ALA A 444 -21.92 4.72 24.47
CA ALA A 444 -20.84 4.93 23.52
C ALA A 444 -19.62 5.57 24.21
N PHE A 445 -18.44 5.04 23.90
CA PHE A 445 -17.15 5.55 24.33
C PHE A 445 -16.34 6.02 23.13
N MET A 446 -15.54 7.05 23.36
CA MET A 446 -14.50 7.51 22.46
C MET A 446 -13.19 6.81 22.79
N ARG A 447 -12.62 6.12 21.81
CA ARG A 447 -11.30 5.48 21.90
C ARG A 447 -10.20 6.50 21.69
N THR A 448 -9.30 6.62 22.65
CA THR A 448 -8.21 7.62 22.59
C THR A 448 -7.01 7.17 21.76
N GLY A 449 -6.78 5.86 21.66
CA GLY A 449 -5.55 5.28 21.10
C GLY A 449 -4.33 5.35 22.03
N ASP A 450 -4.50 5.88 23.24
CA ASP A 450 -3.48 5.94 24.29
C ASP A 450 -3.65 4.78 25.28
N LEU A 451 -2.53 4.30 25.82
CA LEU A 451 -2.47 3.19 26.78
C LEU A 451 -2.25 3.72 28.20
N GLY A 452 -2.87 3.04 29.16
CA GLY A 452 -2.73 3.37 30.57
C GLY A 452 -3.38 2.33 31.47
N PHE A 453 -3.38 2.60 32.77
CA PHE A 453 -4.09 1.82 33.76
C PHE A 453 -4.69 2.73 34.84
N MET A 454 -5.73 2.24 35.50
CA MET A 454 -6.30 2.87 36.69
C MET A 454 -5.69 2.27 37.94
N LEU A 455 -5.43 3.08 38.96
CA LEU A 455 -5.02 2.63 40.28
C LEU A 455 -5.58 3.57 41.34
N ASP A 456 -6.40 3.05 42.26
CA ASP A 456 -7.08 3.85 43.30
C ASP A 456 -7.93 5.02 42.72
N GLY A 457 -8.49 4.78 41.53
CA GLY A 457 -9.26 5.78 40.78
C GLY A 457 -8.43 6.90 40.14
N GLU A 458 -7.10 6.81 40.14
CA GLU A 458 -6.20 7.70 39.42
C GLU A 458 -5.70 7.05 38.12
N LEU A 459 -5.54 7.86 37.08
CA LEU A 459 -5.10 7.43 35.76
C LEU A 459 -3.58 7.59 35.61
N TYR A 460 -2.94 6.53 35.11
CA TYR A 460 -1.53 6.54 34.74
C TYR A 460 -1.40 6.23 33.24
N VAL A 461 -0.84 7.16 32.49
CA VAL A 461 -0.62 7.00 31.04
C VAL A 461 0.76 6.36 30.83
N THR A 462 0.81 5.27 30.05
CA THR A 462 2.04 4.51 29.81
C THR A 462 2.67 4.83 28.45
N GLY A 463 1.86 5.13 27.44
CA GLY A 463 2.31 5.52 26.10
C GLY A 463 1.21 5.45 25.05
N ARG A 464 1.56 5.61 23.77
CA ARG A 464 0.59 5.51 22.66
C ARG A 464 0.68 4.17 21.96
N LEU A 465 -0.45 3.58 21.60
CA LEU A 465 -0.50 2.27 20.96
C LEU A 465 0.27 2.23 19.62
N LYS A 466 0.24 3.32 18.85
CA LYS A 466 0.88 3.43 17.53
C LYS A 466 2.38 3.77 17.57
N ASP A 467 2.90 4.20 18.72
CA ASP A 467 4.30 4.68 18.86
C ASP A 467 5.17 3.73 19.70
N MET A 468 4.68 2.50 19.92
CA MET A 468 5.39 1.45 20.65
C MET A 468 6.48 0.83 19.77
N VAL A 469 7.70 0.77 20.30
CA VAL A 469 8.90 0.15 19.71
C VAL A 469 9.03 -1.26 20.30
N ILE A 470 9.10 -2.29 19.46
CA ILE A 470 9.24 -3.67 19.93
C ILE A 470 10.66 -4.14 19.58
N LEU A 471 11.44 -4.53 20.60
CA LEU A 471 12.82 -5.03 20.47
C LEU A 471 12.99 -6.29 21.34
N ALA A 472 13.52 -7.36 20.76
CA ALA A 472 13.61 -8.72 21.27
C ALA A 472 12.33 -9.21 21.96
N GLY A 473 11.16 -8.89 21.41
CA GLY A 473 9.86 -9.22 22.02
C GLY A 473 9.53 -8.46 23.31
N ARG A 474 10.26 -7.38 23.62
CA ARG A 474 10.00 -6.45 24.72
C ARG A 474 9.50 -5.11 24.16
N ASN A 475 8.51 -4.51 24.83
CA ASN A 475 7.93 -3.25 24.40
C ASN A 475 8.64 -2.05 25.04
N TYR A 476 9.16 -1.16 24.22
CA TYR A 476 9.74 0.13 24.58
C TYR A 476 8.86 1.25 24.04
N TYR A 477 8.76 2.35 24.77
CA TYR A 477 8.04 3.52 24.27
C TYR A 477 9.03 4.51 23.66
N SER A 478 8.75 5.00 22.45
CA SER A 478 9.65 5.93 21.74
C SER A 478 10.03 7.16 22.57
N GLU A 479 9.06 7.70 23.34
CA GLU A 479 9.27 8.82 24.26
C GLU A 479 10.28 8.53 25.36
N ASP A 480 10.43 7.26 25.77
CA ASP A 480 11.35 6.86 26.82
C ASP A 480 12.78 6.78 26.34
N ILE A 481 12.94 6.34 25.09
CA ILE A 481 14.22 6.36 24.39
C ILE A 481 14.66 7.80 24.21
N GLU A 482 13.79 8.66 23.65
CA GLU A 482 14.07 10.09 23.47
C GLU A 482 14.38 10.79 24.80
N TYR A 483 13.66 10.47 25.88
CA TYR A 483 13.96 11.01 27.20
C TYR A 483 15.34 10.58 27.70
N ALA A 484 15.75 9.32 27.46
CA ALA A 484 17.08 8.84 27.82
C ALA A 484 18.19 9.65 27.12
N LEU A 485 18.02 9.96 25.82
CA LEU A 485 18.95 10.82 25.09
C LEU A 485 19.03 12.21 25.72
N ILE A 486 17.87 12.84 25.91
CA ILE A 486 17.80 14.25 26.30
C ILE A 486 18.40 14.43 27.70
N VAL A 487 18.18 13.49 28.63
CA VAL A 487 18.76 13.54 29.97
C VAL A 487 20.25 13.20 29.97
N GLY A 488 20.67 12.20 29.17
CA GLY A 488 22.06 11.74 29.14
C GLY A 488 23.02 12.64 28.36
N VAL A 489 22.51 13.44 27.42
CA VAL A 489 23.33 14.31 26.54
C VAL A 489 22.75 15.73 26.53
N PRO A 490 23.14 16.59 27.49
CA PRO A 490 22.58 17.94 27.66
C PRO A 490 22.72 18.87 26.45
N GLU A 491 23.70 18.62 25.58
CA GLU A 491 24.04 19.40 24.38
C GLU A 491 23.07 19.18 23.20
N LEU A 492 22.12 18.23 23.32
CA LEU A 492 21.05 18.01 22.35
C LEU A 492 19.90 18.99 22.56
N VAL A 493 19.21 19.33 21.47
CA VAL A 493 17.99 20.16 21.54
C VAL A 493 16.89 19.39 22.30
N PRO A 494 16.31 19.93 23.39
CA PRO A 494 15.41 19.18 24.29
C PRO A 494 14.12 18.61 23.70
N ASN A 495 13.71 19.05 22.50
CA ASN A 495 12.58 18.53 21.74
C ASN A 495 12.97 18.19 20.29
N GLY A 496 14.26 17.93 20.06
CA GLY A 496 14.85 17.66 18.75
C GLY A 496 15.34 16.22 18.60
N CYS A 497 14.75 15.27 19.33
CA CYS A 497 15.11 13.86 19.26
C CYS A 497 13.90 13.04 18.79
N ALA A 498 14.11 12.10 17.89
CA ALA A 498 13.11 11.14 17.44
C ALA A 498 13.69 9.72 17.53
N ALA A 499 12.97 8.83 18.20
CA ALA A 499 13.27 7.40 18.23
C ALA A 499 12.16 6.63 17.53
N PHE A 500 12.53 5.72 16.64
CA PHE A 500 11.59 4.87 15.93
C PHE A 500 12.30 3.62 15.41
N MET A 501 11.50 2.60 15.11
CA MET A 501 11.98 1.43 14.39
C MET A 501 12.27 1.79 12.94
N ASP A 502 13.37 1.25 12.43
CA ASP A 502 13.61 1.18 11.01
C ASP A 502 12.47 0.43 10.35
N ASP A 503 11.92 1.01 9.29
CA ASP A 503 10.87 0.38 8.50
C ASP A 503 11.42 -0.28 7.22
N GLN A 504 12.74 -0.21 7.03
CA GLN A 504 13.51 -0.81 5.96
C GLN A 504 14.42 -1.94 6.49
N VAL A 505 14.20 -2.47 7.69
CA VAL A 505 14.94 -3.64 8.17
C VAL A 505 14.07 -4.41 9.17
N ASP A 506 13.88 -5.69 8.94
CA ASP A 506 13.14 -6.60 9.84
C ASP A 506 13.95 -7.11 11.04
N ALA A 507 15.24 -6.85 11.07
CA ALA A 507 15.91 -6.89 12.36
C ALA A 507 15.32 -5.74 13.18
N GLU A 508 15.05 -6.00 14.46
CA GLU A 508 14.60 -4.99 15.41
C GLU A 508 15.69 -3.90 15.58
N ARG A 509 15.74 -2.97 14.62
CA ARG A 509 16.72 -1.89 14.53
C ARG A 509 16.12 -0.60 15.03
N LEU A 510 16.65 -0.14 16.15
CA LEU A 510 16.31 1.15 16.73
C LEU A 510 17.13 2.25 16.06
N ILE A 511 16.45 3.17 15.36
CA ILE A 511 17.06 4.39 14.81
C ILE A 511 16.79 5.56 15.76
N VAL A 512 17.84 6.34 15.98
CA VAL A 512 17.79 7.56 16.77
C VAL A 512 18.26 8.74 15.93
N VAL A 513 17.40 9.74 15.77
CA VAL A 513 17.73 11.02 15.12
C VAL A 513 17.79 12.11 16.19
N ALA A 514 18.86 12.90 16.24
CA ALA A 514 19.05 13.94 17.26
C ALA A 514 19.60 15.26 16.68
N GLU A 515 18.95 16.37 17.02
CA GLU A 515 19.40 17.72 16.70
C GLU A 515 20.49 18.20 17.68
N VAL A 516 21.63 18.64 17.14
CA VAL A 516 22.76 19.17 17.93
C VAL A 516 22.72 20.70 17.98
N GLU A 517 22.80 21.31 19.17
CA GLU A 517 22.73 22.77 19.30
C GLU A 517 23.75 23.51 18.40
N ARG A 518 23.35 24.68 17.88
CA ARG A 518 24.13 25.41 16.86
C ARG A 518 25.55 25.76 17.29
N THR A 519 25.75 26.00 18.58
CA THR A 519 27.04 26.28 19.22
C THR A 519 27.98 25.07 19.27
N GLN A 520 27.43 23.85 19.29
CA GLN A 520 28.18 22.60 19.46
C GLN A 520 28.49 21.89 18.14
N ARG A 521 28.00 22.41 17.00
CA ARG A 521 28.18 21.78 15.67
C ARG A 521 29.62 21.68 15.17
N LYS A 522 30.54 22.49 15.71
CA LYS A 522 31.98 22.46 15.38
C LYS A 522 32.81 21.63 16.37
N GLY A 523 32.16 21.04 17.37
CA GLY A 523 32.80 20.20 18.40
C GLY A 523 32.98 18.74 17.96
N ASN A 524 33.26 17.85 18.92
CA ASN A 524 33.46 16.43 18.69
C ASN A 524 32.12 15.70 18.44
N LEU A 525 31.72 15.58 17.16
CA LEU A 525 30.47 14.91 16.76
C LEU A 525 30.48 13.40 17.05
N ASP A 526 31.64 12.74 16.97
CA ASP A 526 31.78 11.31 17.30
C ASP A 526 31.61 11.06 18.80
N GLY A 527 32.08 11.99 19.64
CA GLY A 527 31.83 11.98 21.07
C GLY A 527 30.34 12.02 21.44
N PHE A 528 29.51 12.70 20.64
CA PHE A 528 28.05 12.71 20.86
C PHE A 528 27.40 11.37 20.52
N ILE A 529 27.88 10.67 19.49
CA ILE A 529 27.39 9.33 19.13
C ILE A 529 27.63 8.36 20.28
N ASP A 530 28.84 8.33 20.85
CA ASP A 530 29.15 7.44 21.98
C ASP A 530 28.37 7.81 23.25
N ALA A 531 28.21 9.10 23.53
CA ALA A 531 27.40 9.57 24.65
C ALA A 531 25.92 9.14 24.51
N ILE A 532 25.35 9.22 23.30
CA ILE A 532 23.98 8.76 23.02
C ILE A 532 23.86 7.24 23.25
N ARG A 533 24.81 6.44 22.77
CA ARG A 533 24.80 4.97 22.97
C ARG A 533 24.85 4.63 24.45
N GLN A 534 25.74 5.26 25.21
CA GLN A 534 25.86 5.05 26.66
C GLN A 534 24.59 5.48 27.40
N ALA A 535 23.98 6.61 27.03
CA ALA A 535 22.75 7.11 27.66
C ALA A 535 21.58 6.13 27.51
N ILE A 536 21.40 5.56 26.31
CA ILE A 536 20.35 4.57 26.05
C ILE A 536 20.65 3.25 26.78
N TRP A 537 21.89 2.75 26.70
CA TRP A 537 22.30 1.50 27.34
C TRP A 537 22.10 1.56 28.86
N ASN A 538 22.61 2.60 29.52
CA ASN A 538 22.57 2.72 30.97
C ASN A 538 21.15 2.80 31.55
N ARG A 539 20.18 3.27 30.75
CA ARG A 539 18.81 3.53 31.22
C ARG A 539 17.79 2.49 30.74
N LEU A 540 18.00 1.90 29.57
CA LEU A 540 17.02 1.03 28.92
C LEU A 540 17.57 -0.37 28.58
N ASP A 541 18.87 -0.62 28.78
CA ASP A 541 19.54 -1.89 28.48
C ASP A 541 19.36 -2.32 27.01
N ILE A 542 19.33 -1.32 26.11
CA ILE A 542 19.26 -1.50 24.66
C ILE A 542 20.32 -0.63 23.97
N GLY A 543 20.82 -1.09 22.83
CA GLY A 543 21.70 -0.32 21.96
C GLY A 543 20.93 0.19 20.74
N PRO A 544 21.07 1.48 20.35
CA PRO A 544 20.59 1.91 19.04
C PRO A 544 21.41 1.21 17.95
N SER A 545 20.76 0.89 16.83
CA SER A 545 21.41 0.29 15.66
C SER A 545 21.98 1.35 14.72
N ALA A 546 21.38 2.55 14.72
CA ALA A 546 21.88 3.72 14.01
C ALA A 546 21.61 5.00 14.78
N ILE A 547 22.54 5.96 14.69
CA ILE A 547 22.42 7.30 15.25
C ILE A 547 22.70 8.31 14.14
N VAL A 548 21.78 9.26 13.96
CA VAL A 548 21.88 10.32 12.95
C VAL A 548 21.82 11.68 13.65
N LEU A 549 22.93 12.42 13.62
CA LEU A 549 23.01 13.79 14.12
C LEU A 549 22.61 14.74 12.99
N VAL A 550 21.67 15.65 13.26
CA VAL A 550 21.14 16.59 12.27
C VAL A 550 21.21 18.04 12.75
N SER A 551 21.07 18.98 11.81
CA SER A 551 20.98 20.40 12.14
C SER A 551 19.68 20.74 12.90
N PRO A 552 19.70 21.65 13.89
CA PRO A 552 18.50 22.19 14.51
C PRO A 552 17.45 22.67 13.52
N GLY A 553 16.21 22.23 13.73
CA GLY A 553 15.07 22.49 12.85
C GLY A 553 14.80 21.36 11.84
N SER A 554 15.66 20.35 11.75
CA SER A 554 15.47 19.22 10.84
C SER A 554 14.48 18.16 11.36
N VAL A 555 14.35 17.95 12.67
CA VAL A 555 13.37 16.98 13.20
C VAL A 555 11.96 17.56 13.09
N PRO A 556 11.03 16.91 12.36
CA PRO A 556 9.67 17.41 12.18
C PRO A 556 8.89 17.50 13.48
N LYS A 557 8.27 18.65 13.71
CA LYS A 557 7.50 18.94 14.92
C LYS A 557 6.05 19.32 14.58
N THR A 558 5.12 19.07 15.50
CA THR A 558 3.78 19.64 15.44
C THR A 558 3.84 21.13 15.72
N SER A 559 2.73 21.82 15.50
CA SER A 559 2.63 23.24 15.77
C SER A 559 2.70 23.59 17.27
N SER A 560 2.58 22.58 18.16
CA SER A 560 2.83 22.65 19.62
C SER A 560 4.22 22.17 20.05
N GLY A 561 5.10 21.83 19.10
CA GLY A 561 6.48 21.43 19.38
C GLY A 561 6.69 19.94 19.70
N LYS A 562 5.65 19.09 19.57
CA LYS A 562 5.77 17.63 19.74
C LYS A 562 6.45 16.99 18.53
N VAL A 563 7.26 15.98 18.75
CA VAL A 563 8.00 15.28 17.69
C VAL A 563 7.04 14.45 16.82
N ARG A 564 7.18 14.55 15.48
CA ARG A 564 6.43 13.75 14.50
C ARG A 564 7.30 12.60 13.98
N ARG A 565 7.38 11.52 14.77
CA ARG A 565 8.26 10.36 14.52
C ARG A 565 8.08 9.75 13.13
N SER A 566 6.83 9.54 12.70
CA SER A 566 6.55 8.99 11.36
C SER A 566 7.07 9.87 10.24
N THR A 567 6.87 11.20 10.33
CA THR A 567 7.42 12.15 9.35
C THR A 567 8.94 12.22 9.42
N CYS A 568 9.54 12.19 10.61
CA CYS A 568 10.99 12.17 10.77
C CYS A 568 11.62 10.93 10.11
N ARG A 569 10.98 9.77 10.28
CA ARG A 569 11.37 8.51 9.64
C ARG A 569 11.28 8.59 8.13
N THR A 570 10.17 9.09 7.58
CA THR A 570 10.00 9.31 6.15
C THR A 570 11.05 10.28 5.59
N GLN A 571 11.27 11.42 6.23
CA GLN A 571 12.27 12.41 5.78
C GLN A 571 13.71 11.89 5.86
N LEU A 572 14.04 11.08 6.87
CA LEU A 572 15.34 10.42 6.95
C LEU A 572 15.52 9.45 5.77
N ARG A 573 14.50 8.62 5.51
CA ARG A 573 14.51 7.64 4.42
C ARG A 573 14.60 8.31 3.04
N ASP A 574 13.86 9.38 2.84
CA ASP A 574 13.77 10.09 1.56
C ASP A 574 14.99 11.04 1.34
N GLY A 575 15.92 11.09 2.30
CA GLY A 575 17.15 11.89 2.21
C GLY A 575 16.94 13.40 2.39
N GLU A 576 15.81 13.82 2.98
CA GLU A 576 15.45 15.24 3.14
C GLU A 576 16.07 15.91 4.38
N LEU A 577 16.64 15.13 5.30
CA LEU A 577 17.26 15.65 6.52
C LEU A 577 18.70 16.14 6.27
N THR A 578 19.07 17.27 6.87
CA THR A 578 20.44 17.79 6.82
C THR A 578 21.31 17.11 7.89
N ILE A 579 21.99 16.04 7.51
CA ILE A 579 22.85 15.22 8.37
C ILE A 579 24.18 15.94 8.65
N LEU A 580 24.60 15.95 9.92
CA LEU A 580 25.88 16.44 10.42
C LEU A 580 26.90 15.31 10.61
N ALA A 581 26.45 14.18 11.16
CA ALA A 581 27.23 12.96 11.35
C ALA A 581 26.29 11.76 11.48
N GLN A 582 26.77 10.57 11.17
CA GLN A 582 26.01 9.33 11.28
C GLN A 582 26.89 8.18 11.74
N TRP A 583 26.29 7.24 12.48
CA TRP A 583 26.93 6.01 12.93
C TRP A 583 25.94 4.86 12.80
N ASP A 584 26.44 3.71 12.31
CA ASP A 584 25.66 2.49 12.11
C ASP A 584 26.48 1.26 12.54
N VAL A 585 25.85 0.36 13.30
CA VAL A 585 26.46 -0.88 13.82
C VAL A 585 26.99 -1.79 12.70
N GLU A 586 26.38 -1.80 11.51
CA GLU A 586 26.77 -2.69 10.40
C GLU A 586 28.01 -2.19 9.62
N THR A 587 28.36 -0.90 9.71
CA THR A 587 29.45 -0.31 8.90
C THR A 587 30.74 -0.03 9.66
N GLY A 588 30.73 -0.03 11.00
CA GLY A 588 31.94 0.02 11.83
C GLY A 588 32.86 1.25 11.68
N ALA A 589 32.49 2.27 10.88
CA ALA A 589 33.32 3.44 10.62
C ALA A 589 32.49 4.74 10.57
N HIS A 590 33.02 5.79 11.21
CA HIS A 590 32.52 7.17 11.13
C HIS A 590 32.78 7.73 9.74
N THR A 591 31.73 8.13 9.01
CA THR A 591 31.88 8.79 7.70
C THR A 591 31.67 10.30 7.86
N PRO A 592 32.72 11.14 7.84
CA PRO A 592 32.56 12.57 7.75
C PRO A 592 32.22 12.97 6.30
N THR A 593 31.24 13.86 6.13
CA THR A 593 31.02 14.66 4.90
C THR A 593 31.88 15.94 4.98
N PRO A 594 32.04 16.81 3.94
CA PRO A 594 31.60 16.79 2.52
C PRO A 594 32.68 17.31 1.50
N GLU A 595 32.40 17.39 0.18
CA GLU A 595 32.50 18.66 -0.59
C GLU A 595 32.10 18.59 -2.09
N ARG A 596 31.80 19.80 -2.61
CA ARG A 596 31.17 20.19 -3.88
C ARG A 596 31.96 19.79 -5.15
N ARG A 597 31.18 19.50 -6.20
CA ARG A 597 31.61 19.45 -7.62
C ARG A 597 32.42 20.70 -8.02
N GLN A 598 33.56 20.50 -8.69
CA GLN A 598 34.09 21.35 -9.78
C GLN A 598 35.08 20.56 -10.67
N PRO A 599 35.35 21.00 -11.93
CA PRO A 599 35.43 20.14 -13.11
C PRO A 599 36.84 19.65 -13.50
N ALA A 600 36.83 18.69 -14.43
CA ALA A 600 37.95 17.90 -14.95
C ALA A 600 39.11 18.69 -15.57
N SER A 601 40.33 18.12 -15.46
CA SER A 601 41.42 18.20 -16.46
C SER A 601 42.52 17.17 -16.18
N PRO A 602 43.35 16.80 -17.17
CA PRO A 602 43.75 15.40 -17.40
C PRO A 602 45.27 15.13 -17.29
N VAL A 603 45.61 13.84 -17.47
CA VAL A 603 46.81 13.26 -18.12
C VAL A 603 47.80 12.44 -17.25
N ALA A 604 47.80 11.14 -17.57
CA ALA A 604 48.88 10.15 -17.74
C ALA A 604 49.79 9.67 -16.59
N GLY A 605 49.84 8.32 -16.44
CA GLY A 605 51.02 7.60 -16.95
C GLY A 605 51.56 6.39 -16.15
N ILE A 606 51.26 5.18 -16.68
CA ILE A 606 52.18 4.04 -16.92
C ILE A 606 52.50 3.01 -15.78
N ASP A 607 51.94 1.81 -15.99
CA ASP A 607 52.43 0.41 -15.87
C ASP A 607 53.33 -0.09 -14.72
N LYS A 608 52.88 -1.16 -14.02
CA LYS A 608 53.33 -2.56 -14.28
C LYS A 608 52.53 -3.64 -13.51
N PRO A 609 52.51 -4.91 -13.99
CA PRO A 609 51.52 -5.94 -13.62
C PRO A 609 52.05 -7.14 -12.79
N ALA A 610 51.09 -7.98 -12.37
CA ALA A 610 51.16 -9.34 -11.81
C ALA A 610 51.56 -9.42 -10.32
N THR A 611 50.88 -10.16 -9.44
CA THR A 611 50.37 -11.54 -9.56
C THR A 611 49.29 -11.85 -8.51
N ASN A 612 48.28 -12.62 -8.92
CA ASN A 612 47.48 -13.58 -8.14
C ASN A 612 47.43 -13.42 -6.60
N ASP A 613 46.28 -12.99 -6.10
CA ASP A 613 45.69 -13.59 -4.90
C ASP A 613 44.19 -13.88 -5.14
N HIS A 614 43.95 -14.79 -6.09
CA HIS A 614 42.68 -15.51 -6.17
C HIS A 614 42.72 -16.65 -5.15
N ARG A 615 41.97 -16.53 -4.04
CA ARG A 615 41.07 -17.57 -3.48
C ARG A 615 40.53 -17.18 -2.09
N ARG A 616 39.25 -16.79 -2.04
CA ARG A 616 38.15 -17.47 -1.28
C ARG A 616 36.94 -16.54 -1.08
N HIS A 617 35.99 -16.61 -2.02
CA HIS A 617 34.57 -16.61 -1.68
C HIS A 617 33.99 -17.83 -2.39
N ASP A 618 33.92 -18.94 -1.64
CA ASP A 618 33.30 -20.17 -2.11
C ASP A 618 31.82 -19.90 -2.41
N SER A 619 31.34 -20.42 -3.55
CA SER A 619 29.94 -20.29 -3.97
C SER A 619 29.00 -20.79 -2.86
N ALA A 620 27.99 -20.01 -2.49
CA ALA A 620 26.93 -20.48 -1.63
C ALA A 620 26.24 -21.68 -2.29
N THR A 621 26.21 -22.83 -1.61
CA THR A 621 25.38 -23.96 -2.02
C THR A 621 23.90 -23.59 -1.87
N VAL A 622 23.00 -24.22 -2.64
CA VAL A 622 21.54 -23.98 -2.51
C VAL A 622 21.05 -24.14 -1.07
N ASP A 623 21.61 -25.08 -0.31
CA ASP A 623 21.27 -25.27 1.10
C ASP A 623 21.72 -24.08 1.95
N ALA A 624 22.94 -23.55 1.71
CA ALA A 624 23.41 -22.34 2.39
C ALA A 624 22.54 -21.12 2.04
N LEU A 625 22.11 -20.99 0.78
CA LEU A 625 21.21 -19.93 0.34
C LEU A 625 19.82 -20.06 0.96
N ASN A 626 19.29 -21.27 1.08
CA ASN A 626 18.01 -21.54 1.76
C ASN A 626 18.10 -21.28 3.27
N ASP A 627 19.21 -21.63 3.91
CA ASP A 627 19.43 -21.34 5.32
C ASP A 627 19.61 -19.84 5.57
N TRP A 628 20.32 -19.15 4.66
CA TRP A 628 20.39 -17.69 4.65
C TRP A 628 18.99 -17.09 4.50
N LEU A 629 18.19 -17.53 3.53
CA LEU A 629 16.81 -17.07 3.34
C LEU A 629 15.96 -17.30 4.58
N ARG A 630 16.07 -18.45 5.25
CA ARG A 630 15.33 -18.74 6.50
C ARG A 630 15.75 -17.85 7.66
N HIS A 631 17.04 -17.51 7.75
CA HIS A 631 17.56 -16.60 8.77
C HIS A 631 17.13 -15.16 8.47
N TYR A 632 17.41 -14.71 7.25
CA TYR A 632 17.01 -13.42 6.72
C TYR A 632 15.49 -13.23 6.80
N ALA A 633 14.67 -14.26 6.62
CA ALA A 633 13.23 -14.12 6.78
C ALA A 633 12.76 -13.78 8.20
N ARG A 634 13.51 -14.18 9.23
CA ARG A 634 13.12 -13.92 10.65
C ARG A 634 13.44 -12.50 11.08
N THR A 635 14.43 -11.94 10.41
CA THR A 635 15.01 -10.63 10.65
C THR A 635 15.47 -10.16 9.29
N ARG A 636 14.64 -9.75 8.32
CA ARG A 636 14.91 -9.24 6.92
C ARG A 636 13.59 -9.01 6.13
N ILE A 637 12.53 -9.82 6.34
CA ILE A 637 11.27 -9.87 5.55
C ILE A 637 9.95 -9.72 6.36
N ASP A 638 9.33 -8.53 6.32
CA ASP A 638 8.01 -8.26 6.90
C ASP A 638 6.97 -8.26 5.78
N SER A 639 6.43 -9.46 5.53
CA SER A 639 5.36 -9.72 4.57
C SER A 639 4.16 -8.80 4.72
N ARG A 640 3.80 -8.44 5.96
CA ARG A 640 2.63 -7.59 6.22
C ARG A 640 2.91 -6.16 5.78
N THR A 641 4.09 -5.63 6.12
CA THR A 641 4.49 -4.29 5.67
C THR A 641 4.65 -4.23 4.16
N ILE A 642 5.21 -5.28 3.53
CA ILE A 642 5.29 -5.42 2.06
C ILE A 642 3.88 -5.31 1.44
N ASP A 643 2.90 -6.02 2.00
CA ASP A 643 1.50 -6.00 1.55
C ASP A 643 0.79 -4.66 1.82
N GLU A 644 0.93 -4.08 3.02
CA GLU A 644 0.26 -2.84 3.42
C GLU A 644 0.80 -1.62 2.66
N ARG A 645 2.11 -1.58 2.40
CA ARG A 645 2.77 -0.50 1.66
C ARG A 645 2.75 -0.69 0.16
N ARG A 646 2.31 -1.85 -0.32
CA ARG A 646 2.32 -2.25 -1.73
C ARG A 646 3.69 -2.12 -2.39
N THR A 647 4.75 -2.42 -1.65
CA THR A 647 6.13 -2.26 -2.13
C THR A 647 7.07 -3.21 -1.41
N ILE A 648 8.03 -3.77 -2.15
CA ILE A 648 9.16 -4.47 -1.54
C ILE A 648 10.16 -3.43 -1.03
N PRO A 649 10.59 -3.49 0.24
CA PRO A 649 11.62 -2.61 0.75
C PRO A 649 12.94 -2.70 -0.04
N PRO A 650 13.59 -1.57 -0.40
CA PRO A 650 14.80 -1.58 -1.22
C PRO A 650 15.96 -2.40 -0.64
N HIS A 651 16.07 -2.50 0.69
CA HIS A 651 17.11 -3.32 1.31
C HIS A 651 16.96 -4.81 1.00
N VAL A 652 15.72 -5.33 0.91
CA VAL A 652 15.46 -6.72 0.52
C VAL A 652 15.93 -6.97 -0.91
N VAL A 653 15.66 -6.03 -1.82
CA VAL A 653 16.11 -6.11 -3.21
C VAL A 653 17.64 -6.11 -3.29
N LEU A 654 18.30 -5.20 -2.55
CA LEU A 654 19.76 -5.10 -2.52
C LEU A 654 20.42 -6.33 -1.89
N ASP A 655 19.90 -6.81 -0.76
CA ASP A 655 20.41 -7.99 -0.07
C ASP A 655 20.21 -9.25 -0.93
N PHE A 656 19.09 -9.36 -1.64
CA PHE A 656 18.86 -10.43 -2.61
C PHE A 656 19.82 -10.37 -3.79
N GLY A 657 20.12 -9.17 -4.30
CA GLY A 657 21.16 -8.95 -5.32
C GLY A 657 22.54 -9.37 -4.82
N ASN A 658 22.90 -8.98 -3.60
CA ASN A 658 24.18 -9.33 -2.97
C ASN A 658 24.35 -10.84 -2.73
N GLN A 659 23.25 -11.58 -2.52
CA GLN A 659 23.26 -13.05 -2.41
C GLN A 659 23.12 -13.77 -3.77
N GLY A 660 23.01 -13.03 -4.88
CA GLY A 660 22.85 -13.60 -6.23
C GLY A 660 21.44 -14.16 -6.53
N LEU A 661 20.44 -13.89 -5.67
CA LEU A 661 19.06 -14.34 -5.88
C LEU A 661 18.41 -13.70 -7.12
N LEU A 662 18.88 -12.52 -7.52
CA LEU A 662 18.36 -11.80 -8.68
C LEU A 662 19.08 -12.13 -9.99
N GLY A 663 20.02 -13.08 -9.97
CA GLY A 663 20.78 -13.52 -11.14
C GLY A 663 21.17 -15.00 -11.07
N MET A 664 20.29 -15.83 -10.49
CA MET A 664 20.56 -17.24 -10.19
C MET A 664 21.02 -18.08 -11.38
N PRO A 665 20.38 -18.02 -12.56
CA PRO A 665 20.76 -18.86 -13.70
C PRO A 665 21.95 -18.29 -14.50
N ILE A 666 22.37 -17.05 -14.24
CA ILE A 666 23.46 -16.43 -14.98
C ILE A 666 24.77 -17.15 -14.66
N ASP A 667 25.56 -17.45 -15.70
CA ASP A 667 26.83 -18.14 -15.56
C ASP A 667 27.82 -17.39 -14.66
N ARG A 668 28.68 -18.15 -13.98
CA ARG A 668 29.68 -17.59 -13.07
C ARG A 668 30.69 -16.67 -13.76
N SER A 669 30.91 -16.83 -15.07
CA SER A 669 31.77 -15.94 -15.87
C SER A 669 31.24 -14.50 -15.94
N TYR A 670 29.92 -14.31 -15.81
CA TYR A 670 29.29 -12.98 -15.70
C TYR A 670 29.00 -12.58 -14.25
N GLY A 671 29.49 -13.34 -13.26
CA GLY A 671 29.29 -13.05 -11.83
C GLY A 671 27.98 -13.58 -11.24
N GLY A 672 27.24 -14.44 -11.97
CA GLY A 672 26.04 -15.10 -11.46
C GLY A 672 26.35 -16.38 -10.66
N LEU A 673 25.30 -17.09 -10.22
CA LEU A 673 25.46 -18.33 -9.43
C LEU A 673 25.62 -19.59 -10.30
N GLY A 674 25.15 -19.55 -11.55
CA GLY A 674 25.09 -20.70 -12.45
C GLY A 674 24.20 -21.82 -11.93
N LEU A 675 23.10 -21.50 -11.24
CA LEU A 675 22.17 -22.51 -10.74
C LEU A 675 21.42 -23.17 -11.89
N THR A 676 21.27 -24.50 -11.79
CA THR A 676 20.42 -25.26 -12.70
C THR A 676 18.94 -24.93 -12.44
N HIS A 677 18.03 -25.34 -13.33
CA HIS A 677 16.59 -25.16 -13.12
C HIS A 677 16.16 -25.81 -11.81
N ARG A 678 16.62 -27.04 -11.53
CA ARG A 678 16.28 -27.75 -10.29
C ARG A 678 16.69 -26.95 -9.06
N ASP A 679 17.90 -26.42 -9.05
CA ASP A 679 18.45 -25.68 -7.92
C ASP A 679 17.78 -24.32 -7.73
N MET A 680 17.54 -23.58 -8.82
CA MET A 680 16.79 -22.32 -8.79
C MET A 680 15.37 -22.52 -8.24
N LEU A 681 14.66 -23.56 -8.67
CA LEU A 681 13.29 -23.83 -8.24
C LEU A 681 13.20 -24.23 -6.76
N ARG A 682 14.23 -24.90 -6.22
CA ARG A 682 14.33 -25.17 -4.77
C ARG A 682 14.39 -23.88 -3.96
N VAL A 683 15.15 -22.89 -4.44
CA VAL A 683 15.27 -21.56 -3.80
C VAL A 683 13.94 -20.81 -3.89
N ILE A 684 13.30 -20.79 -5.06
CA ILE A 684 11.99 -20.16 -5.27
C ILE A 684 10.93 -20.81 -4.36
N SER A 685 10.91 -22.14 -4.23
CA SER A 685 9.98 -22.85 -3.34
C SER A 685 10.22 -22.50 -1.86
N GLN A 686 11.48 -22.38 -1.43
CA GLN A 686 11.81 -21.95 -0.07
C GLN A 686 11.36 -20.50 0.18
N LEU A 687 11.56 -19.61 -0.80
CA LEU A 687 11.14 -18.23 -0.72
C LEU A 687 9.61 -18.13 -0.68
N ALA A 688 8.87 -18.90 -1.47
CA ALA A 688 7.40 -18.92 -1.43
C ALA A 688 6.83 -19.48 -0.12
N ALA A 689 7.56 -20.36 0.56
CA ALA A 689 7.19 -20.81 1.91
C ALA A 689 7.44 -19.73 2.99
N ILE A 690 8.29 -18.75 2.70
CA ILE A 690 8.56 -17.57 3.53
C ILE A 690 7.53 -16.47 3.21
N ASP A 691 7.48 -16.04 1.96
CA ASP A 691 6.67 -14.95 1.44
C ASP A 691 6.42 -15.14 -0.08
N SER A 692 5.15 -15.20 -0.47
CA SER A 692 4.73 -15.38 -1.88
C SER A 692 5.11 -14.19 -2.76
N THR A 693 5.08 -12.97 -2.24
CA THR A 693 5.41 -11.75 -2.99
C THR A 693 6.86 -11.76 -3.45
N LEU A 694 7.77 -12.05 -2.52
CA LEU A 694 9.19 -12.09 -2.83
C LEU A 694 9.52 -13.24 -3.78
N ALA A 695 8.81 -14.37 -3.67
CA ALA A 695 8.98 -15.48 -4.58
C ALA A 695 8.55 -15.15 -6.01
N PHE A 696 7.45 -14.41 -6.19
CA PHE A 696 7.07 -13.89 -7.51
C PHE A 696 8.07 -12.86 -8.02
N PHE A 697 8.52 -11.93 -7.18
CA PHE A 697 9.50 -10.92 -7.56
C PHE A 697 10.81 -11.55 -8.07
N VAL A 698 11.39 -12.45 -7.29
CA VAL A 698 12.62 -13.17 -7.65
C VAL A 698 12.38 -14.09 -8.84
N GLY A 699 11.27 -14.85 -8.84
CA GLY A 699 10.93 -15.79 -9.90
C GLY A 699 10.77 -15.10 -11.25
N LEU A 700 9.95 -14.04 -11.32
CA LEU A 700 9.68 -13.31 -12.55
C LEU A 700 10.92 -12.58 -13.08
N ASN A 701 11.74 -12.00 -12.21
CA ASN A 701 13.01 -11.38 -12.63
C ASN A 701 13.95 -12.43 -13.27
N ASN A 702 14.08 -13.62 -12.68
CA ASN A 702 14.98 -14.65 -13.23
C ASN A 702 14.41 -15.34 -14.49
N THR A 703 13.10 -15.59 -14.56
CA THR A 703 12.49 -16.34 -15.68
C THR A 703 12.00 -15.45 -16.80
N LEU A 704 11.20 -14.42 -16.54
CA LEU A 704 10.65 -13.56 -17.59
C LEU A 704 11.57 -12.36 -17.90
N GLY A 705 12.31 -11.87 -16.91
CA GLY A 705 13.25 -10.76 -17.08
C GLY A 705 14.58 -11.21 -17.70
N ILE A 706 15.31 -12.09 -17.03
CA ILE A 706 16.69 -12.44 -17.38
C ILE A 706 16.77 -13.47 -18.51
N LEU A 707 15.91 -14.49 -18.51
CA LEU A 707 16.03 -15.60 -19.46
C LEU A 707 15.97 -15.18 -20.93
N PRO A 708 15.05 -14.28 -21.38
CA PRO A 708 15.06 -13.79 -22.75
C PRO A 708 16.38 -13.14 -23.14
N ILE A 709 16.98 -12.36 -22.23
CA ILE A 709 18.25 -11.68 -22.48
C ILE A 709 19.39 -12.72 -22.55
N MET A 710 19.44 -13.62 -21.59
CA MET A 710 20.50 -14.63 -21.49
C MET A 710 20.52 -15.58 -22.69
N GLN A 711 19.36 -15.94 -23.23
CA GLN A 711 19.24 -16.89 -24.34
C GLN A 711 19.23 -16.21 -25.72
N HIS A 712 18.56 -15.07 -25.85
CA HIS A 712 18.18 -14.50 -27.15
C HIS A 712 18.71 -13.11 -27.44
N ALA A 713 19.30 -12.40 -26.46
CA ALA A 713 19.93 -11.12 -26.76
C ALA A 713 21.12 -11.29 -27.71
N GLN A 714 21.35 -10.27 -28.54
CA GLN A 714 22.56 -10.16 -29.35
C GLN A 714 23.81 -10.26 -28.46
N PRO A 715 24.93 -10.85 -28.94
CA PRO A 715 26.12 -11.10 -28.10
C PRO A 715 26.61 -9.85 -27.36
N ALA A 716 26.71 -8.71 -28.03
CA ALA A 716 27.15 -7.46 -27.41
C ALA A 716 26.21 -6.99 -26.28
N LEU A 717 24.89 -7.08 -26.50
CA LEU A 717 23.89 -6.71 -25.49
C LEU A 717 23.92 -7.67 -24.30
N ARG A 718 24.16 -8.96 -24.56
CA ARG A 718 24.30 -9.98 -23.52
C ARG A 718 25.51 -9.70 -22.62
N ASP A 719 26.66 -9.43 -23.22
CA ASP A 719 27.91 -9.14 -22.50
C ASP A 719 27.80 -7.83 -21.69
N GLU A 720 27.02 -6.86 -22.20
CA GLU A 720 26.72 -5.61 -21.50
C GLU A 720 25.80 -5.82 -20.27
N LEU A 721 24.70 -6.56 -20.45
CA LEU A 721 23.63 -6.63 -19.45
C LEU A 721 23.86 -7.68 -18.36
N LEU A 722 24.39 -8.86 -18.71
CA LEU A 722 24.48 -9.98 -17.77
C LEU A 722 25.26 -9.67 -16.49
N PRO A 723 26.38 -8.93 -16.48
CA PRO A 723 27.08 -8.59 -15.24
C PRO A 723 26.24 -7.76 -14.25
N SER A 724 25.47 -6.80 -14.76
CA SER A 724 24.63 -5.94 -13.93
C SER A 724 23.38 -6.67 -13.41
N LEU A 725 22.82 -7.57 -14.23
CA LEU A 725 21.71 -8.45 -13.86
C LEU A 725 22.14 -9.50 -12.83
N ALA A 726 23.34 -10.09 -12.99
CA ALA A 726 23.90 -11.10 -12.09
C ALA A 726 24.03 -10.62 -10.64
N SER A 727 24.48 -9.37 -10.48
CA SER A 727 24.67 -8.74 -9.17
C SER A 727 23.38 -8.13 -8.58
N GLY A 728 22.25 -8.21 -9.29
CA GLY A 728 20.99 -7.56 -8.91
C GLY A 728 21.05 -6.03 -8.87
N ARG A 729 22.10 -5.42 -9.45
CA ARG A 729 22.23 -3.96 -9.59
C ARG A 729 21.31 -3.40 -10.67
N MET A 730 20.91 -4.25 -11.60
CA MET A 730 19.85 -4.01 -12.57
C MET A 730 18.79 -5.11 -12.44
N LEU A 731 17.53 -4.71 -12.47
CA LEU A 731 16.40 -5.63 -12.57
C LEU A 731 15.92 -5.69 -14.03
N ALA A 732 15.36 -6.83 -14.42
CA ALA A 732 14.74 -7.03 -15.71
C ALA A 732 13.23 -7.31 -15.56
N ALA A 733 12.42 -6.60 -16.34
CA ALA A 733 10.98 -6.80 -16.40
C ALA A 733 10.54 -7.37 -17.75
N PHE A 734 9.28 -7.82 -17.81
CA PHE A 734 8.66 -8.42 -18.99
C PHE A 734 7.32 -7.73 -19.26
N ALA A 735 7.06 -7.37 -20.51
CA ALA A 735 5.91 -6.57 -20.91
C ALA A 735 5.29 -7.13 -22.22
N ILE A 736 4.32 -8.02 -22.06
CA ILE A 736 3.55 -8.61 -23.18
C ILE A 736 2.06 -8.23 -23.14
N THR A 737 1.47 -8.15 -21.95
CA THR A 737 0.03 -7.95 -21.72
C THR A 737 -0.43 -6.55 -22.12
N GLU A 738 -1.68 -6.43 -22.60
CA GLU A 738 -2.34 -5.16 -22.94
C GLU A 738 -3.80 -5.18 -22.44
N PRO A 739 -4.42 -4.02 -22.14
CA PRO A 739 -5.77 -3.97 -21.55
C PRO A 739 -6.83 -4.71 -22.35
N ALA A 740 -6.84 -4.54 -23.68
CA ALA A 740 -7.81 -5.16 -24.58
C ALA A 740 -7.41 -6.58 -25.02
N ALA A 741 -6.17 -7.01 -24.76
CA ALA A 741 -5.65 -8.29 -25.25
C ALA A 741 -5.77 -9.41 -24.21
N GLY A 742 -5.71 -9.11 -22.92
CA GLY A 742 -5.82 -10.10 -21.85
C GLY A 742 -4.90 -11.32 -22.06
N SER A 743 -5.48 -12.53 -21.98
CA SER A 743 -4.80 -13.81 -22.26
C SER A 743 -4.82 -14.21 -23.76
N HIS A 744 -5.10 -13.28 -24.66
CA HIS A 744 -5.08 -13.46 -26.11
C HIS A 744 -3.89 -12.68 -26.69
N PRO A 745 -2.66 -13.23 -26.70
CA PRO A 745 -1.47 -12.57 -27.25
C PRO A 745 -1.64 -12.07 -28.69
N ARG A 746 -2.57 -12.64 -29.46
CA ARG A 746 -2.87 -12.21 -30.83
C ARG A 746 -3.70 -10.92 -30.90
N ALA A 747 -4.31 -10.47 -29.81
CA ALA A 747 -5.01 -9.19 -29.70
C ALA A 747 -4.06 -8.05 -29.31
N ILE A 748 -2.74 -8.32 -29.21
CA ILE A 748 -1.70 -7.30 -29.04
C ILE A 748 -1.79 -6.27 -30.17
N THR A 749 -2.01 -5.03 -29.78
CA THR A 749 -2.12 -3.85 -30.64
C THR A 749 -0.80 -3.11 -30.79
N SER A 750 0.16 -3.30 -29.88
CA SER A 750 1.49 -2.68 -30.01
C SER A 750 2.16 -3.08 -31.34
N ARG A 751 2.74 -2.10 -32.03
CA ARG A 751 3.39 -2.23 -33.35
C ARG A 751 4.86 -1.84 -33.28
N ALA A 752 5.71 -2.54 -34.04
CA ALA A 752 7.11 -2.23 -34.25
C ALA A 752 7.39 -2.10 -35.77
N GLN A 753 7.85 -0.94 -36.20
CA GLN A 753 8.19 -0.65 -37.59
C GLN A 753 9.71 -0.53 -37.74
N ARG A 754 10.31 -1.28 -38.66
CA ARG A 754 11.73 -1.11 -38.97
C ARG A 754 11.93 0.11 -39.88
N ILE A 755 12.88 0.99 -39.55
CA ILE A 755 13.18 2.21 -40.31
C ILE A 755 14.47 2.07 -41.13
N ASP A 756 14.73 2.99 -42.07
CA ASP A 756 15.85 2.93 -43.02
C ASP A 756 17.23 2.81 -42.38
N THR A 757 17.38 3.27 -41.13
CA THR A 757 18.63 3.14 -40.36
C THR A 757 18.88 1.72 -39.83
N GLY A 758 17.89 0.83 -39.92
CA GLY A 758 17.91 -0.52 -39.36
C GLY A 758 17.22 -0.65 -37.99
N ASP A 759 16.95 0.48 -37.33
CA ASP A 759 16.34 0.53 -35.99
C ASP A 759 14.83 0.22 -36.02
N TRP A 760 14.24 0.04 -34.84
CA TRP A 760 12.82 -0.20 -34.61
C TRP A 760 12.13 1.04 -34.06
N LEU A 761 10.95 1.32 -34.58
CA LEU A 761 10.04 2.32 -34.05
C LEU A 761 8.82 1.63 -33.44
N VAL A 762 8.67 1.72 -32.14
CA VAL A 762 7.67 0.95 -31.39
C VAL A 762 6.58 1.86 -30.84
N SER A 763 5.33 1.50 -31.09
CA SER A 763 4.15 2.21 -30.60
C SER A 763 3.15 1.27 -29.93
N GLY A 764 2.55 1.67 -28.81
CA GLY A 764 1.52 0.91 -28.12
C GLY A 764 1.52 1.12 -26.61
N THR A 765 0.65 0.41 -25.90
CA THR A 765 0.63 0.41 -24.43
C THR A 765 0.64 -1.03 -23.93
N LYS A 766 1.56 -1.32 -23.01
CA LYS A 766 1.59 -2.56 -22.26
C LYS A 766 1.02 -2.32 -20.86
N SER A 767 0.33 -3.31 -20.34
CA SER A 767 -0.17 -3.35 -18.98
C SER A 767 0.52 -4.47 -18.23
N TRP A 768 0.54 -4.36 -16.90
CA TRP A 768 0.91 -5.49 -16.05
C TRP A 768 2.37 -5.95 -16.19
N SER A 769 3.30 -4.99 -16.29
CA SER A 769 4.72 -5.28 -16.24
C SER A 769 5.22 -5.22 -14.79
N GLY A 770 5.46 -6.40 -14.19
CA GLY A 770 5.89 -6.51 -12.79
C GLY A 770 7.26 -5.86 -12.56
N SER A 771 7.34 -4.98 -11.56
CA SER A 771 8.56 -4.24 -11.19
C SER A 771 9.14 -3.34 -12.29
N SER A 772 8.35 -3.00 -13.33
CA SER A 772 8.80 -2.14 -14.43
C SER A 772 9.29 -0.76 -13.97
N ALA A 773 8.69 -0.19 -12.92
CA ALA A 773 9.17 1.05 -12.29
C ALA A 773 10.61 0.97 -11.74
N TRP A 774 11.11 -0.23 -11.45
CA TRP A 774 12.47 -0.46 -10.90
C TRP A 774 13.39 -1.20 -11.87
N ALA A 775 12.86 -1.69 -12.98
CA ALA A 775 13.63 -2.42 -13.98
C ALA A 775 14.52 -1.49 -14.77
N GLY A 776 15.81 -1.79 -14.89
CA GLY A 776 16.72 -1.05 -15.78
C GLY A 776 16.64 -1.52 -17.23
N ILE A 777 15.95 -2.64 -17.48
CA ILE A 777 15.66 -3.19 -18.80
C ILE A 777 14.30 -3.89 -18.79
N ILE A 778 13.50 -3.71 -19.85
CA ILE A 778 12.15 -4.25 -19.98
C ILE A 778 12.05 -5.01 -21.31
N ASN A 779 11.76 -6.30 -21.26
CA ASN A 779 11.54 -7.11 -22.46
C ASN A 779 10.14 -6.83 -23.02
N VAL A 780 10.07 -6.12 -24.15
CA VAL A 780 8.83 -5.71 -24.83
C VAL A 780 8.61 -6.54 -26.08
N PHE A 781 7.38 -7.01 -26.27
CA PHE A 781 6.99 -7.80 -27.44
C PHE A 781 5.89 -7.07 -28.23
N ALA A 782 6.13 -6.81 -29.51
CA ALA A 782 5.21 -6.06 -30.37
C ALA A 782 5.05 -6.72 -31.75
N LYS A 783 3.88 -6.55 -32.38
CA LYS A 783 3.64 -7.03 -33.76
C LYS A 783 4.44 -6.17 -34.74
N GLN A 784 5.03 -6.77 -35.77
CA GLN A 784 5.67 -5.98 -36.81
C GLN A 784 4.62 -5.21 -37.63
N ALA A 785 4.96 -4.00 -38.05
CA ALA A 785 4.04 -3.14 -38.81
C ALA A 785 3.72 -3.69 -40.22
N ASP A 786 4.62 -4.49 -40.78
CA ASP A 786 4.45 -5.22 -42.06
C ASP A 786 3.67 -6.54 -41.90
N GLY A 787 3.35 -6.94 -40.66
CA GLY A 787 2.66 -8.19 -40.36
C GLY A 787 3.55 -9.44 -40.39
N ALA A 788 4.88 -9.32 -40.46
CA ALA A 788 5.82 -10.44 -40.54
C ALA A 788 6.10 -11.16 -39.19
N GLY A 789 5.11 -11.17 -38.28
CA GLY A 789 5.22 -11.77 -36.96
C GLY A 789 5.45 -10.75 -35.82
N MET A 790 6.13 -11.18 -34.75
CA MET A 790 6.43 -10.33 -33.59
C MET A 790 7.93 -10.12 -33.43
N VAL A 791 8.30 -8.99 -32.85
CA VAL A 791 9.68 -8.69 -32.45
C VAL A 791 9.76 -8.60 -30.92
N GLY A 792 10.81 -9.20 -30.35
CA GLY A 792 11.20 -9.01 -28.95
C GLY A 792 12.30 -7.97 -28.85
N LEU A 793 12.15 -7.00 -27.97
CA LEU A 793 13.08 -5.88 -27.81
C LEU A 793 13.37 -5.67 -26.32
N ALA A 794 14.65 -5.56 -25.97
CA ALA A 794 15.06 -5.17 -24.62
C ALA A 794 15.10 -3.64 -24.53
N VAL A 795 14.19 -3.05 -23.74
CA VAL A 795 13.94 -1.61 -23.73
C VAL A 795 14.38 -0.99 -22.43
N ARG A 796 15.24 0.04 -22.48
CA ARG A 796 15.66 0.79 -21.29
C ARG A 796 14.60 1.86 -20.92
N PRO A 797 14.25 2.02 -19.63
CA PRO A 797 13.52 3.20 -19.21
C PRO A 797 14.32 4.47 -19.53
N GLY A 798 13.63 5.50 -20.01
CA GLY A 798 14.27 6.75 -20.45
C GLY A 798 14.70 6.77 -21.93
N THR A 799 14.58 5.65 -22.66
CA THR A 799 14.61 5.70 -24.13
C THR A 799 13.54 6.68 -24.62
N PRO A 800 13.86 7.63 -25.53
CA PRO A 800 12.87 8.57 -26.05
C PRO A 800 11.64 7.84 -26.62
N GLY A 801 10.45 8.24 -26.17
CA GLY A 801 9.19 7.58 -26.49
C GLY A 801 8.80 6.43 -25.56
N VAL A 802 9.60 6.08 -24.55
CA VAL A 802 9.26 5.07 -23.54
C VAL A 802 8.90 5.76 -22.23
N ARG A 803 7.67 5.57 -21.75
CA ARG A 803 7.17 6.15 -20.49
C ARG A 803 6.53 5.10 -19.61
N ILE A 804 6.95 5.04 -18.35
CA ILE A 804 6.28 4.25 -17.32
C ILE A 804 5.06 5.02 -16.84
N GLY A 805 3.89 4.40 -16.93
CA GLY A 805 2.60 4.94 -16.51
C GLY A 805 2.34 4.77 -15.02
N ALA A 806 1.11 5.08 -14.60
CA ALA A 806 0.67 4.94 -13.22
C ALA A 806 0.70 3.46 -12.77
N GLU A 807 0.65 3.25 -11.45
CA GLU A 807 0.39 1.92 -10.91
C GLU A 807 -1.02 1.47 -11.32
N GLU A 808 -1.11 0.27 -11.88
CA GLU A 808 -2.38 -0.39 -12.19
C GLU A 808 -2.92 -1.02 -10.90
N LEU A 809 -4.07 -0.53 -10.41
CA LEU A 809 -4.69 -0.97 -9.15
C LEU A 809 -5.42 -2.33 -9.29
N THR A 810 -4.68 -3.38 -9.66
CA THR A 810 -5.24 -4.72 -9.86
C THR A 810 -5.17 -5.58 -8.58
N MET A 811 -5.85 -6.73 -8.57
CA MET A 811 -5.71 -7.77 -7.52
C MET A 811 -4.35 -8.51 -7.53
N GLY A 812 -3.32 -7.95 -8.18
CA GLY A 812 -1.97 -8.49 -8.18
C GLY A 812 -1.39 -8.68 -6.77
N VAL A 813 -0.22 -9.29 -6.71
CA VAL A 813 0.50 -9.42 -5.43
C VAL A 813 0.74 -8.01 -4.88
N ARG A 814 0.16 -7.68 -3.71
CA ARG A 814 0.13 -6.29 -3.22
C ARG A 814 1.51 -5.65 -3.18
N GLY A 815 2.53 -6.37 -2.73
CA GLY A 815 3.90 -5.85 -2.64
C GLY A 815 4.64 -5.65 -3.97
N MET A 816 4.09 -6.12 -5.10
CA MET A 816 4.68 -5.95 -6.43
C MET A 816 3.91 -4.91 -7.22
N ILE A 817 4.51 -3.71 -7.35
CA ILE A 817 3.94 -2.63 -8.16
C ILE A 817 3.93 -3.06 -9.63
N GLN A 818 2.76 -2.94 -10.25
CA GLN A 818 2.55 -3.16 -11.67
C GLN A 818 2.25 -1.81 -12.31
N ASN A 819 3.01 -1.44 -13.33
CA ASN A 819 2.78 -0.19 -14.06
C ASN A 819 2.39 -0.48 -15.50
N SER A 820 1.63 0.46 -16.08
CA SER A 820 1.52 0.55 -17.53
C SER A 820 2.85 1.02 -18.14
N LEU A 821 3.12 0.60 -19.38
CA LEU A 821 4.27 1.04 -20.16
C LEU A 821 3.74 1.59 -21.48
N HIS A 822 4.01 2.86 -21.73
CA HIS A 822 3.62 3.54 -22.96
C HIS A 822 4.82 3.64 -23.90
N LEU A 823 4.59 3.27 -25.15
CA LEU A 823 5.53 3.29 -26.24
C LEU A 823 4.97 4.28 -27.27
N ASP A 824 5.54 5.47 -27.33
CA ASP A 824 5.11 6.59 -28.15
C ASP A 824 6.14 6.80 -29.27
N ARG A 825 6.07 5.95 -30.32
CA ARG A 825 7.06 5.92 -31.41
C ARG A 825 8.50 5.84 -30.85
N ALA A 826 8.71 4.95 -29.88
CA ALA A 826 10.01 4.74 -29.24
C ALA A 826 11.02 4.19 -30.25
N ARG A 827 12.16 4.85 -30.42
CA ARG A 827 13.23 4.39 -31.32
C ARG A 827 14.19 3.48 -30.55
N ILE A 828 14.31 2.23 -30.99
CA ILE A 828 15.10 1.19 -30.35
C ILE A 828 16.07 0.59 -31.38
N ASP A 829 17.35 0.61 -31.06
CA ASP A 829 18.41 0.05 -31.92
C ASP A 829 18.23 -1.47 -32.11
N ASP A 830 18.49 -1.99 -33.30
CA ASP A 830 18.40 -3.43 -33.60
C ASP A 830 19.38 -4.27 -32.76
N ALA A 831 20.45 -3.66 -32.23
CA ALA A 831 21.35 -4.30 -31.26
C ALA A 831 20.63 -4.72 -29.97
N TYR A 832 19.48 -4.12 -29.66
CA TYR A 832 18.64 -4.44 -28.50
C TYR A 832 17.59 -5.52 -28.79
N ARG A 833 17.62 -6.16 -29.97
CA ARG A 833 16.70 -7.22 -30.35
C ARG A 833 16.94 -8.51 -29.58
N LEU A 834 15.84 -9.15 -29.18
CA LEU A 834 15.79 -10.48 -28.60
C LEU A 834 15.34 -11.48 -29.67
N GLY A 835 16.26 -12.36 -30.07
CA GLY A 835 16.03 -13.36 -31.10
C GLY A 835 16.13 -12.80 -32.52
N ASP A 836 15.62 -13.56 -33.48
CA ASP A 836 15.55 -13.13 -34.88
C ASP A 836 14.26 -12.33 -35.15
N ILE A 837 14.26 -11.59 -36.27
CA ILE A 837 13.08 -10.85 -36.74
C ILE A 837 11.94 -11.85 -36.99
N GLY A 838 10.73 -11.52 -36.53
CA GLY A 838 9.56 -12.39 -36.57
C GLY A 838 9.48 -13.44 -35.46
N GLN A 839 10.56 -13.67 -34.71
CA GLN A 839 10.64 -14.71 -33.66
C GLN A 839 10.34 -14.21 -32.24
N GLY A 840 9.85 -12.97 -32.08
CA GLY A 840 9.56 -12.39 -30.76
C GLY A 840 8.58 -13.22 -29.93
N MET A 841 7.57 -13.84 -30.55
CA MET A 841 6.65 -14.73 -29.82
C MET A 841 7.33 -16.02 -29.36
N SER A 842 8.25 -16.58 -30.16
CA SER A 842 9.03 -17.77 -29.76
C SER A 842 9.85 -17.48 -28.50
N VAL A 843 10.51 -16.31 -28.45
CA VAL A 843 11.27 -15.83 -27.29
C VAL A 843 10.37 -15.68 -26.06
N ALA A 844 9.20 -15.03 -26.21
CA ALA A 844 8.23 -14.88 -25.12
C ALA A 844 7.76 -16.24 -24.60
N GLN A 845 7.37 -17.14 -25.50
CA GLN A 845 6.83 -18.47 -25.18
C GLN A 845 7.85 -19.33 -24.44
N GLN A 846 9.14 -19.29 -24.83
CA GLN A 846 10.19 -20.02 -24.13
C GLN A 846 10.37 -19.52 -22.69
N ALA A 847 10.34 -18.20 -22.47
CA ALA A 847 10.43 -17.63 -21.14
C ALA A 847 9.21 -17.95 -20.27
N MET A 848 8.01 -17.84 -20.85
CA MET A 848 6.74 -18.19 -20.20
C MET A 848 6.70 -19.68 -19.81
N ASN A 849 7.25 -20.57 -20.64
CA ASN A 849 7.36 -22.00 -20.35
C ASN A 849 8.19 -22.30 -19.10
N ILE A 850 9.34 -21.63 -18.92
CA ILE A 850 10.11 -21.76 -17.67
C ILE A 850 9.43 -21.06 -16.49
N ALA A 851 8.76 -19.93 -16.73
CA ALA A 851 7.99 -19.23 -15.71
C ALA A 851 6.83 -20.07 -15.17
N ARG A 852 6.16 -20.89 -16.00
CA ARG A 852 5.13 -21.86 -15.59
C ARG A 852 5.66 -22.85 -14.54
N LEU A 853 6.87 -23.36 -14.75
CA LEU A 853 7.53 -24.25 -13.80
C LEU A 853 7.94 -23.51 -12.51
N ALA A 854 8.35 -22.25 -12.61
CA ALA A 854 8.61 -21.40 -11.44
C ALA A 854 7.33 -21.12 -10.63
N ILE A 855 6.19 -20.88 -11.28
CA ILE A 855 4.88 -20.75 -10.62
C ILE A 855 4.54 -22.04 -9.88
N ALA A 856 4.77 -23.22 -10.48
CA ALA A 856 4.57 -24.50 -9.79
C ALA A 856 5.44 -24.63 -8.53
N ALA A 857 6.69 -24.15 -8.57
CA ALA A 857 7.57 -24.11 -7.40
C ALA A 857 7.09 -23.11 -6.32
N VAL A 858 6.54 -21.96 -6.71
CA VAL A 858 5.87 -21.01 -5.79
C VAL A 858 4.68 -21.69 -5.11
N CYS A 859 3.82 -22.36 -5.89
CA CYS A 859 2.68 -23.11 -5.38
C CYS A 859 3.08 -24.19 -4.37
N LEU A 860 4.15 -24.92 -4.67
CA LEU A 860 4.72 -25.92 -3.77
C LEU A 860 5.19 -25.31 -2.44
N GLY A 861 5.86 -24.16 -2.47
CA GLY A 861 6.29 -23.44 -1.27
C GLY A 861 5.10 -22.98 -0.42
N GLY A 862 4.08 -22.40 -1.06
CA GLY A 862 2.83 -22.01 -0.41
C GLY A 862 2.12 -23.18 0.27
N MET A 863 2.01 -24.34 -0.40
CA MET A 863 1.41 -25.54 0.19
C MET A 863 2.21 -26.06 1.40
N LYS A 864 3.55 -26.07 1.32
CA LYS A 864 4.42 -26.41 2.45
C LYS A 864 4.17 -25.49 3.65
N ARG A 865 3.94 -24.19 3.41
CA ARG A 865 3.59 -23.23 4.46
C ARG A 865 2.19 -23.49 5.03
N CYS A 866 1.19 -23.80 4.20
CA CYS A 866 -0.13 -24.22 4.66
C CYS A 866 -0.04 -25.43 5.60
N ALA A 867 0.69 -26.48 5.21
CA ALA A 867 0.88 -27.69 6.01
C ALA A 867 1.53 -27.37 7.36
N GLN A 868 2.56 -26.51 7.35
CA GLN A 868 3.25 -26.08 8.57
C GLN A 868 2.31 -25.33 9.52
N LEU A 869 1.49 -24.40 9.01
CA LEU A 869 0.56 -23.62 9.82
C LEU A 869 -0.58 -24.49 10.38
N MET A 870 -1.18 -25.34 9.55
CA MET A 870 -2.21 -26.31 9.95
C MET A 870 -1.69 -27.24 11.04
N HIS A 871 -0.50 -27.83 10.86
CA HIS A 871 0.10 -28.71 11.87
C HIS A 871 0.39 -27.94 13.18
N ARG A 872 1.02 -26.76 13.11
CA ARG A 872 1.33 -25.93 14.27
C ARG A 872 0.09 -25.53 15.08
N TYR A 873 -1.01 -25.27 14.40
CA TYR A 873 -2.28 -24.94 15.04
C TYR A 873 -2.95 -26.20 15.60
N GLY A 874 -3.12 -27.24 14.79
CA GLY A 874 -3.79 -28.48 15.15
C GLY A 874 -3.13 -29.19 16.33
N ALA A 875 -1.80 -29.24 16.38
CA ALA A 875 -1.03 -29.88 17.44
C ALA A 875 -1.17 -29.18 18.80
N ARG A 876 -1.64 -27.93 18.83
CA ARG A 876 -1.74 -27.10 20.05
C ARG A 876 -3.16 -26.72 20.41
N ARG A 877 -4.10 -26.82 19.47
CA ARG A 877 -5.51 -26.46 19.68
C ARG A 877 -6.27 -27.65 20.25
N ARG A 878 -6.90 -27.47 21.41
CA ARG A 878 -7.90 -28.41 21.94
C ARG A 878 -9.31 -28.00 21.55
N ILE A 879 -10.11 -28.99 21.15
CA ILE A 879 -11.55 -28.93 20.88
C ILE A 879 -12.27 -29.92 21.80
N GLY A 880 -13.60 -29.99 21.73
CA GLY A 880 -14.41 -30.87 22.59
C GLY A 880 -14.00 -32.35 22.55
N THR A 881 -13.39 -32.81 21.46
CA THR A 881 -12.96 -34.21 21.27
C THR A 881 -11.47 -34.47 21.56
N GLY A 882 -10.72 -33.51 22.13
CA GLY A 882 -9.28 -33.64 22.37
C GLY A 882 -8.45 -32.64 21.56
N LEU A 883 -7.21 -32.98 21.19
CA LEU A 883 -6.43 -32.12 20.28
C LEU A 883 -7.09 -32.12 18.90
N LEU A 884 -7.09 -30.96 18.24
CA LEU A 884 -7.61 -30.83 16.87
C LEU A 884 -6.84 -31.75 15.91
N LEU A 885 -5.53 -31.92 16.12
CA LEU A 885 -4.73 -32.86 15.32
C LEU A 885 -5.12 -34.34 15.52
N ASP A 886 -5.75 -34.70 16.64
CA ASP A 886 -6.24 -36.07 16.86
C ASP A 886 -7.57 -36.32 16.16
N ASN A 887 -8.27 -35.25 15.72
CA ASN A 887 -9.53 -35.37 15.01
C ASN A 887 -9.32 -36.05 13.64
N PRO A 888 -10.08 -37.13 13.31
CA PRO A 888 -9.91 -37.87 12.07
C PRO A 888 -10.02 -37.01 10.79
N LEU A 889 -10.91 -36.02 10.76
CA LEU A 889 -11.06 -35.12 9.61
C LEU A 889 -9.87 -34.18 9.47
N SER A 890 -9.29 -33.74 10.59
CA SER A 890 -8.07 -32.92 10.59
C SER A 890 -6.85 -33.69 10.09
N ARG A 891 -6.75 -34.98 10.46
CA ARG A 891 -5.71 -35.89 9.96
C ARG A 891 -5.88 -36.20 8.49
N LEU A 892 -7.11 -36.40 8.03
CA LEU A 892 -7.42 -36.59 6.60
C LEU A 892 -6.95 -35.40 5.77
N ARG A 893 -7.35 -34.16 6.13
CA ARG A 893 -6.95 -32.94 5.40
C ARG A 893 -5.43 -32.76 5.34
N LEU A 894 -4.73 -32.94 6.47
CA LEU A 894 -3.26 -32.86 6.49
C LEU A 894 -2.60 -34.00 5.70
N GLY A 895 -3.20 -35.19 5.67
CA GLY A 895 -2.74 -36.33 4.86
C GLY A 895 -2.90 -36.07 3.37
N GLU A 896 -4.05 -35.55 2.94
CA GLU A 896 -4.27 -35.14 1.54
C GLU A 896 -3.30 -34.04 1.11
N LEU A 897 -3.11 -33.01 1.95
CA LEU A 897 -2.14 -31.95 1.68
C LEU A 897 -0.72 -32.48 1.53
N ARG A 898 -0.31 -33.48 2.32
CA ARG A 898 0.98 -34.14 2.14
C ARG A 898 1.09 -34.77 0.76
N HIS A 899 0.08 -35.53 0.30
CA HIS A 899 0.11 -36.16 -1.02
C HIS A 899 0.15 -35.13 -2.16
N ARG A 900 -0.57 -34.00 -2.03
CA ARG A 900 -0.49 -32.87 -2.98
C ARG A 900 0.92 -32.29 -3.07
N ILE A 901 1.57 -32.08 -1.93
CA ILE A 901 2.96 -31.56 -1.85
C ILE A 901 3.93 -32.56 -2.49
N ASP A 902 3.85 -33.83 -2.12
CA ASP A 902 4.76 -34.88 -2.59
C ASP A 902 4.62 -35.09 -4.11
N GLY A 903 3.38 -35.15 -4.61
CA GLY A 903 3.09 -35.30 -6.04
C GLY A 903 3.57 -34.11 -6.87
N LEU A 904 3.24 -32.88 -6.47
CA LEU A 904 3.70 -31.69 -7.21
C LEU A 904 5.23 -31.55 -7.14
N ASN A 905 5.85 -31.87 -6.00
CA ASN A 905 7.31 -31.87 -5.88
C ASN A 905 7.96 -32.88 -6.85
N ALA A 906 7.38 -34.07 -7.00
CA ALA A 906 7.82 -35.08 -7.97
C ALA A 906 7.81 -34.54 -9.40
N LEU A 907 6.70 -33.90 -9.78
CA LEU A 907 6.51 -33.32 -11.11
C LEU A 907 7.52 -32.20 -11.37
N VAL A 908 7.64 -31.23 -10.45
CA VAL A 908 8.57 -30.10 -10.59
C VAL A 908 10.02 -30.59 -10.64
N GLU A 909 10.42 -31.53 -9.77
CA GLU A 909 11.78 -32.07 -9.78
C GLU A 909 12.09 -32.86 -11.05
N HIS A 910 11.14 -33.65 -11.55
CA HIS A 910 11.31 -34.41 -12.79
C HIS A 910 11.51 -33.48 -13.99
N LEU A 911 10.60 -32.53 -14.20
CA LEU A 911 10.67 -31.61 -15.34
C LEU A 911 11.92 -30.73 -15.28
N ALA A 912 12.30 -30.25 -14.09
CA ALA A 912 13.52 -29.47 -13.92
C ALA A 912 14.78 -30.29 -14.23
N ALA A 913 14.82 -31.57 -13.83
CA ALA A 913 15.96 -32.44 -14.12
C ALA A 913 16.09 -32.75 -15.62
N GLU A 914 14.98 -32.95 -16.33
CA GLU A 914 14.99 -33.15 -17.79
C GLU A 914 15.48 -31.90 -18.52
N LEU A 915 15.02 -30.71 -18.12
CA LEU A 915 15.52 -29.42 -18.66
C LEU A 915 17.02 -29.24 -18.40
N ASP A 916 17.50 -29.59 -17.22
CA ASP A 916 18.92 -29.53 -16.85
C ASP A 916 19.79 -30.51 -17.66
N LEU A 917 19.21 -31.63 -18.10
CA LEU A 917 19.85 -32.61 -18.99
C LEU A 917 19.75 -32.23 -20.48
N GLY A 918 19.06 -31.13 -20.81
CA GLY A 918 18.81 -30.70 -22.19
C GLY A 918 17.80 -31.58 -22.93
N VAL A 919 16.98 -32.34 -22.20
CA VAL A 919 15.90 -33.13 -22.80
C VAL A 919 14.76 -32.19 -23.19
N ALA A 920 14.23 -32.38 -24.40
CA ALA A 920 13.11 -31.61 -24.91
C ALA A 920 11.83 -31.99 -24.15
N VAL A 921 11.47 -31.19 -23.16
CA VAL A 921 10.21 -31.32 -22.40
C VAL A 921 9.07 -30.69 -23.22
N PRO A 922 7.96 -31.40 -23.49
CA PRO A 922 6.80 -30.80 -24.14
C PRO A 922 6.26 -29.62 -23.34
N GLU A 923 5.86 -28.54 -24.04
CA GLU A 923 5.19 -27.40 -23.41
C GLU A 923 3.96 -27.83 -22.59
N ASP A 924 3.26 -28.85 -23.07
CA ASP A 924 2.10 -29.45 -22.40
C ASP A 924 2.43 -29.91 -20.97
N CYS A 925 3.63 -30.44 -20.70
CA CYS A 925 4.05 -30.85 -19.35
C CYS A 925 4.32 -29.66 -18.42
N LEU A 926 4.91 -28.58 -18.95
CA LEU A 926 5.16 -27.35 -18.20
C LEU A 926 3.82 -26.66 -17.87
N LEU A 927 2.90 -26.67 -18.83
CA LEU A 927 1.53 -26.20 -18.66
C LEU A 927 0.79 -26.97 -17.54
N VAL A 928 0.86 -28.31 -17.57
CA VAL A 928 0.29 -29.17 -16.53
C VAL A 928 0.85 -28.84 -15.15
N SER A 929 2.16 -28.60 -15.02
CA SER A 929 2.78 -28.24 -13.74
C SER A 929 2.20 -26.94 -13.17
N LYS A 930 1.96 -25.93 -14.02
CA LYS A 930 1.34 -24.66 -13.62
C LYS A 930 -0.12 -24.86 -13.22
N ILE A 931 -0.90 -25.59 -14.01
CA ILE A 931 -2.33 -25.83 -13.74
C ILE A 931 -2.49 -26.54 -12.40
N LEU A 932 -1.86 -27.71 -12.25
CA LEU A 932 -1.92 -28.49 -11.02
C LEU A 932 -1.41 -27.70 -9.82
N GLY A 933 -0.26 -27.02 -9.96
CA GLY A 933 0.28 -26.21 -8.87
C GLY A 933 -0.72 -25.16 -8.39
N SER A 934 -1.36 -24.44 -9.31
CA SER A 934 -2.29 -23.35 -8.99
C SER A 934 -3.57 -23.86 -8.33
N GLU A 935 -4.18 -24.91 -8.86
CA GLU A 935 -5.39 -25.53 -8.28
C GLU A 935 -5.11 -26.13 -6.91
N LEU A 936 -4.02 -26.88 -6.76
CA LEU A 936 -3.66 -27.53 -5.50
C LEU A 936 -3.30 -26.53 -4.41
N LEU A 937 -2.56 -25.45 -4.72
CA LEU A 937 -2.31 -24.38 -3.74
C LEU A 937 -3.62 -23.73 -3.32
N SER A 938 -4.50 -23.42 -4.28
CA SER A 938 -5.75 -22.74 -3.99
C SER A 938 -6.69 -23.56 -3.09
N GLN A 939 -6.79 -24.87 -3.32
CA GLN A 939 -7.52 -25.78 -2.43
C GLN A 939 -6.87 -25.85 -1.05
N SER A 940 -5.55 -25.99 -1.00
CA SER A 940 -4.80 -26.09 0.25
C SER A 940 -4.89 -24.83 1.12
N ALA A 941 -4.92 -23.64 0.48
CA ALA A 941 -5.09 -22.38 1.19
C ALA A 941 -6.51 -22.23 1.76
N ASP A 942 -7.55 -22.64 1.02
CA ASP A 942 -8.93 -22.65 1.52
C ASP A 942 -9.11 -23.61 2.69
N GLU A 943 -8.57 -24.83 2.57
CA GLU A 943 -8.58 -25.82 3.64
C GLU A 943 -7.82 -25.34 4.87
N MET A 944 -6.68 -24.65 4.68
CA MET A 944 -5.93 -24.02 5.78
C MET A 944 -6.80 -22.95 6.49
N MET A 945 -7.48 -22.07 5.74
CA MET A 945 -8.37 -21.05 6.31
C MET A 945 -9.47 -21.70 7.15
N GLN A 946 -10.13 -22.74 6.62
CA GLN A 946 -11.15 -23.49 7.36
C GLN A 946 -10.55 -24.19 8.60
N PHE A 947 -9.37 -24.80 8.48
CA PHE A 947 -8.69 -25.52 9.56
C PHE A 947 -8.31 -24.59 10.72
N LEU A 948 -7.90 -23.35 10.42
CA LEU A 948 -7.56 -22.32 11.41
C LEU A 948 -8.79 -21.64 12.01
N GLY A 949 -9.95 -21.72 11.36
CA GLY A 949 -11.18 -21.02 11.75
C GLY A 949 -10.99 -19.50 11.75
N GLY A 950 -11.51 -18.80 12.76
CA GLY A 950 -11.34 -17.34 12.89
C GLY A 950 -9.88 -16.86 12.90
N ARG A 951 -8.92 -17.74 13.28
CA ARG A 951 -7.49 -17.39 13.20
C ARG A 951 -6.95 -17.32 11.78
N GLY A 952 -7.60 -17.97 10.81
CA GLY A 952 -7.25 -17.85 9.40
C GLY A 952 -7.38 -16.41 8.90
N TYR A 953 -8.24 -15.60 9.51
CA TYR A 953 -8.48 -14.20 9.15
C TYR A 953 -7.58 -13.19 9.89
N ILE A 954 -6.69 -13.65 10.78
CA ILE A 954 -5.80 -12.74 11.51
C ILE A 954 -4.63 -12.37 10.59
N GLU A 955 -4.58 -11.10 10.19
CA GLU A 955 -3.56 -10.57 9.25
C GLU A 955 -2.11 -10.70 9.75
N THR A 956 -1.89 -10.98 11.03
CA THR A 956 -0.54 -11.18 11.58
C THR A 956 0.04 -12.58 11.38
N ASN A 957 -0.63 -13.51 10.69
CA ASN A 957 -0.16 -14.91 10.58
C ASN A 957 -0.02 -15.47 9.15
N LEU A 958 0.10 -14.60 8.14
CA LEU A 958 0.26 -14.90 6.70
C LEU A 958 -0.87 -15.70 6.04
N ALA A 959 -1.77 -16.34 6.80
CA ALA A 959 -2.86 -17.14 6.22
C ALA A 959 -3.75 -16.32 5.27
N PRO A 960 -4.16 -15.06 5.59
CA PRO A 960 -4.91 -14.22 4.66
C PRO A 960 -4.12 -13.87 3.38
N GLN A 961 -2.82 -13.61 3.50
CA GLN A 961 -1.95 -13.30 2.36
C GLN A 961 -1.86 -14.51 1.42
N ILE A 962 -1.55 -15.69 1.95
CA ILE A 962 -1.48 -16.94 1.18
C ILE A 962 -2.82 -17.24 0.51
N PHE A 963 -3.94 -17.06 1.22
CA PHE A 963 -5.27 -17.28 0.66
C PHE A 963 -5.59 -16.34 -0.50
N ARG A 964 -5.23 -15.05 -0.39
CA ARG A 964 -5.36 -14.06 -1.47
C ARG A 964 -4.46 -14.42 -2.65
N ASP A 965 -3.16 -14.58 -2.41
CA ASP A 965 -2.15 -14.76 -3.45
C ASP A 965 -2.28 -16.09 -4.20
N ALA A 966 -2.83 -17.12 -3.55
CA ALA A 966 -3.14 -18.39 -4.19
C ALA A 966 -4.16 -18.26 -5.34
N ARG A 967 -5.00 -17.22 -5.37
CA ARG A 967 -5.92 -16.97 -6.50
C ARG A 967 -5.19 -16.42 -7.72
N LEU A 968 -4.09 -15.71 -7.51
CA LEU A 968 -3.35 -15.06 -8.58
C LEU A 968 -2.69 -16.06 -9.53
N THR A 969 -2.18 -17.17 -9.00
CA THR A 969 -1.56 -18.25 -9.80
C THR A 969 -2.55 -18.89 -10.78
N ARG A 970 -3.86 -18.91 -10.44
CA ARG A 970 -4.92 -19.39 -11.31
C ARG A 970 -5.20 -18.44 -12.49
N ILE A 971 -4.74 -17.19 -12.43
CA ILE A 971 -4.98 -16.13 -13.43
C ILE A 971 -3.72 -15.87 -14.28
N PHE A 972 -2.54 -15.86 -13.66
CA PHE A 972 -1.25 -15.68 -14.35
C PHE A 972 -1.14 -16.66 -15.52
N GLU A 973 -0.65 -16.21 -16.69
CA GLU A 973 -0.57 -17.03 -17.93
C GLU A 973 -1.93 -17.49 -18.50
N GLY A 974 -3.05 -16.95 -18.01
CA GLY A 974 -4.40 -17.33 -18.42
C GLY A 974 -5.12 -18.21 -17.39
N PRO A 975 -6.47 -18.16 -17.36
CA PRO A 975 -7.27 -18.93 -16.43
C PRO A 975 -7.14 -20.43 -16.67
N THR A 976 -7.18 -21.22 -15.60
CA THR A 976 -7.05 -22.69 -15.64
C THR A 976 -7.95 -23.32 -16.71
N GLU A 977 -9.19 -22.86 -16.85
CA GLU A 977 -10.17 -23.38 -17.80
C GLU A 977 -9.69 -23.26 -19.25
N THR A 978 -9.17 -22.09 -19.64
CA THR A 978 -8.63 -21.87 -20.99
C THR A 978 -7.41 -22.74 -21.25
N LEU A 979 -6.56 -22.93 -20.25
CA LEU A 979 -5.36 -23.76 -20.38
C LEU A 979 -5.69 -25.25 -20.49
N LEU A 980 -6.72 -25.73 -19.79
CA LEU A 980 -7.22 -27.09 -19.91
C LEU A 980 -7.88 -27.33 -21.27
N VAL A 981 -8.65 -26.37 -21.78
CA VAL A 981 -9.18 -26.42 -23.16
C VAL A 981 -8.03 -26.50 -24.17
N HIS A 982 -6.97 -25.69 -23.99
CA HIS A 982 -5.80 -25.76 -24.87
C HIS A 982 -5.12 -27.14 -24.82
N LEU A 983 -4.89 -27.67 -23.62
CA LEU A 983 -4.27 -28.98 -23.42
C LEU A 983 -5.08 -30.12 -24.05
N GLY A 984 -6.40 -30.14 -23.84
CA GLY A 984 -7.25 -31.17 -24.46
C GLY A 984 -7.35 -31.02 -25.97
N SER A 985 -7.38 -29.78 -26.48
CA SER A 985 -7.35 -29.51 -27.92
C SER A 985 -6.05 -30.02 -28.56
N ARG A 986 -4.90 -29.77 -27.91
CA ARG A 986 -3.57 -30.29 -28.31
C ARG A 986 -3.52 -31.82 -28.30
N LEU A 987 -4.14 -32.45 -27.31
CA LEU A 987 -4.18 -33.91 -27.21
C LEU A 987 -5.06 -34.56 -28.29
N LEU A 988 -6.15 -33.90 -28.71
CA LEU A 988 -7.07 -34.40 -29.74
C LEU A 988 -6.66 -34.06 -31.16
N ASN A 989 -6.12 -32.86 -31.37
CA ASN A 989 -5.93 -32.28 -32.71
C ASN A 989 -4.48 -31.85 -32.98
N GLY A 990 -3.65 -31.74 -31.95
CA GLY A 990 -2.24 -31.36 -32.08
C GLY A 990 -1.31 -32.54 -32.39
N GLY A 991 0.00 -32.28 -32.30
CA GLY A 991 1.01 -33.32 -32.47
C GLY A 991 1.08 -34.28 -31.27
N ASP A 992 1.58 -35.50 -31.52
CA ASP A 992 1.75 -36.57 -30.53
C ASP A 992 2.83 -36.30 -29.45
N ASP A 993 3.24 -35.05 -29.22
CA ASP A 993 4.42 -34.74 -28.40
C ASP A 993 4.24 -35.16 -26.93
N LEU A 994 3.08 -34.86 -26.33
CA LEU A 994 2.77 -35.28 -24.97
C LEU A 994 2.64 -36.81 -24.86
N LEU A 995 1.92 -37.44 -25.78
CA LEU A 995 1.73 -38.90 -25.78
C LEU A 995 3.05 -39.64 -25.98
N ARG A 996 3.89 -39.17 -26.91
CA ARG A 996 5.23 -39.70 -27.16
C ARG A 996 6.13 -39.49 -25.94
N TYR A 997 6.04 -38.35 -25.27
CA TYR A 997 6.79 -38.11 -24.04
C TYR A 997 6.37 -39.07 -22.92
N LEU A 998 5.06 -39.31 -22.76
CA LEU A 998 4.54 -40.33 -21.83
C LEU A 998 5.11 -41.72 -22.16
N GLU A 999 5.08 -42.13 -23.43
CA GLU A 999 5.59 -43.42 -23.88
C GLU A 999 7.10 -43.58 -23.70
N THR A 1000 7.87 -42.59 -24.15
CA THR A 1000 9.33 -42.71 -24.30
C THR A 1000 10.10 -42.23 -23.08
N ALA A 1001 9.82 -41.02 -22.60
CA ALA A 1001 10.56 -40.41 -21.49
C ALA A 1001 10.08 -40.97 -20.15
N LEU A 1002 8.77 -41.12 -19.96
CA LEU A 1002 8.17 -41.59 -18.72
C LEU A 1002 7.95 -43.10 -18.64
N GLY A 1003 7.89 -43.81 -19.78
CA GLY A 1003 7.64 -45.25 -19.84
C GLY A 1003 6.18 -45.63 -19.59
N ALA A 1004 5.26 -44.68 -19.73
CA ALA A 1004 3.83 -44.78 -19.44
C ALA A 1004 2.99 -45.04 -20.70
N GLY A 1005 3.40 -46.00 -21.54
CA GLY A 1005 2.73 -46.26 -22.82
C GLY A 1005 1.34 -46.90 -22.73
N VAL A 1006 0.97 -47.45 -21.56
CA VAL A 1006 -0.43 -47.84 -21.31
C VAL A 1006 -1.29 -46.59 -21.14
N LEU A 1007 -0.87 -45.67 -20.28
CA LEU A 1007 -1.55 -44.41 -20.02
C LEU A 1007 -1.69 -43.54 -21.27
N ALA A 1008 -0.66 -43.47 -22.11
CA ALA A 1008 -0.71 -42.73 -23.38
C ALA A 1008 -1.82 -43.27 -24.30
N ARG A 1009 -1.98 -44.60 -24.39
CA ARG A 1009 -3.04 -45.24 -25.19
C ARG A 1009 -4.42 -45.01 -24.57
N GLU A 1010 -4.54 -45.10 -23.25
CA GLU A 1010 -5.80 -44.81 -22.55
C GLU A 1010 -6.26 -43.37 -22.78
N LEU A 1011 -5.37 -42.39 -22.67
CA LEU A 1011 -5.68 -40.98 -22.94
C LEU A 1011 -6.14 -40.75 -24.39
N ARG A 1012 -5.51 -41.41 -25.36
CA ARG A 1012 -5.92 -41.33 -26.77
C ARG A 1012 -7.31 -41.92 -26.99
N GLN A 1013 -7.55 -43.14 -26.49
CA GLN A 1013 -8.85 -43.80 -26.60
C GLN A 1013 -9.97 -43.02 -25.92
N LEU A 1014 -9.70 -42.50 -24.71
CA LEU A 1014 -10.64 -41.66 -23.99
C LEU A 1014 -10.94 -40.37 -24.75
N GLY A 1015 -9.93 -39.73 -25.35
CA GLY A 1015 -10.12 -38.55 -26.19
C GLY A 1015 -11.06 -38.82 -27.36
N GLU A 1016 -10.81 -39.90 -28.11
CA GLU A 1016 -11.68 -40.31 -29.24
C GLU A 1016 -13.11 -40.58 -28.78
N GLN A 1017 -13.29 -41.26 -27.63
CA GLN A 1017 -14.60 -41.53 -27.04
C GLN A 1017 -15.32 -40.23 -26.64
N LEU A 1018 -14.67 -39.36 -25.87
CA LEU A 1018 -15.26 -38.09 -25.42
C LEU A 1018 -15.60 -37.17 -26.60
N ALA A 1019 -14.81 -37.18 -27.68
CA ALA A 1019 -15.11 -36.42 -28.89
C ALA A 1019 -16.41 -36.92 -29.57
N GLN A 1020 -16.63 -38.23 -29.62
CA GLN A 1020 -17.86 -38.81 -30.14
C GLN A 1020 -19.07 -38.46 -29.26
N ASP A 1021 -18.93 -38.63 -27.95
CA ASP A 1021 -19.99 -38.32 -26.97
C ASP A 1021 -20.34 -36.82 -26.97
N GLY A 1022 -19.34 -35.94 -27.07
CA GLY A 1022 -19.54 -34.50 -27.16
C GLY A 1022 -20.28 -34.09 -28.44
N LEU A 1023 -19.93 -34.67 -29.58
CA LEU A 1023 -20.63 -34.41 -30.84
C LEU A 1023 -22.08 -34.89 -30.80
N ALA A 1024 -22.35 -36.03 -30.16
CA ALA A 1024 -23.71 -36.51 -29.94
C ALA A 1024 -24.56 -35.55 -29.08
N ASN A 1025 -23.91 -34.75 -28.23
CA ASN A 1025 -24.54 -33.73 -27.39
C ASN A 1025 -24.47 -32.31 -27.96
N ALA A 1026 -23.96 -32.10 -29.18
CA ALA A 1026 -23.70 -30.77 -29.75
C ALA A 1026 -24.92 -29.85 -29.79
N SER A 1027 -26.12 -30.38 -30.09
CA SER A 1027 -27.35 -29.57 -30.13
C SER A 1027 -27.76 -29.00 -28.77
N LYS A 1028 -27.32 -29.62 -27.68
CA LYS A 1028 -27.65 -29.21 -26.32
C LYS A 1028 -26.58 -28.30 -25.68
N LEU A 1029 -25.48 -28.09 -26.41
CA LEU A 1029 -24.36 -27.24 -26.04
C LEU A 1029 -24.21 -26.05 -27.02
N ASP A 1030 -25.28 -25.62 -27.69
CA ASP A 1030 -25.26 -24.53 -28.67
C ASP A 1030 -24.29 -24.75 -29.85
N GLY A 1031 -24.15 -26.01 -30.29
CA GLY A 1031 -23.47 -26.40 -31.53
C GLY A 1031 -22.16 -27.16 -31.35
N ALA A 1032 -21.61 -27.63 -32.48
CA ALA A 1032 -20.41 -28.48 -32.50
C ALA A 1032 -19.16 -27.77 -31.97
N ALA A 1033 -19.03 -26.46 -32.18
CA ALA A 1033 -17.90 -25.66 -31.72
C ALA A 1033 -17.81 -25.60 -30.19
N HIS A 1034 -18.93 -25.27 -29.53
CA HIS A 1034 -19.04 -25.25 -28.08
C HIS A 1034 -18.90 -26.65 -27.47
N ALA A 1035 -19.44 -27.69 -28.13
CA ALA A 1035 -19.22 -29.07 -27.72
C ALA A 1035 -17.73 -29.48 -27.78
N ALA A 1036 -16.99 -29.02 -28.80
CA ALA A 1036 -15.55 -29.26 -28.88
C ALA A 1036 -14.79 -28.57 -27.74
N VAL A 1037 -15.13 -27.32 -27.38
CA VAL A 1037 -14.54 -26.62 -26.21
C VAL A 1037 -14.84 -27.38 -24.92
N TRP A 1038 -16.07 -27.86 -24.76
CA TRP A 1038 -16.50 -28.67 -23.60
C TRP A 1038 -15.69 -29.97 -23.47
N VAL A 1039 -15.55 -30.72 -24.56
CA VAL A 1039 -14.73 -31.95 -24.59
C VAL A 1039 -13.28 -31.64 -24.29
N ASN A 1040 -12.70 -30.62 -24.92
CA ASN A 1040 -11.31 -30.24 -24.72
C ASN A 1040 -11.02 -29.89 -23.25
N TYR A 1041 -11.91 -29.16 -22.57
CA TYR A 1041 -11.76 -28.87 -21.14
C TYR A 1041 -11.67 -30.14 -20.29
N TRP A 1042 -12.60 -31.07 -20.47
CA TRP A 1042 -12.67 -32.29 -19.68
C TRP A 1042 -11.52 -33.25 -20.00
N LEU A 1043 -11.14 -33.37 -21.27
CA LEU A 1043 -9.98 -34.16 -21.66
C LEU A 1043 -8.68 -33.57 -21.12
N GLY A 1044 -8.51 -32.25 -21.19
CA GLY A 1044 -7.37 -31.57 -20.56
C GLY A 1044 -7.32 -31.81 -19.05
N THR A 1045 -8.50 -31.86 -18.39
CA THR A 1045 -8.62 -32.16 -16.96
C THR A 1045 -8.12 -33.57 -16.63
N VAL A 1046 -8.40 -34.56 -17.48
CA VAL A 1046 -7.87 -35.91 -17.32
C VAL A 1046 -6.36 -35.97 -17.62
N ALA A 1047 -5.93 -35.31 -18.70
CA ALA A 1047 -4.55 -35.33 -19.16
C ALA A 1047 -3.56 -34.81 -18.10
N GLN A 1048 -3.89 -33.73 -17.38
CA GLN A 1048 -3.03 -33.23 -16.30
C GLN A 1048 -2.80 -34.26 -15.19
N TRP A 1049 -3.84 -35.01 -14.79
CA TRP A 1049 -3.74 -36.03 -13.76
C TRP A 1049 -3.01 -37.27 -14.26
N GLY A 1050 -3.17 -37.61 -15.54
CA GLY A 1050 -2.39 -38.67 -16.19
C GLY A 1050 -0.89 -38.37 -16.16
N VAL A 1051 -0.49 -37.17 -16.56
CA VAL A 1051 0.92 -36.76 -16.50
C VAL A 1051 1.47 -36.83 -15.07
N LEU A 1052 0.71 -36.35 -14.08
CA LEU A 1052 1.11 -36.45 -12.68
C LEU A 1052 1.27 -37.91 -12.23
N LEU A 1053 0.31 -38.78 -12.58
CA LEU A 1053 0.35 -40.21 -12.28
C LEU A 1053 1.60 -40.88 -12.86
N ALA A 1054 1.90 -40.66 -14.15
CA ALA A 1054 3.07 -41.24 -14.80
C ALA A 1054 4.39 -40.83 -14.11
N VAL A 1055 4.50 -39.57 -13.68
CA VAL A 1055 5.68 -39.10 -12.93
C VAL A 1055 5.75 -39.75 -11.54
N ILE A 1056 4.62 -39.86 -10.84
CA ILE A 1056 4.58 -40.47 -9.50
C ILE A 1056 4.86 -41.97 -9.57
N GLU A 1057 4.34 -42.70 -10.56
CA GLU A 1057 4.66 -44.12 -10.79
C GLU A 1057 6.16 -44.32 -10.99
N ARG A 1058 6.78 -43.48 -11.82
CA ARG A 1058 8.23 -43.50 -12.03
C ARG A 1058 9.00 -43.18 -10.75
N ALA A 1059 8.57 -42.19 -9.98
CA ALA A 1059 9.21 -41.81 -8.73
C ALA A 1059 9.05 -42.90 -7.65
N ALA A 1060 7.89 -43.57 -7.59
CA ALA A 1060 7.62 -44.70 -6.71
C ALA A 1060 8.46 -45.93 -7.08
N ALA A 1061 8.60 -46.22 -8.39
CA ALA A 1061 9.50 -47.27 -8.88
C ALA A 1061 10.97 -47.01 -8.49
N GLN A 1062 11.34 -45.74 -8.31
CA GLN A 1062 12.66 -45.31 -7.82
C GLN A 1062 12.73 -45.16 -6.28
N GLN A 1063 11.69 -45.55 -5.54
CA GLN A 1063 11.57 -45.44 -4.08
C GLN A 1063 11.72 -44.00 -3.55
N ARG A 1064 11.39 -43.00 -4.36
CA ARG A 1064 11.45 -41.57 -3.96
C ARG A 1064 10.16 -41.07 -3.32
N ILE A 1065 9.06 -41.80 -3.48
CA ILE A 1065 7.71 -41.45 -3.00
C ILE A 1065 7.05 -42.68 -2.39
N ASP A 1066 6.19 -42.48 -1.39
CA ASP A 1066 5.45 -43.56 -0.73
C ASP A 1066 4.23 -44.06 -1.52
N ASP A 1067 3.77 -45.28 -1.19
CA ASP A 1067 2.60 -45.91 -1.83
C ASP A 1067 1.30 -45.11 -1.60
N GLY A 1068 1.24 -44.24 -0.60
CA GLY A 1068 0.07 -43.41 -0.31
C GLY A 1068 -0.13 -42.34 -1.37
N ALA A 1069 0.95 -41.63 -1.74
CA ALA A 1069 0.91 -40.62 -2.80
C ALA A 1069 0.61 -41.24 -4.18
N LEU A 1070 1.10 -42.46 -4.45
CA LEU A 1070 0.75 -43.19 -5.67
C LEU A 1070 -0.76 -43.51 -5.72
N ARG A 1071 -1.32 -44.10 -4.65
CA ARG A 1071 -2.76 -44.38 -4.57
C ARG A 1071 -3.61 -43.12 -4.66
N TRP A 1072 -3.15 -42.03 -4.06
CA TRP A 1072 -3.81 -40.73 -4.17
C TRP A 1072 -3.86 -40.26 -5.64
N ALA A 1073 -2.73 -40.29 -6.35
CA ALA A 1073 -2.66 -39.88 -7.75
C ALA A 1073 -3.53 -40.75 -8.66
N GLN A 1074 -3.53 -42.07 -8.45
CA GLN A 1074 -4.43 -43.01 -9.14
C GLN A 1074 -5.90 -42.64 -8.91
N SER A 1075 -6.28 -42.40 -7.66
CA SER A 1075 -7.64 -41.98 -7.32
C SER A 1075 -8.03 -40.64 -7.96
N GLN A 1076 -7.13 -39.65 -8.01
CA GLN A 1076 -7.42 -38.38 -8.68
C GLN A 1076 -7.58 -38.54 -10.20
N TYR A 1077 -6.78 -39.39 -10.83
CA TYR A 1077 -6.90 -39.71 -12.25
C TYR A 1077 -8.23 -40.42 -12.57
N GLU A 1078 -8.60 -41.44 -11.78
CA GLU A 1078 -9.89 -42.14 -11.89
C GLU A 1078 -11.07 -41.18 -11.73
N LEU A 1079 -11.05 -40.33 -10.69
CA LEU A 1079 -12.09 -39.32 -10.46
C LEU A 1079 -12.19 -38.32 -11.61
N ALA A 1080 -11.07 -37.95 -12.24
CA ALA A 1080 -11.07 -37.07 -13.40
C ALA A 1080 -11.73 -37.74 -14.62
N ILE A 1081 -11.47 -39.04 -14.85
CA ILE A 1081 -12.11 -39.81 -15.93
C ILE A 1081 -13.61 -39.90 -15.69
N GLU A 1082 -14.04 -40.28 -14.48
CA GLU A 1082 -15.45 -40.39 -14.12
C GLU A 1082 -16.16 -39.04 -14.30
N ALA A 1083 -15.53 -37.95 -13.88
CA ALA A 1083 -16.05 -36.60 -14.06
C ALA A 1083 -16.17 -36.24 -15.56
N ALA A 1084 -15.13 -36.49 -16.36
CA ALA A 1084 -15.14 -36.21 -17.79
C ALA A 1084 -16.23 -36.99 -18.52
N GLN A 1085 -16.32 -38.30 -18.32
CA GLN A 1085 -17.35 -39.15 -18.92
C GLN A 1085 -18.76 -38.73 -18.49
N ARG A 1086 -18.95 -38.39 -17.21
CA ARG A 1086 -20.24 -37.90 -16.71
C ARG A 1086 -20.62 -36.56 -17.31
N GLN A 1087 -19.69 -35.61 -17.42
CA GLN A 1087 -20.00 -34.25 -17.85
C GLN A 1087 -20.11 -34.13 -19.37
N VAL A 1088 -19.36 -34.93 -20.12
CA VAL A 1088 -19.48 -34.99 -21.59
C VAL A 1088 -20.64 -35.89 -22.01
N GLY A 1089 -20.82 -37.05 -21.36
CA GLY A 1089 -21.85 -38.03 -21.72
C GLY A 1089 -23.22 -37.78 -21.09
N LEU A 1090 -23.30 -37.63 -19.75
CA LEU A 1090 -24.57 -37.65 -19.00
C LEU A 1090 -25.18 -36.25 -18.78
N ARG A 1091 -24.37 -35.21 -18.54
CA ARG A 1091 -24.84 -33.86 -18.24
C ARG A 1091 -24.84 -33.01 -19.51
N SER A 1092 -25.92 -33.12 -20.27
CA SER A 1092 -25.90 -32.69 -21.67
C SER A 1092 -26.56 -31.34 -21.95
N ALA A 1093 -27.28 -30.72 -21.02
CA ALA A 1093 -27.90 -29.40 -21.24
C ALA A 1093 -27.29 -28.35 -20.29
N LEU A 1094 -26.73 -27.29 -20.87
CA LEU A 1094 -26.41 -26.05 -20.16
C LEU A 1094 -27.63 -25.12 -20.28
N SER A 1095 -27.86 -24.27 -19.27
CA SER A 1095 -28.81 -23.18 -19.44
C SER A 1095 -28.36 -22.29 -20.59
N THR A 1096 -29.30 -21.89 -21.44
CA THR A 1096 -28.99 -21.01 -22.58
C THR A 1096 -28.56 -19.63 -22.07
N SER A 1097 -27.82 -18.89 -22.90
CA SER A 1097 -27.43 -17.52 -22.56
C SER A 1097 -28.64 -16.63 -22.27
N ALA A 1098 -29.78 -16.86 -22.94
CA ALA A 1098 -31.03 -16.14 -22.69
C ALA A 1098 -31.61 -16.45 -21.30
N GLU A 1099 -31.71 -17.74 -20.93
CA GLU A 1099 -32.20 -18.15 -19.60
C GLU A 1099 -31.34 -17.60 -18.45
N LEU A 1100 -30.02 -17.58 -18.64
CA LEU A 1100 -29.09 -17.02 -17.66
C LEU A 1100 -29.17 -15.49 -17.61
N SER A 1101 -29.40 -14.82 -18.75
CA SER A 1101 -29.59 -13.36 -18.80
C SER A 1101 -30.87 -12.95 -18.08
N ASP A 1102 -32.00 -13.62 -18.36
CA ASP A 1102 -33.28 -13.39 -17.67
C ASP A 1102 -33.18 -13.64 -16.16
N TRP A 1103 -32.40 -14.64 -15.74
CA TRP A 1103 -32.12 -14.88 -14.33
C TRP A 1103 -31.23 -13.78 -13.74
N ALA A 1104 -30.14 -13.39 -14.41
CA ALA A 1104 -29.23 -12.34 -13.95
C ALA A 1104 -29.93 -10.97 -13.83
N GLU A 1105 -30.78 -10.60 -14.80
CA GLU A 1105 -31.59 -9.37 -14.76
C GLU A 1105 -32.53 -9.34 -13.57
N ARG A 1106 -33.17 -10.47 -13.23
CA ARG A 1106 -34.00 -10.57 -12.02
C ARG A 1106 -33.19 -10.37 -10.74
N ASN A 1107 -32.00 -10.96 -10.65
CA ASN A 1107 -31.10 -10.72 -9.50
C ASN A 1107 -30.63 -9.27 -9.46
N ALA A 1108 -30.30 -8.67 -10.60
CA ALA A 1108 -29.91 -7.26 -10.67
C ALA A 1108 -31.05 -6.34 -10.21
N PHE A 1109 -32.30 -6.67 -10.56
CA PHE A 1109 -33.48 -5.97 -10.05
C PHE A 1109 -33.64 -6.13 -8.53
N GLU A 1110 -33.44 -7.33 -7.99
CA GLU A 1110 -33.52 -7.60 -6.55
C GLU A 1110 -32.42 -6.89 -5.73
N ILE A 1111 -31.19 -6.85 -6.26
CA ILE A 1111 -30.04 -6.17 -5.63
C ILE A 1111 -30.18 -4.64 -5.72
N GLY A 1112 -30.74 -4.14 -6.82
CA GLY A 1112 -30.82 -2.71 -7.15
C GLY A 1112 -29.52 -2.16 -7.75
N SER A 1113 -29.56 -0.91 -8.22
CA SER A 1113 -28.41 -0.23 -8.83
C SER A 1113 -27.37 0.19 -7.78
N ILE A 1114 -26.58 -0.77 -7.29
CA ILE A 1114 -25.51 -0.57 -6.31
C ILE A 1114 -24.16 -0.53 -7.03
N GLU A 1115 -23.50 0.63 -7.02
CA GLU A 1115 -22.08 0.76 -7.40
C GLU A 1115 -21.26 1.11 -6.15
N GLN A 1116 -20.52 0.13 -5.63
CA GLN A 1116 -19.64 0.34 -4.48
C GLN A 1116 -18.31 0.94 -4.94
N THR A 1117 -18.21 2.26 -4.83
CA THR A 1117 -16.95 3.00 -5.01
C THR A 1117 -16.48 3.56 -3.67
N ILE A 1118 -15.18 3.85 -3.54
CA ILE A 1118 -14.63 4.53 -2.36
C ILE A 1118 -15.03 6.01 -2.47
N PRO A 1119 -15.81 6.58 -1.53
CA PRO A 1119 -16.25 7.97 -1.61
C PRO A 1119 -15.07 8.94 -1.75
N GLY A 1120 -15.04 9.73 -2.82
CA GLY A 1120 -13.97 10.69 -3.11
C GLY A 1120 -12.72 10.12 -3.78
N ALA A 1121 -12.68 8.82 -4.11
CA ALA A 1121 -11.65 8.26 -4.98
C ALA A 1121 -12.11 8.32 -6.44
N SER A 1122 -11.33 8.96 -7.32
CA SER A 1122 -11.51 8.86 -8.77
C SER A 1122 -11.06 7.46 -9.22
N GLN A 1123 -11.95 6.47 -9.14
CA GLN A 1123 -11.71 5.15 -9.70
C GLN A 1123 -12.62 4.98 -10.91
N HIS A 1124 -12.03 4.76 -12.08
CA HIS A 1124 -12.77 4.28 -13.24
C HIS A 1124 -13.23 2.84 -12.93
N ILE A 1125 -14.55 2.62 -12.93
CA ILE A 1125 -15.10 1.27 -12.96
C ILE A 1125 -14.69 0.66 -14.30
N ASP A 1126 -14.34 -0.64 -14.29
CA ASP A 1126 -14.04 -1.37 -15.53
C ASP A 1126 -15.24 -1.22 -16.49
N PRO A 1127 -15.06 -0.78 -17.75
CA PRO A 1127 -16.15 -0.60 -18.69
C PRO A 1127 -17.00 -1.86 -18.92
N LEU A 1128 -16.45 -3.07 -18.67
CA LEU A 1128 -17.20 -4.33 -18.74
C LEU A 1128 -18.13 -4.55 -17.53
N LEU A 1129 -17.97 -3.75 -16.47
CA LEU A 1129 -18.73 -3.80 -15.23
C LEU A 1129 -19.56 -2.52 -14.98
N ASP A 1130 -19.39 -1.50 -15.82
CA ASP A 1130 -20.10 -0.21 -15.73
C ASP A 1130 -21.54 -0.37 -16.26
N VAL A 1131 -22.52 -0.01 -15.43
CA VAL A 1131 -23.95 -0.10 -15.76
C VAL A 1131 -24.35 0.93 -16.82
N ALA A 1132 -23.64 2.06 -16.90
CA ALA A 1132 -23.87 3.14 -17.86
C ALA A 1132 -23.14 2.93 -19.20
N ALA A 1133 -22.13 2.05 -19.24
CA ALA A 1133 -21.57 1.57 -20.49
C ALA A 1133 -22.63 0.70 -21.17
N GLY A 1134 -23.37 1.29 -22.11
CA GLY A 1134 -24.37 0.54 -22.88
C GLY A 1134 -23.76 -0.75 -23.43
N ALA A 1135 -24.55 -1.84 -23.43
CA ALA A 1135 -24.14 -3.08 -24.08
C ALA A 1135 -23.55 -2.75 -25.46
N PRO A 1136 -22.39 -3.27 -25.85
CA PRO A 1136 -21.80 -2.95 -27.14
C PRO A 1136 -22.85 -3.24 -28.21
N SER A 1137 -23.39 -2.18 -28.81
CA SER A 1137 -24.50 -2.28 -29.72
C SER A 1137 -24.01 -2.97 -30.97
N VAL A 1138 -24.36 -4.25 -31.12
CA VAL A 1138 -24.26 -4.93 -32.41
C VAL A 1138 -25.45 -4.50 -33.25
N THR A 1139 -25.53 -3.23 -33.70
CA THR A 1139 -26.44 -2.85 -34.80
C THR A 1139 -26.15 -1.46 -35.39
N ARG A 1140 -25.83 -1.48 -36.69
CA ARG A 1140 -26.25 -0.59 -37.81
C ARG A 1140 -26.78 0.83 -37.47
N GLU A 1141 -26.09 1.84 -38.01
CA GLU A 1141 -26.56 3.21 -38.36
C GLU A 1141 -27.89 3.26 -39.15
N PRO A 1142 -28.58 4.43 -39.38
CA PRO A 1142 -28.08 5.83 -39.41
C PRO A 1142 -29.00 6.99 -38.88
N ASP A 1143 -28.43 8.21 -38.88
CA ASP A 1143 -29.03 9.57 -39.07
C ASP A 1143 -30.00 10.16 -38.01
N GLU A 1144 -30.05 11.46 -37.69
CA GLU A 1144 -29.62 12.69 -38.39
C GLU A 1144 -29.74 13.93 -37.44
N ARG A 1145 -28.96 14.99 -37.75
CA ARG A 1145 -29.17 16.44 -37.46
C ARG A 1145 -28.77 17.02 -36.10
N HIS A 1146 -27.57 17.62 -36.04
CA HIS A 1146 -27.40 19.09 -36.02
C HIS A 1146 -25.91 19.49 -36.22
N GLU A 1147 -25.66 20.35 -37.20
CA GLU A 1147 -24.41 21.08 -37.51
C GLU A 1147 -24.82 22.53 -37.87
N PRO A 1148 -23.91 23.53 -38.04
CA PRO A 1148 -22.57 23.75 -37.46
C PRO A 1148 -22.26 25.25 -37.15
N ALA A 1149 -21.11 25.54 -36.53
CA ALA A 1149 -20.19 26.69 -36.76
C ALA A 1149 -19.12 26.76 -35.64
N GLY A 1150 -17.80 26.85 -35.84
CA GLY A 1150 -16.93 26.88 -37.01
C GLY A 1150 -15.45 26.90 -36.55
N GLU A 1151 -14.66 26.01 -37.17
CA GLU A 1151 -13.21 26.00 -37.52
C GLU A 1151 -12.14 26.65 -36.62
N ASP A 1152 -11.21 25.83 -36.08
CA ASP A 1152 -9.95 25.51 -36.80
C ASP A 1152 -9.25 24.27 -36.18
N ALA A 1153 -9.11 23.19 -36.97
CA ALA A 1153 -8.46 21.93 -36.59
C ALA A 1153 -7.44 21.50 -37.67
N GLY A 1154 -6.18 21.33 -37.27
CA GLY A 1154 -5.11 20.76 -38.09
C GLY A 1154 -4.95 19.25 -37.86
N SER A 1155 -5.57 18.47 -38.76
CA SER A 1155 -5.23 17.11 -39.24
C SER A 1155 -4.79 16.04 -38.22
N ALA A 1156 -5.76 15.27 -37.73
CA ALA A 1156 -5.60 13.84 -37.46
C ALA A 1156 -5.86 13.05 -38.75
N ALA A 1157 -4.96 12.12 -39.09
CA ALA A 1157 -5.11 11.26 -40.26
C ALA A 1157 -6.27 10.26 -40.04
N ALA A 1158 -7.22 10.25 -40.98
CA ALA A 1158 -8.39 9.38 -41.00
C ALA A 1158 -8.05 7.89 -41.21
N PRO A 1159 -8.94 6.96 -40.82
CA PRO A 1159 -8.86 5.56 -41.24
C PRO A 1159 -9.04 5.48 -42.75
N ILE A 1160 -8.24 4.64 -43.40
CA ILE A 1160 -8.40 4.33 -44.83
C ILE A 1160 -9.73 3.59 -44.98
N VAL A 1161 -10.76 4.29 -45.46
CA VAL A 1161 -11.95 3.70 -46.06
C VAL A 1161 -11.50 3.05 -47.35
N THR A 1162 -11.54 1.72 -47.42
CA THR A 1162 -11.36 0.98 -48.67
C THR A 1162 -12.56 1.25 -49.58
N GLU A 1163 -12.28 1.76 -50.79
CA GLU A 1163 -13.25 1.93 -51.87
C GLU A 1163 -14.05 0.64 -52.15
N PRO A 1164 -15.26 0.71 -52.75
CA PRO A 1164 -15.99 -0.48 -53.15
C PRO A 1164 -15.13 -1.32 -54.09
N ALA A 1165 -14.68 -2.48 -53.58
CA ALA A 1165 -13.87 -3.45 -54.29
C ALA A 1165 -14.38 -3.66 -55.73
N SER A 1166 -13.48 -3.55 -56.70
CA SER A 1166 -13.79 -3.64 -58.13
C SER A 1166 -14.43 -5.02 -58.47
N LEU A 1167 -15.09 -5.14 -59.63
CA LEU A 1167 -15.60 -6.43 -60.11
C LEU A 1167 -14.52 -7.53 -60.16
N ILE A 1168 -13.27 -7.13 -60.38
CA ILE A 1168 -12.09 -7.99 -60.41
C ILE A 1168 -11.73 -8.47 -58.98
N ASP A 1169 -11.79 -7.58 -57.98
CA ASP A 1169 -11.54 -7.93 -56.57
C ASP A 1169 -12.59 -8.90 -56.03
N ARG A 1170 -13.86 -8.75 -56.40
CA ARG A 1170 -14.92 -9.69 -56.00
C ARG A 1170 -14.73 -11.09 -56.58
N GLN A 1171 -14.23 -11.19 -57.82
CA GLN A 1171 -13.92 -12.49 -58.42
C GLN A 1171 -12.72 -13.16 -57.73
N GLN A 1172 -11.70 -12.40 -57.35
CA GLN A 1172 -10.51 -12.92 -56.65
C GLN A 1172 -10.83 -13.38 -55.22
N VAL A 1173 -11.61 -12.59 -54.47
CA VAL A 1173 -12.10 -13.02 -53.15
C VAL A 1173 -12.88 -14.32 -53.26
N HIS A 1174 -13.77 -14.43 -54.24
CA HIS A 1174 -14.56 -15.65 -54.42
C HIS A 1174 -13.69 -16.88 -54.82
N ALA A 1175 -12.65 -16.69 -55.63
CA ALA A 1175 -11.72 -17.77 -55.97
C ALA A 1175 -10.92 -18.25 -54.74
N LEU A 1176 -10.51 -17.34 -53.87
CA LEU A 1176 -9.81 -17.67 -52.62
C LEU A 1176 -10.72 -18.33 -51.59
N GLU A 1177 -11.99 -17.90 -51.48
CA GLU A 1177 -12.99 -18.60 -50.67
C GLU A 1177 -13.14 -20.05 -51.11
N GLN A 1178 -13.27 -20.30 -52.42
CA GLN A 1178 -13.39 -21.64 -52.97
C GLN A 1178 -12.14 -22.49 -52.71
N TRP A 1179 -10.95 -21.90 -52.87
CA TRP A 1179 -9.68 -22.56 -52.57
C TRP A 1179 -9.58 -22.93 -51.09
N LEU A 1180 -9.89 -21.99 -50.18
CA LEU A 1180 -9.88 -22.23 -48.73
C LEU A 1180 -10.88 -23.31 -48.33
N ILE A 1181 -12.10 -23.29 -48.87
CA ILE A 1181 -13.12 -24.31 -48.62
C ILE A 1181 -12.67 -25.69 -49.11
N ALA A 1182 -12.03 -25.77 -50.28
CA ALA A 1182 -11.53 -27.04 -50.82
C ALA A 1182 -10.36 -27.58 -50.00
N TRP A 1183 -9.38 -26.72 -49.69
CA TRP A 1183 -8.18 -27.06 -48.90
C TRP A 1183 -8.56 -27.53 -47.49
N LEU A 1184 -9.48 -26.81 -46.84
CA LEU A 1184 -10.04 -27.19 -45.55
C LEU A 1184 -10.90 -28.42 -45.61
N GLY A 1185 -11.73 -28.50 -46.65
CA GLY A 1185 -12.62 -29.64 -46.89
C GLY A 1185 -11.85 -30.94 -46.94
N GLU A 1186 -10.64 -30.94 -47.50
CA GLU A 1186 -9.72 -32.08 -47.55
C GLU A 1186 -9.13 -32.47 -46.19
N ARG A 1187 -8.61 -31.49 -45.44
CA ARG A 1187 -7.94 -31.74 -44.16
C ARG A 1187 -8.89 -31.97 -43.00
N LEU A 1188 -10.14 -31.53 -43.15
CA LEU A 1188 -11.22 -31.74 -42.18
C LEU A 1188 -12.22 -32.82 -42.63
N LYS A 1189 -11.90 -33.64 -43.66
CA LYS A 1189 -12.76 -34.71 -44.22
C LYS A 1189 -13.39 -35.60 -43.14
N HIS A 1190 -12.65 -35.90 -42.07
CA HIS A 1190 -13.10 -36.78 -40.99
C HIS A 1190 -14.13 -36.13 -40.04
N ARG A 1191 -14.28 -34.80 -40.05
CA ARG A 1191 -15.15 -34.06 -39.12
C ARG A 1191 -16.60 -33.87 -39.62
N LYS A 1192 -16.92 -34.25 -40.87
CA LYS A 1192 -18.26 -34.10 -41.50
C LYS A 1192 -18.88 -32.69 -41.36
N LEU A 1193 -18.06 -31.64 -41.29
CA LEU A 1193 -18.51 -30.26 -41.14
C LEU A 1193 -18.96 -29.68 -42.50
N ARG A 1194 -20.08 -28.94 -42.52
CA ARG A 1194 -20.51 -28.20 -43.71
C ARG A 1194 -19.85 -26.82 -43.73
N LEU A 1195 -18.76 -26.69 -44.47
CA LEU A 1195 -18.04 -25.42 -44.62
C LEU A 1195 -18.83 -24.46 -45.51
N THR A 1196 -19.02 -23.23 -45.03
CA THR A 1196 -19.52 -22.09 -45.82
C THR A 1196 -18.50 -20.97 -45.76
N ARG A 1197 -18.60 -19.97 -46.64
CA ARG A 1197 -17.71 -18.79 -46.57
C ARG A 1197 -17.80 -18.03 -45.23
N GLU A 1198 -18.88 -18.24 -44.48
CA GLU A 1198 -19.11 -17.56 -43.20
C GLU A 1198 -18.59 -18.40 -42.02
N SER A 1199 -18.21 -19.66 -42.26
CA SER A 1199 -17.63 -20.53 -41.24
C SER A 1199 -16.38 -19.88 -40.64
N THR A 1200 -16.38 -19.77 -39.32
CA THR A 1200 -15.20 -19.25 -38.62
C THR A 1200 -14.15 -20.32 -38.44
N PHE A 1201 -12.88 -19.93 -38.49
CA PHE A 1201 -11.76 -20.83 -38.25
C PHE A 1201 -11.79 -21.42 -36.82
N ALA A 1202 -12.33 -20.65 -35.87
CA ALA A 1202 -12.62 -21.13 -34.52
C ALA A 1202 -13.71 -22.22 -34.52
N GLU A 1203 -14.82 -22.03 -35.24
CA GLU A 1203 -15.92 -23.00 -35.34
C GLU A 1203 -15.48 -24.36 -35.89
N ILE A 1204 -14.55 -24.36 -36.84
CA ILE A 1204 -14.10 -25.58 -37.53
C ILE A 1204 -12.86 -26.20 -36.87
N GLY A 1205 -12.40 -25.64 -35.74
CA GLY A 1205 -11.26 -26.13 -34.98
C GLY A 1205 -9.95 -26.02 -35.77
N PHE A 1206 -9.76 -24.88 -36.44
CA PHE A 1206 -8.56 -24.55 -37.20
C PHE A 1206 -7.46 -24.08 -36.24
N ASP A 1207 -6.38 -24.85 -36.16
CA ASP A 1207 -5.31 -24.66 -35.18
C ASP A 1207 -4.02 -24.09 -35.80
N SER A 1208 -3.03 -23.86 -34.95
CA SER A 1208 -1.72 -23.31 -35.33
C SER A 1208 -0.99 -24.16 -36.39
N ILE A 1209 -1.20 -25.48 -36.42
CA ILE A 1209 -0.53 -26.39 -37.35
C ILE A 1209 -1.19 -26.28 -38.73
N LEU A 1210 -2.52 -26.33 -38.77
CA LEU A 1210 -3.29 -26.15 -39.99
C LEU A 1210 -3.06 -24.77 -40.62
N ALA A 1211 -2.84 -23.70 -39.85
CA ALA A 1211 -2.50 -22.42 -40.47
C ALA A 1211 -1.09 -22.34 -41.01
N VAL A 1212 -0.10 -22.92 -40.34
CA VAL A 1212 1.25 -23.01 -40.89
C VAL A 1212 1.22 -23.79 -42.19
N GLU A 1213 0.53 -24.94 -42.21
CA GLU A 1213 0.36 -25.73 -43.41
C GLU A 1213 -0.40 -24.96 -44.50
N MET A 1214 -1.52 -24.32 -44.16
CA MET A 1214 -2.32 -23.52 -45.09
C MET A 1214 -1.48 -22.40 -45.68
N THR A 1215 -0.73 -21.66 -44.87
CA THR A 1215 0.10 -20.54 -45.33
C THR A 1215 1.28 -21.00 -46.17
N MET A 1216 1.87 -22.15 -45.86
CA MET A 1216 2.93 -22.74 -46.68
C MET A 1216 2.41 -23.12 -48.06
N VAL A 1217 1.30 -23.88 -48.12
CA VAL A 1217 0.67 -24.29 -49.39
C VAL A 1217 0.12 -23.07 -50.14
N PHE A 1218 -0.42 -22.08 -49.43
CA PHE A 1218 -0.89 -20.82 -50.02
C PHE A 1218 0.27 -20.03 -50.64
N SER A 1219 1.40 -19.94 -49.94
CA SER A 1219 2.59 -19.23 -50.42
C SER A 1219 3.17 -19.91 -51.66
N GLU A 1220 3.17 -21.24 -51.71
CA GLU A 1220 3.55 -22.02 -52.89
C GLU A 1220 2.56 -21.82 -54.06
N THR A 1221 1.25 -21.80 -53.78
CA THR A 1221 0.20 -21.73 -54.80
C THR A 1221 0.08 -20.34 -55.42
N PHE A 1222 0.20 -19.28 -54.62
CA PHE A 1222 -0.06 -17.90 -55.05
C PHE A 1222 1.19 -17.01 -55.06
N SER A 1223 2.37 -17.53 -54.70
CA SER A 1223 3.63 -16.77 -54.62
C SER A 1223 3.55 -15.54 -53.70
N VAL A 1224 2.71 -15.61 -52.67
CA VAL A 1224 2.49 -14.54 -51.68
C VAL A 1224 2.72 -15.12 -50.29
N ALA A 1225 3.70 -14.59 -49.57
CA ALA A 1225 3.94 -14.98 -48.18
C ALA A 1225 2.79 -14.51 -47.30
N VAL A 1226 2.20 -15.45 -46.56
CA VAL A 1226 1.14 -15.19 -45.59
C VAL A 1226 1.63 -15.63 -44.23
N ASP A 1227 1.55 -14.75 -43.23
CA ASP A 1227 1.84 -15.14 -41.86
C ASP A 1227 0.76 -16.13 -41.39
N PRO A 1228 1.11 -17.27 -40.79
CA PRO A 1228 0.15 -18.19 -40.19
C PRO A 1228 -0.92 -17.44 -39.38
N SER A 1229 -0.54 -16.40 -38.63
CA SER A 1229 -1.41 -15.57 -37.80
C SER A 1229 -2.60 -14.93 -38.53
N ALA A 1230 -2.54 -14.79 -39.87
CA ALA A 1230 -3.59 -14.15 -40.67
C ALA A 1230 -4.96 -14.80 -40.49
N VAL A 1231 -5.01 -16.13 -40.31
CA VAL A 1231 -6.26 -16.88 -40.07
C VAL A 1231 -6.99 -16.42 -38.79
N TRP A 1232 -6.25 -15.83 -37.85
CA TRP A 1232 -6.79 -15.34 -36.58
C TRP A 1232 -7.10 -13.85 -36.57
N ASP A 1233 -6.40 -13.07 -37.40
CA ASP A 1233 -6.75 -11.67 -37.64
C ASP A 1233 -7.99 -11.55 -38.55
N TYR A 1234 -8.28 -12.60 -39.35
CA TYR A 1234 -9.43 -12.70 -40.24
C TYR A 1234 -10.21 -14.00 -39.97
N PRO A 1235 -11.13 -14.00 -38.99
CA PRO A 1235 -11.57 -15.22 -38.32
C PRO A 1235 -12.55 -16.09 -39.11
N SER A 1236 -12.92 -15.72 -40.34
CA SER A 1236 -13.76 -16.51 -41.22
C SER A 1236 -13.13 -16.70 -42.60
N ILE A 1237 -13.57 -17.73 -43.30
CA ILE A 1237 -13.12 -18.03 -44.67
C ILE A 1237 -13.27 -16.79 -45.57
N HIS A 1238 -14.41 -16.10 -45.50
CA HIS A 1238 -14.66 -14.85 -46.23
C HIS A 1238 -13.68 -13.74 -45.81
N ALA A 1239 -13.50 -13.51 -44.51
CA ALA A 1239 -12.64 -12.44 -44.02
C ALA A 1239 -11.18 -12.63 -44.47
N LEU A 1240 -10.68 -13.87 -44.43
CA LEU A 1240 -9.31 -14.17 -44.83
C LEU A 1240 -9.13 -14.06 -46.34
N ALA A 1241 -10.10 -14.56 -47.12
CA ALA A 1241 -10.10 -14.40 -48.58
C ALA A 1241 -10.13 -12.91 -48.99
N ALA A 1242 -10.95 -12.10 -48.31
CA ALA A 1242 -11.03 -10.65 -48.53
C ALA A 1242 -9.72 -9.93 -48.21
N HIS A 1243 -9.00 -10.36 -47.17
CA HIS A 1243 -7.71 -9.80 -46.82
C HIS A 1243 -6.60 -10.16 -47.81
N LEU A 1244 -6.60 -11.41 -48.29
CA LEU A 1244 -5.53 -11.92 -49.13
C LEU A 1244 -5.69 -11.54 -50.60
N ALA A 1245 -6.93 -11.32 -51.08
CA ALA A 1245 -7.20 -10.99 -52.48
C ALA A 1245 -6.37 -9.83 -53.05
N PRO A 1246 -6.22 -8.67 -52.38
CA PRO A 1246 -5.41 -7.56 -52.88
C PRO A 1246 -3.92 -7.92 -53.03
N ARG A 1247 -3.41 -8.88 -52.25
CA ARG A 1247 -1.99 -9.26 -52.25
C ARG A 1247 -1.61 -10.15 -53.43
N ILE A 1248 -2.59 -10.69 -54.17
CA ILE A 1248 -2.39 -11.61 -55.29
C ILE A 1248 -2.59 -10.89 -56.64
N GLN A 1249 -2.89 -9.58 -56.64
CA GLN A 1249 -3.02 -8.79 -57.87
C GLN A 1249 -1.69 -8.79 -58.66
N GLY A 1250 -1.65 -9.59 -59.73
CA GLY A 1250 -0.50 -9.72 -60.65
C GLY A 1250 0.10 -11.13 -60.75
N ALA A 1251 -0.27 -12.06 -59.87
CA ALA A 1251 0.15 -13.46 -59.94
C ALA A 1251 -0.94 -14.31 -60.62
N ALA A 1252 -0.70 -14.79 -61.84
CA ALA A 1252 -1.56 -15.80 -62.44
C ALA A 1252 -1.41 -17.12 -61.63
N PRO A 1253 -2.50 -17.83 -61.28
CA PRO A 1253 -2.37 -19.15 -60.66
C PRO A 1253 -1.58 -20.06 -61.60
N ALA A 1254 -0.51 -20.68 -61.10
CA ALA A 1254 0.20 -21.71 -61.84
C ALA A 1254 -0.79 -22.84 -62.19
N ALA A 1255 -0.88 -23.19 -63.46
CA ALA A 1255 -1.86 -24.13 -63.99
C ALA A 1255 -1.91 -25.43 -63.17
N ALA A 1256 -3.13 -25.83 -62.81
CA ALA A 1256 -3.41 -27.09 -62.15
C ALA A 1256 -2.81 -28.26 -62.94
N VAL A 1257 -1.89 -28.99 -62.31
CA VAL A 1257 -1.46 -30.30 -62.81
C VAL A 1257 -2.50 -31.31 -62.34
N ALA A 1258 -3.48 -31.54 -63.21
CA ALA A 1258 -4.30 -32.73 -63.17
C ALA A 1258 -3.45 -33.93 -63.61
N HIS A 1259 -3.28 -34.90 -62.72
CA HIS A 1259 -2.96 -36.28 -63.12
C HIS A 1259 -4.21 -37.14 -62.91
N ALA A 1260 -4.80 -37.51 -64.06
CA ALA A 1260 -5.71 -38.64 -64.30
C ALA A 1260 -5.00 -39.97 -63.91
N ASP A 1261 -5.61 -41.14 -63.74
CA ASP A 1261 -6.96 -41.68 -63.97
C ASP A 1261 -7.00 -43.10 -63.35
N HIS A 1262 -8.18 -43.74 -63.42
CA HIS A 1262 -8.57 -45.15 -63.14
C HIS A 1262 -9.30 -45.38 -61.80
N ASP A 1263 -10.51 -45.93 -61.75
CA ASP A 1263 -11.36 -46.55 -62.77
C ASP A 1263 -12.82 -46.54 -62.27
N THR A 1264 -13.76 -46.47 -63.21
CA THR A 1264 -15.18 -46.78 -63.02
C THR A 1264 -15.40 -48.28 -63.04
N ASP A 1265 -16.22 -48.81 -62.12
CA ASP A 1265 -17.48 -49.47 -62.51
C ASP A 1265 -18.37 -49.80 -61.29
N SER A 1266 -19.65 -49.52 -61.46
CA SER A 1266 -20.78 -50.01 -60.67
C SER A 1266 -21.55 -51.04 -61.52
N PRO A 1267 -22.58 -51.76 -61.04
CA PRO A 1267 -23.01 -52.05 -59.66
C PRO A 1267 -23.38 -53.55 -59.48
N ILE A 1268 -23.84 -53.96 -58.29
CA ILE A 1268 -25.04 -54.81 -58.06
C ILE A 1268 -25.33 -54.90 -56.56
N ALA A 1269 -26.62 -54.97 -56.26
CA ALA A 1269 -27.28 -54.86 -54.98
C ALA A 1269 -27.13 -56.05 -54.01
N ALA A 1270 -27.45 -55.72 -52.75
CA ALA A 1270 -28.20 -56.52 -51.76
C ALA A 1270 -27.48 -57.45 -50.77
N GLN A 1271 -27.63 -57.08 -49.48
CA GLN A 1271 -27.84 -57.93 -48.28
C GLN A 1271 -26.64 -58.73 -47.68
N PRO A 1272 -26.75 -59.29 -46.46
CA PRO A 1272 -26.74 -58.57 -45.18
C PRO A 1272 -25.71 -59.16 -44.18
N SER A 1273 -25.53 -58.48 -43.03
CA SER A 1273 -25.16 -59.07 -41.71
C SER A 1273 -23.83 -59.83 -41.55
N THR A 1274 -22.96 -59.40 -40.63
CA THR A 1274 -22.80 -60.00 -39.29
C THR A 1274 -21.71 -59.29 -38.49
N LEU A 1275 -22.09 -58.94 -37.25
CA LEU A 1275 -21.32 -58.44 -36.10
C LEU A 1275 -20.81 -56.99 -36.14
#